data_AF-A0A0P7GJ83-F1
#
_entry.id   AF-A0A0P7GJ83-F1
#
_cell.length_a   1.000
_cell.length_b   1.000
_cell.length_c   1.000
_cell.angle_alpha   90.00
_cell.angle_beta   90.00
_cell.angle_gamma   90.00
#
_symmetry.space_group_name_H-M   'P 1'
#
loop_
_entity.id
_entity.type
_entity.pdbx_description
1 polymer ?
#
loop_
_entity_poly.entity_id
_entity_poly.type
_entity_poly.pdbx_seq_one_letter_code
_entity_poly.pdbx_strand_id
1 'polypeptide(L)'
;MIGWQVPFRAARKLEQRQNWPAAARIYRAILRNGEGENPRVNFQLGNALFRANDLGEAERFLSRAVELKPGTAAWHYRLGFVLERQARPELAIRHYQSALEVQPENPSWHYRLYRCHTAVGNRQDAYDHLAKALNGDQENPKYHDLVAAELRSRGPRWQEAQALERGQPYHEADPSWHLRMAESYASLSRHRQSAESYRRANALKPAVAENLFKEAEQWERAGRTSEASAAFSAGVALKPDGEESRFGPGAYYQLKGNWDMASKAYDLRKRARLLDAELHYRAGLAHDRCFRWKEAAASYLSAVSLEPSQPYWHYKLGFAHERMQAWPEAVDAYEYAASLRPSNRYWWYRAGYAGVKAGDLERACLSFLRAAPADFQPVEPGTQPVSPKGGYLSQLASQRLVLRDIAKDPDLQCTIADGFAAAGDWASAAEGYEKAIYCSNRHEPRFYFLWGHALMQTGNLCGAADAFLQTRIFMTPDGIDVPKYLKNTAQKHSMQYLEYYETVALRPKTILWESNHGATVGCHPLALFRHLADLPEFSGYRHVWAVNDPAVVPDDVRDRGNVFFAVPHSDLYLRVLATASHLVNNVSFPPYFMRRVGQRYLNTWHGTPLKTLGRDMRGPAMEHSNLARNFLHSSHIMSPNAHTSWALIERHDLEGLFRGKIRVTGSPRLDRMVTGGGPLRNHIRKTLNVPEDLPVVLYAPTWRGSTTDRVLDRDALLADLEALASTRHQLVFRAHRLTEKLLAGLDLGVTIVPPEIDTSDLLSAVDVLVTDYSSVAFDFLPTKRPIVYYAYDYEQYSAERGLYLDLGEMPGEVCLTREELGPLVSDALSGGHTAFQDQYAAGAEQFAPYEDGGACARVTDFFFHDSDSDSDSDSGTGIGIEPAAEPPAALFHHSLIPNGISSSFRNLAGSLSGEIRKVLVVEPHVLNKDPGRLSQFQLLPEDVQLVGRVGIHAFRPEERWLHDRFNRSHRLDSPEQQKIHSAAMKREFYRIFGSSVFQSLVEFDGYSPFWTALLAAGGRETKRTIYLHNDMLNEWKMKFANLEAVFRLYPEFDRLLSVSESLGHENARNVGSAFNIDRDLFGYCNNQIDAEAVMQRSGASLDPDLAEWFAAGEQNVLAIGRLSPEKDHAKLISAFIRYRENNPDANLTIIGDGPLRADLEQQIHNSGAGEYILLAGQRENPYPALALASALVLSSLHEGQPMVLFEAMILQRPIICTNLPGPRDILQDRYGLIVENSEDGIHGGLMRLADGNLPRETFDPAAYAKEAGYQFLTAVL
;
A
#
# COMPACT_ATOMS: atom_id res chain seq x y z
N MET A 1 66.73 11.73 -42.25
CA MET A 1 65.66 12.15 -41.31
C MET A 1 64.34 12.39 -42.05
N ILE A 2 63.75 11.37 -42.73
CA ILE A 2 62.42 11.47 -43.37
C ILE A 2 61.81 10.06 -43.47
N GLY A 3 61.50 9.40 -42.33
CA GLY A 3 61.08 7.98 -42.31
C GLY A 3 59.60 7.75 -42.63
N TRP A 4 58.69 8.37 -41.88
CA TRP A 4 57.24 8.15 -42.01
C TRP A 4 56.42 9.42 -42.26
N GLN A 5 57.02 10.60 -42.09
CA GLN A 5 56.30 11.88 -42.14
C GLN A 5 55.82 12.23 -43.56
N VAL A 6 56.56 11.86 -44.61
CA VAL A 6 56.14 12.06 -46.01
C VAL A 6 54.94 11.18 -46.39
N PRO A 7 54.97 9.84 -46.19
CA PRO A 7 53.78 9.02 -46.44
C PRO A 7 52.61 9.40 -45.53
N PHE A 8 52.85 9.84 -44.28
CA PHE A 8 51.81 10.34 -43.39
C PHE A 8 51.12 11.60 -43.95
N ARG A 9 51.88 12.57 -44.49
CA ARG A 9 51.31 13.75 -45.16
C ARG A 9 50.52 13.36 -46.42
N ALA A 10 50.99 12.37 -47.17
CA ALA A 10 50.26 11.85 -48.33
C ALA A 10 48.91 11.22 -47.93
N ALA A 11 48.90 10.41 -46.85
CA ALA A 11 47.67 9.85 -46.30
C ALA A 11 46.69 10.95 -45.81
N ARG A 12 47.19 11.99 -45.14
CA ARG A 12 46.37 13.15 -44.73
C ARG A 12 45.75 13.90 -45.91
N LYS A 13 46.44 14.00 -47.05
CA LYS A 13 45.86 14.57 -48.30
C LYS A 13 44.75 13.68 -48.88
N LEU A 14 44.86 12.36 -48.73
CA LEU A 14 43.80 11.43 -49.15
C LEU A 14 42.57 11.53 -48.25
N GLU A 15 42.75 11.72 -46.94
CA GLU A 15 41.65 12.00 -46.01
C GLU A 15 40.90 13.29 -46.37
N GLN A 16 41.63 14.36 -46.75
CA GLN A 16 41.02 15.61 -47.21
C GLN A 16 40.17 15.41 -48.47
N ARG A 17 40.54 14.44 -49.32
CA ARG A 17 39.76 14.01 -50.50
C ARG A 17 38.72 12.93 -50.17
N GLN A 18 38.50 12.64 -48.89
CA GLN A 18 37.59 11.59 -48.39
C GLN A 18 37.88 10.18 -48.90
N ASN A 19 39.10 9.89 -49.37
CA ASN A 19 39.52 8.57 -49.81
C ASN A 19 40.11 7.77 -48.64
N TRP A 20 39.23 7.36 -47.72
CA TRP A 20 39.58 6.67 -46.48
C TRP A 20 40.28 5.30 -46.67
N PRO A 21 39.85 4.44 -47.62
CA PRO A 21 40.52 3.16 -47.85
C PRO A 21 41.96 3.30 -48.35
N ALA A 22 42.22 4.28 -49.22
CA ALA A 22 43.58 4.56 -49.69
C ALA A 22 44.45 5.16 -48.58
N ALA A 23 43.90 6.06 -47.75
CA ALA A 23 44.60 6.59 -46.58
C ALA A 23 44.96 5.49 -45.57
N ALA A 24 44.01 4.60 -45.24
CA ALA A 24 44.24 3.46 -44.34
C ALA A 24 45.34 2.52 -44.86
N ARG A 25 45.43 2.30 -46.18
CA ARG A 25 46.50 1.48 -46.79
C ARG A 25 47.88 2.10 -46.54
N ILE A 26 48.00 3.42 -46.68
CA ILE A 26 49.27 4.12 -46.43
C ILE A 26 49.61 4.10 -44.94
N TYR A 27 48.64 4.32 -44.04
CA TYR A 27 48.91 4.22 -42.60
C TYR A 27 49.33 2.80 -42.16
N ARG A 28 48.71 1.75 -42.70
CA ARG A 28 49.16 0.36 -42.48
C ARG A 28 50.60 0.14 -42.95
N ALA A 29 50.97 0.69 -44.11
CA ALA A 29 52.33 0.57 -44.63
C ALA A 29 53.35 1.29 -43.73
N ILE A 30 52.97 2.44 -43.16
CA ILE A 30 53.81 3.16 -42.17
C ILE A 30 54.04 2.29 -40.94
N LEU A 31 52.99 1.72 -40.35
CA LEU A 31 53.12 0.89 -39.13
C LEU A 31 53.95 -0.40 -39.37
N ARG A 32 53.93 -0.95 -40.59
CA ARG A 32 54.75 -2.13 -40.95
C ARG A 32 56.24 -1.84 -41.10
N ASN A 33 56.62 -0.59 -41.36
CA ASN A 33 58.00 -0.18 -41.64
C ASN A 33 58.70 0.42 -40.40
N GLY A 34 58.60 -0.25 -39.25
CA GLY A 34 59.35 0.10 -38.02
C GLY A 34 58.68 1.13 -37.10
N GLU A 35 57.48 1.62 -37.42
CA GLU A 35 56.72 2.60 -36.62
C GLU A 35 55.47 1.97 -35.96
N GLY A 36 55.49 0.65 -35.71
CA GLY A 36 54.33 -0.11 -35.20
C GLY A 36 53.75 0.42 -33.89
N GLU A 37 54.58 1.09 -33.09
CA GLU A 37 54.21 1.70 -31.80
C GLU A 37 53.99 3.22 -31.89
N ASN A 38 53.86 3.78 -33.09
CA ASN A 38 53.60 5.21 -33.23
C ASN A 38 52.12 5.51 -32.92
N PRO A 39 51.81 6.19 -31.80
CA PRO A 39 50.43 6.36 -31.33
C PRO A 39 49.58 7.20 -32.30
N ARG A 40 50.21 8.20 -32.94
CA ARG A 40 49.52 9.10 -33.88
C ARG A 40 49.15 8.39 -35.18
N VAL A 41 50.02 7.50 -35.69
CA VAL A 41 49.74 6.71 -36.90
C VAL A 41 48.66 5.67 -36.63
N ASN A 42 48.71 4.99 -35.48
CA ASN A 42 47.67 4.05 -35.03
C ASN A 42 46.29 4.73 -34.94
N PHE A 43 46.20 5.92 -34.34
CA PHE A 43 44.94 6.67 -34.26
C PHE A 43 44.39 7.05 -35.65
N GLN A 44 45.22 7.58 -36.54
CA GLN A 44 44.78 8.00 -37.88
C GLN A 44 44.38 6.79 -38.74
N LEU A 45 45.08 5.66 -38.62
CA LEU A 45 44.66 4.40 -39.24
C LEU A 45 43.29 3.96 -38.73
N GLY A 46 43.11 3.90 -37.41
CA GLY A 46 41.84 3.51 -36.79
C GLY A 46 40.69 4.45 -37.19
N ASN A 47 40.93 5.76 -37.25
CA ASN A 47 39.94 6.74 -37.71
C ASN A 47 39.61 6.59 -39.21
N ALA A 48 40.61 6.34 -40.07
CA ALA A 48 40.38 6.08 -41.49
C ALA A 48 39.59 4.78 -41.73
N LEU A 49 39.88 3.72 -40.95
CA LEU A 49 39.13 2.45 -40.99
C LEU A 49 37.69 2.62 -40.52
N PHE A 50 37.47 3.39 -39.45
CA PHE A 50 36.14 3.76 -38.99
C PHE A 50 35.34 4.49 -40.09
N ARG A 51 35.96 5.47 -40.77
CA ARG A 51 35.33 6.19 -41.89
C ARG A 51 35.10 5.31 -43.13
N ALA A 52 35.88 4.24 -43.27
CA ALA A 52 35.68 3.20 -44.27
C ALA A 52 34.68 2.10 -43.84
N ASN A 53 34.02 2.26 -42.69
CA ASN A 53 33.04 1.33 -42.10
C ASN A 53 33.60 -0.04 -41.68
N ASP A 54 34.91 -0.14 -41.43
CA ASP A 54 35.58 -1.33 -40.88
C ASP A 54 35.75 -1.16 -39.36
N LEU A 55 34.68 -1.44 -38.60
CA LEU A 55 34.62 -1.13 -37.16
C LEU A 55 35.54 -2.02 -36.32
N GLY A 56 35.73 -3.28 -36.69
CA GLY A 56 36.56 -4.23 -35.93
C GLY A 56 38.04 -3.90 -35.99
N GLU A 57 38.57 -3.61 -37.19
CA GLU A 57 39.96 -3.16 -37.31
C GLU A 57 40.13 -1.73 -36.79
N ALA A 58 39.12 -0.86 -36.91
CA ALA A 58 39.15 0.47 -36.30
C ALA A 58 39.33 0.41 -34.78
N GLU A 59 38.55 -0.42 -34.09
CA GLU A 59 38.68 -0.66 -32.64
C GLU A 59 40.11 -1.08 -32.30
N ARG A 60 40.65 -2.10 -32.99
CA ARG A 60 42.00 -2.63 -32.72
C ARG A 60 43.07 -1.55 -32.73
N PHE A 61 43.10 -0.72 -33.78
CA PHE A 61 44.12 0.33 -33.92
C PHE A 61 43.85 1.56 -33.04
N LEU A 62 42.58 1.86 -32.72
CA LEU A 62 42.22 2.92 -31.78
C LEU A 62 42.56 2.54 -30.32
N SER A 63 42.28 1.30 -29.91
CA SER A 63 42.68 0.76 -28.60
C SER A 63 44.19 0.81 -28.45
N ARG A 64 44.95 0.36 -29.45
CA ARG A 64 46.41 0.46 -29.42
C ARG A 64 46.91 1.90 -29.34
N ALA A 65 46.25 2.85 -30.01
CA ALA A 65 46.60 4.27 -29.91
C ALA A 65 46.36 4.83 -28.51
N VAL A 66 45.24 4.45 -27.87
CA VAL A 66 44.89 4.84 -26.50
C VAL A 66 45.87 4.23 -25.48
N GLU A 67 46.22 2.94 -25.61
CA GLU A 67 47.23 2.28 -24.76
C GLU A 67 48.59 2.99 -24.80
N LEU A 68 49.04 3.38 -26.00
CA LEU A 68 50.33 4.03 -26.20
C LEU A 68 50.35 5.49 -25.73
N LYS A 69 49.19 6.15 -25.62
CA LYS A 69 49.07 7.52 -25.11
C LYS A 69 47.71 7.78 -24.46
N PRO A 70 47.51 7.34 -23.20
CA PRO A 70 46.21 7.38 -22.54
C PRO A 70 45.67 8.79 -22.28
N GLY A 71 46.53 9.79 -22.07
CA GLY A 71 46.10 11.17 -21.79
C GLY A 71 45.48 11.95 -22.95
N THR A 72 45.02 11.30 -24.03
CA THR A 72 44.49 11.99 -25.23
C THR A 72 42.97 11.84 -25.34
N ALA A 73 42.23 12.82 -24.83
CA ALA A 73 40.76 12.85 -24.77
C ALA A 73 40.05 12.50 -26.09
N ALA A 74 40.48 13.12 -27.20
CA ALA A 74 39.89 12.91 -28.52
C ALA A 74 40.02 11.45 -29.03
N TRP A 75 41.00 10.70 -28.52
CA TRP A 75 41.23 9.30 -28.91
C TRP A 75 40.33 8.36 -28.13
N HIS A 76 40.21 8.59 -26.82
CA HIS A 76 39.21 7.95 -25.98
C HIS A 76 37.79 8.16 -26.52
N TYR A 77 37.41 9.40 -26.86
CA TYR A 77 36.12 9.69 -27.50
C TYR A 77 35.90 8.89 -28.80
N ARG A 78 36.89 8.86 -29.71
CA ARG A 78 36.75 8.15 -30.98
C ARG A 78 36.60 6.65 -30.78
N LEU A 79 37.34 6.05 -29.84
CA LEU A 79 37.23 4.64 -29.49
C LEU A 79 35.86 4.33 -28.87
N GLY A 80 35.42 5.15 -27.90
CA GLY A 80 34.08 5.06 -27.32
C GLY A 80 32.97 5.12 -28.38
N PHE A 81 33.12 5.99 -29.37
CA PHE A 81 32.17 6.11 -30.48
C PHE A 81 32.15 4.88 -31.41
N VAL A 82 33.29 4.24 -31.64
CA VAL A 82 33.35 2.98 -32.41
C VAL A 82 32.65 1.86 -31.63
N LEU A 83 32.93 1.75 -30.34
CA LEU A 83 32.30 0.77 -29.44
C LEU A 83 30.78 0.97 -29.33
N GLU A 84 30.33 2.22 -29.24
CA GLU A 84 28.91 2.57 -29.27
C GLU A 84 28.24 2.08 -30.56
N ARG A 85 28.89 2.27 -31.73
CA ARG A 85 28.37 1.78 -33.03
C ARG A 85 28.39 0.27 -33.19
N GLN A 86 29.24 -0.42 -32.45
CA GLN A 86 29.25 -1.88 -32.35
C GLN A 86 28.22 -2.41 -31.34
N ALA A 87 27.36 -1.55 -30.78
CA ALA A 87 26.38 -1.90 -29.75
C ALA A 87 27.01 -2.46 -28.46
N ARG A 88 28.15 -1.90 -28.03
CA ARG A 88 28.85 -2.22 -26.77
C ARG A 88 28.88 -1.00 -25.83
N PRO A 89 27.73 -0.55 -25.30
CA PRO A 89 27.61 0.70 -24.56
C PRO A 89 28.38 0.72 -23.23
N GLU A 90 28.56 -0.43 -22.56
CA GLU A 90 29.27 -0.53 -21.28
C GLU A 90 30.76 -0.17 -21.42
N LEU A 91 31.37 -0.57 -22.55
CA LEU A 91 32.75 -0.23 -22.85
C LEU A 91 32.88 1.19 -23.37
N ALA A 92 31.90 1.66 -24.15
CA ALA A 92 31.84 3.04 -24.61
C ALA A 92 31.78 4.03 -23.43
N ILE A 93 31.02 3.72 -22.37
CA ILE A 93 30.92 4.54 -21.15
C ILE A 93 32.30 4.79 -20.54
N ARG A 94 33.10 3.73 -20.34
CA ARG A 94 34.46 3.87 -19.76
C ARG A 94 35.33 4.82 -20.58
N HIS A 95 35.33 4.68 -21.90
CA HIS A 95 36.14 5.55 -22.75
C HIS A 95 35.61 6.99 -22.83
N TYR A 96 34.29 7.20 -22.78
CA TYR A 96 33.76 8.56 -22.69
C TYR A 96 34.04 9.21 -21.34
N GLN A 97 34.01 8.46 -20.23
CA GLN A 97 34.42 8.94 -18.91
C GLN A 97 35.90 9.35 -18.89
N SER A 98 36.81 8.51 -19.40
CA SER A 98 38.23 8.88 -19.53
C SER A 98 38.46 10.08 -20.46
N ALA A 99 37.61 10.29 -21.46
CA ALA A 99 37.69 11.49 -22.28
C ALA A 99 37.32 12.75 -21.45
N LEU A 100 36.27 12.65 -20.64
CA LEU A 100 35.81 13.73 -19.76
C LEU A 100 36.76 14.02 -18.59
N GLU A 101 37.58 13.06 -18.14
CA GLU A 101 38.66 13.35 -17.17
C GLU A 101 39.64 14.42 -17.67
N VAL A 102 39.81 14.53 -18.99
CA VAL A 102 40.72 15.50 -19.63
C VAL A 102 39.98 16.75 -20.13
N GLN A 103 38.73 16.60 -20.58
CA GLN A 103 37.88 17.73 -21.00
C GLN A 103 36.48 17.59 -20.37
N PRO A 104 36.31 17.96 -19.08
CA PRO A 104 35.07 17.74 -18.33
C PRO A 104 33.86 18.42 -18.95
N GLU A 105 34.07 19.59 -19.55
CA GLU A 105 32.99 20.47 -20.02
C GLU A 105 32.46 20.14 -21.42
N ASN A 106 32.80 18.99 -22.02
CA ASN A 106 32.42 18.71 -23.41
C ASN A 106 30.93 18.27 -23.52
N PRO A 107 30.02 19.12 -24.02
CA PRO A 107 28.57 18.84 -23.97
C PRO A 107 28.20 17.67 -24.88
N SER A 108 28.91 17.56 -26.01
CA SER A 108 28.69 16.51 -26.99
C SER A 108 29.06 15.11 -26.47
N TRP A 109 29.98 15.02 -25.51
CA TRP A 109 30.43 13.76 -24.90
C TRP A 109 29.51 13.34 -23.77
N HIS A 110 29.06 14.29 -22.96
CA HIS A 110 27.97 14.07 -22.01
C HIS A 110 26.69 13.56 -22.69
N TYR A 111 26.31 14.13 -23.84
CA TYR A 111 25.19 13.60 -24.64
C TYR A 111 25.40 12.14 -25.10
N ARG A 112 26.65 11.72 -25.39
CA ARG A 112 26.96 10.33 -25.74
C ARG A 112 26.80 9.40 -24.54
N LEU A 113 27.29 9.81 -23.38
CA LEU A 113 27.09 9.09 -22.12
C LEU A 113 25.60 8.95 -21.79
N TYR A 114 24.80 10.00 -21.94
CA TYR A 114 23.35 9.92 -21.82
C TYR A 114 22.77 8.77 -22.66
N ARG A 115 23.17 8.66 -23.92
CA ARG A 115 22.68 7.59 -24.82
C ARG A 115 23.15 6.21 -24.39
N CYS A 116 24.40 6.07 -23.97
CA CYS A 116 24.93 4.77 -23.53
C CYS A 116 24.29 4.32 -22.21
N HIS A 117 24.17 5.20 -21.22
CA HIS A 117 23.48 4.90 -19.96
C HIS A 117 22.00 4.59 -20.18
N THR A 118 21.33 5.27 -21.12
CA THR A 118 19.96 4.92 -21.54
C THR A 118 19.88 3.51 -22.12
N ALA A 119 20.85 3.10 -22.94
CA ALA A 119 20.89 1.77 -23.55
C ALA A 119 21.15 0.65 -22.52
N VAL A 120 21.94 0.93 -21.48
CA VAL A 120 22.25 -0.02 -20.39
C VAL A 120 21.14 -0.07 -19.33
N GLY A 121 20.23 0.90 -19.33
CA GLY A 121 19.14 1.01 -18.35
C GLY A 121 19.50 1.82 -17.09
N ASN A 122 20.68 2.44 -17.04
CA ASN A 122 21.11 3.34 -15.97
C ASN A 122 20.43 4.72 -16.11
N ARG A 123 19.16 4.79 -15.73
CA ARG A 123 18.34 5.98 -15.96
C ARG A 123 18.84 7.25 -15.25
N GLN A 124 19.33 7.14 -14.01
CA GLN A 124 19.78 8.32 -13.25
C GLN A 124 21.01 8.95 -13.89
N ASP A 125 22.08 8.18 -14.08
CA ASP A 125 23.30 8.62 -14.78
C ASP A 125 22.99 9.22 -16.16
N ALA A 126 22.03 8.64 -16.88
CA ALA A 126 21.58 9.17 -18.16
C ALA A 126 21.02 10.59 -18.00
N TYR A 127 20.18 10.85 -16.98
CA TYR A 127 19.69 12.20 -16.69
C TYR A 127 20.82 13.16 -16.42
N ASP A 128 21.74 12.78 -15.54
CA ASP A 128 22.76 13.67 -15.02
C ASP A 128 23.70 14.10 -16.15
N HIS A 129 24.04 13.16 -17.04
CA HIS A 129 24.78 13.49 -18.25
C HIS A 129 23.97 14.29 -19.27
N LEU A 130 22.66 14.12 -19.37
CA LEU A 130 21.83 14.95 -20.22
C LEU A 130 21.74 16.39 -19.71
N ALA A 131 21.61 16.57 -18.39
CA ALA A 131 21.65 17.88 -17.73
C ALA A 131 23.01 18.57 -17.95
N LYS A 132 24.13 17.85 -17.77
CA LYS A 132 25.48 18.38 -18.07
C LYS A 132 25.64 18.77 -19.54
N ALA A 133 25.08 17.98 -20.47
CA ALA A 133 25.09 18.32 -21.88
C ALA A 133 24.30 19.60 -22.19
N LEU A 134 23.13 19.79 -21.57
CA LEU A 134 22.35 21.02 -21.70
C LEU A 134 23.11 22.21 -21.10
N ASN A 135 23.75 22.04 -19.95
CA ASN A 135 24.45 23.12 -19.26
C ASN A 135 25.66 23.64 -20.03
N GLY A 136 26.41 22.74 -20.67
CA GLY A 136 27.54 23.13 -21.50
C GLY A 136 27.17 23.70 -22.89
N ASP A 137 25.92 23.59 -23.32
CA ASP A 137 25.41 24.15 -24.59
C ASP A 137 23.91 24.51 -24.46
N GLN A 138 23.65 25.59 -23.73
CA GLN A 138 22.29 26.00 -23.35
C GLN A 138 21.42 26.46 -24.52
N GLU A 139 22.03 26.85 -25.63
CA GLU A 139 21.32 27.29 -26.84
C GLU A 139 20.86 26.12 -27.70
N ASN A 140 21.27 24.88 -27.38
CA ASN A 140 20.97 23.71 -28.19
C ASN A 140 19.52 23.25 -28.02
N PRO A 141 18.65 23.42 -29.02
CA PRO A 141 17.23 23.08 -28.89
C PRO A 141 17.02 21.59 -28.60
N LYS A 142 17.90 20.74 -29.14
CA LYS A 142 17.84 19.29 -28.96
C LYS A 142 17.99 18.84 -27.51
N TYR A 143 18.83 19.52 -26.73
CA TYR A 143 19.04 19.14 -25.32
C TYR A 143 17.83 19.50 -24.48
N HIS A 144 17.24 20.68 -24.72
CA HIS A 144 15.95 21.07 -24.13
C HIS A 144 14.83 20.08 -24.46
N ASP A 145 14.72 19.64 -25.71
CA ASP A 145 13.75 18.62 -26.14
C ASP A 145 13.89 17.31 -25.35
N LEU A 146 15.12 16.82 -25.23
CA LEU A 146 15.41 15.57 -24.53
C LEU A 146 15.13 15.70 -23.02
N VAL A 147 15.53 16.82 -22.39
CA VAL A 147 15.27 17.06 -20.96
C VAL A 147 13.76 17.12 -20.70
N ALA A 148 13.01 17.85 -21.51
CA ALA A 148 11.55 17.93 -21.37
C ALA A 148 10.88 16.56 -21.57
N ALA A 149 11.30 15.80 -22.59
CA ALA A 149 10.76 14.45 -22.85
C ALA A 149 11.05 13.47 -21.72
N GLU A 150 12.24 13.58 -21.15
CA GLU A 150 12.70 12.73 -20.06
C GLU A 150 11.99 13.09 -18.75
N LEU A 151 11.83 14.37 -18.44
CA LEU A 151 11.03 14.82 -17.28
C LEU A 151 9.54 14.47 -17.45
N ARG A 152 9.00 14.48 -18.68
CA ARG A 152 7.62 14.02 -18.94
C ARG A 152 7.41 12.55 -18.62
N SER A 153 8.44 11.71 -18.80
CA SER A 153 8.35 10.26 -18.63
C SER A 153 8.56 9.81 -17.18
N ARG A 154 9.37 10.54 -16.40
CA ARG A 154 9.78 10.14 -15.04
C ARG A 154 9.76 11.25 -13.98
N GLY A 155 9.76 12.51 -14.38
CA GLY A 155 9.85 13.65 -13.48
C GLY A 155 8.47 14.13 -13.00
N PRO A 156 8.40 14.83 -11.86
CA PRO A 156 7.24 15.62 -11.49
C PRO A 156 6.87 16.61 -12.61
N ARG A 157 5.56 16.79 -12.85
CA ARG A 157 5.04 17.69 -13.90
C ARG A 157 5.56 19.12 -13.82
N TRP A 158 5.85 19.61 -12.62
CA TRP A 158 6.40 20.95 -12.43
C TRP A 158 7.84 21.09 -12.94
N GLN A 159 8.65 20.02 -12.87
CA GLN A 159 10.01 20.03 -13.44
C GLN A 159 9.93 20.07 -14.96
N GLU A 160 9.01 19.30 -15.56
CA GLU A 160 8.71 19.37 -16.99
C GLU A 160 8.31 20.80 -17.39
N ALA A 161 7.39 21.43 -16.66
CA ALA A 161 6.96 22.81 -16.94
C ALA A 161 8.13 23.80 -16.89
N GLN A 162 8.99 23.72 -15.87
CA GLN A 162 10.18 24.59 -15.76
C GLN A 162 11.18 24.36 -16.89
N ALA A 163 11.43 23.10 -17.28
CA ALA A 163 12.30 22.79 -18.40
C ALA A 163 11.71 23.33 -19.72
N LEU A 164 10.40 23.24 -19.91
CA LEU A 164 9.72 23.78 -21.07
C LEU A 164 9.77 25.31 -21.12
N GLU A 165 9.63 25.98 -19.97
CA GLU A 165 9.80 27.44 -19.84
C GLU A 165 11.23 27.87 -20.21
N ARG A 166 12.26 27.19 -19.68
CA ARG A 166 13.68 27.48 -19.98
C ARG A 166 14.01 27.27 -21.45
N GLY A 167 13.44 26.25 -22.09
CA GLY A 167 13.68 25.96 -23.51
C GLY A 167 12.84 26.79 -24.49
N GLN A 168 11.86 27.55 -24.00
CA GLN A 168 10.95 28.36 -24.84
C GLN A 168 11.66 29.34 -25.78
N PRO A 169 12.71 30.08 -25.37
CA PRO A 169 13.42 31.01 -26.27
C PRO A 169 13.97 30.33 -27.53
N TYR A 170 14.33 29.04 -27.42
CA TYR A 170 14.91 28.25 -28.51
C TYR A 170 13.86 27.51 -29.35
N HIS A 171 12.59 27.56 -28.95
CA HIS A 171 11.46 26.87 -29.57
C HIS A 171 10.27 27.80 -29.84
N GLU A 172 10.49 29.12 -29.92
CA GLU A 172 9.40 30.09 -29.98
C GLU A 172 8.44 29.85 -31.17
N ALA A 173 8.98 29.38 -32.29
CA ALA A 173 8.25 29.06 -33.52
C ALA A 173 7.76 27.59 -33.60
N ASP A 174 8.05 26.73 -32.63
CA ASP A 174 7.62 25.33 -32.63
C ASP A 174 6.23 25.16 -31.97
N PRO A 175 5.16 24.87 -32.73
CA PRO A 175 3.84 24.62 -32.16
C PRO A 175 3.82 23.41 -31.21
N SER A 176 4.68 22.41 -31.41
CA SER A 176 4.73 21.21 -30.57
C SER A 176 5.24 21.52 -29.15
N TRP A 177 6.15 22.48 -29.02
CA TRP A 177 6.67 22.96 -27.74
C TRP A 177 5.58 23.65 -26.93
N HIS A 178 4.85 24.57 -27.55
CA HIS A 178 3.73 25.28 -26.91
C HIS A 178 2.59 24.33 -26.52
N LEU A 179 2.33 23.27 -27.29
CA LEU A 179 1.36 22.24 -26.89
C LEU A 179 1.82 21.45 -25.66
N ARG A 180 3.11 21.07 -25.59
CA ARG A 180 3.69 20.42 -24.41
C ARG A 180 3.60 21.32 -23.17
N MET A 181 3.90 22.62 -23.31
CA MET A 181 3.71 23.63 -22.26
C MET A 181 2.25 23.69 -21.80
N ALA A 182 1.32 23.78 -22.76
CA ALA A 182 -0.10 23.84 -22.45
C ALA A 182 -0.59 22.62 -21.65
N GLU A 183 -0.17 21.41 -22.05
CA GLU A 183 -0.50 20.16 -21.35
C GLU A 183 0.13 20.09 -19.95
N SER A 184 1.39 20.50 -19.82
CA SER A 184 2.08 20.52 -18.53
C SER A 184 1.42 21.52 -17.56
N TYR A 185 1.10 22.73 -18.03
CA TYR A 185 0.35 23.72 -17.24
C TYR A 185 -1.06 23.27 -16.88
N ALA A 186 -1.78 22.61 -17.79
CA ALA A 186 -3.09 22.05 -17.48
C ALA A 186 -3.02 21.01 -16.35
N SER A 187 -1.96 20.17 -16.35
CA SER A 187 -1.74 19.17 -15.30
C SER A 187 -1.38 19.77 -13.93
N LEU A 188 -0.91 21.01 -13.92
CA LEU A 188 -0.57 21.79 -12.72
C LEU A 188 -1.70 22.76 -12.31
N SER A 189 -2.89 22.63 -12.90
CA SER A 189 -4.02 23.57 -12.71
C SER A 189 -3.70 25.04 -13.03
N ARG A 190 -2.66 25.29 -13.83
CA ARG A 190 -2.26 26.62 -14.34
C ARG A 190 -3.08 27.00 -15.56
N HIS A 191 -4.39 27.08 -15.40
CA HIS A 191 -5.37 27.14 -16.50
C HIS A 191 -5.15 28.33 -17.45
N ARG A 192 -4.83 29.51 -16.91
CA ARG A 192 -4.55 30.69 -17.75
C ARG A 192 -3.33 30.51 -18.65
N GLN A 193 -2.20 30.10 -18.08
CA GLN A 193 -0.96 29.87 -18.82
C GLN A 193 -1.15 28.73 -19.84
N SER A 194 -1.87 27.68 -19.47
CA SER A 194 -2.23 26.59 -20.39
C SER A 194 -3.03 27.10 -21.59
N ALA A 195 -4.05 27.94 -21.37
CA ALA A 195 -4.88 28.49 -22.43
C ALA A 195 -4.08 29.43 -23.36
N GLU A 196 -3.19 30.25 -22.80
CA GLU A 196 -2.28 31.13 -23.56
C GLU A 196 -1.31 30.30 -24.43
N SER A 197 -0.75 29.21 -23.91
CA SER A 197 0.12 28.30 -24.67
C SER A 197 -0.64 27.57 -25.79
N TYR A 198 -1.89 27.10 -25.56
CA TYR A 198 -2.71 26.53 -26.63
C TYR A 198 -2.98 27.55 -27.74
N ARG A 199 -3.34 28.79 -27.36
CA ARG A 199 -3.57 29.87 -28.32
C ARG A 199 -2.33 30.16 -29.16
N ARG A 200 -1.15 30.19 -28.54
CA ARG A 200 0.12 30.39 -29.25
C ARG A 200 0.41 29.26 -30.23
N ALA A 201 0.22 28.00 -29.82
CA ALA A 201 0.36 26.85 -30.71
C ALA A 201 -0.60 26.92 -31.92
N ASN A 202 -1.85 27.30 -31.67
CA ASN A 202 -2.91 27.45 -32.68
C ASN A 202 -2.65 28.63 -33.65
N ALA A 203 -1.83 29.61 -33.25
CA ALA A 203 -1.41 30.71 -34.12
C ALA A 203 -0.21 30.33 -35.01
N LEU A 204 0.67 29.44 -34.55
CA LEU A 204 1.89 29.01 -35.26
C LEU A 204 1.60 27.94 -36.34
N LYS A 205 0.57 27.12 -36.15
CA LYS A 205 0.12 26.08 -37.09
C LYS A 205 -1.41 26.15 -37.20
N PRO A 206 -2.00 25.89 -38.39
CA PRO A 206 -3.46 25.82 -38.53
C PRO A 206 -4.08 25.00 -37.39
N ALA A 207 -4.92 25.65 -36.61
CA ALA A 207 -5.55 25.05 -35.45
C ALA A 207 -6.37 23.83 -35.89
N VAL A 208 -6.38 22.81 -35.04
CA VAL A 208 -7.32 21.69 -35.16
C VAL A 208 -8.41 21.87 -34.11
N ALA A 209 -9.65 21.45 -34.43
CA ALA A 209 -10.80 21.63 -33.55
C ALA A 209 -10.52 21.15 -32.10
N GLU A 210 -9.82 20.03 -31.94
CA GLU A 210 -9.45 19.47 -30.64
C GLU A 210 -8.61 20.43 -29.78
N ASN A 211 -7.64 21.15 -30.37
CA ASN A 211 -6.81 22.09 -29.63
C ASN A 211 -7.57 23.36 -29.25
N LEU A 212 -8.51 23.81 -30.09
CA LEU A 212 -9.38 24.94 -29.80
C LEU A 212 -10.39 24.60 -28.69
N PHE A 213 -10.90 23.37 -28.66
CA PHE A 213 -11.74 22.92 -27.54
C PHE A 213 -10.96 22.80 -26.22
N LYS A 214 -9.70 22.35 -26.27
CA LYS A 214 -8.81 22.36 -25.10
C LYS A 214 -8.51 23.79 -24.64
N GLU A 215 -8.21 24.71 -25.56
CA GLU A 215 -8.06 26.15 -25.25
C GLU A 215 -9.31 26.69 -24.56
N ALA A 216 -10.49 26.39 -25.11
CA ALA A 216 -11.77 26.81 -24.54
C ALA A 216 -11.99 26.26 -23.12
N GLU A 217 -11.69 24.97 -22.88
CA GLU A 217 -11.76 24.37 -21.53
C GLU A 217 -10.85 25.11 -20.54
N GLN A 218 -9.62 25.41 -20.92
CA GLN A 218 -8.68 26.07 -20.02
C GLN A 218 -9.10 27.53 -19.74
N TRP A 219 -9.65 28.25 -20.72
CA TRP A 219 -10.23 29.57 -20.46
C TRP A 219 -11.44 29.52 -19.54
N GLU A 220 -12.33 28.54 -19.72
CA GLU A 220 -13.49 28.34 -18.85
C GLU A 220 -13.06 28.08 -17.40
N ARG A 221 -12.08 27.19 -17.20
CA ARG A 221 -11.50 26.91 -15.87
C ARG A 221 -10.76 28.10 -15.26
N ALA A 222 -10.23 29.00 -16.10
CA ALA A 222 -9.65 30.27 -15.67
C ALA A 222 -10.69 31.39 -15.42
N GLY A 223 -11.99 31.11 -15.58
CA GLY A 223 -13.07 32.09 -15.39
C GLY A 223 -13.22 33.11 -16.53
N ARG A 224 -12.66 32.81 -17.72
CA ARG A 224 -12.64 33.69 -18.90
C ARG A 224 -13.64 33.22 -19.95
N THR A 225 -14.93 33.38 -19.64
CA THR A 225 -16.04 32.85 -20.43
C THR A 225 -16.11 33.41 -21.87
N SER A 226 -15.73 34.67 -22.08
CA SER A 226 -15.69 35.29 -23.42
C SER A 226 -14.68 34.59 -24.34
N GLU A 227 -13.47 34.37 -23.85
CA GLU A 227 -12.39 33.70 -24.56
C GLU A 227 -12.70 32.24 -24.79
N ALA A 228 -13.29 31.57 -23.78
CA ALA A 228 -13.76 30.21 -23.90
C ALA A 228 -14.79 30.06 -25.03
N SER A 229 -15.79 30.95 -25.07
CA SER A 229 -16.82 30.95 -26.10
C SER A 229 -16.26 31.20 -27.50
N ALA A 230 -15.30 32.13 -27.63
CA ALA A 230 -14.64 32.42 -28.90
C ALA A 230 -13.82 31.23 -29.42
N ALA A 231 -12.97 30.64 -28.57
CA ALA A 231 -12.17 29.46 -28.93
C ALA A 231 -13.06 28.26 -29.29
N PHE A 232 -14.14 28.03 -28.53
CA PHE A 232 -15.08 26.95 -28.82
C PHE A 232 -15.79 27.15 -30.17
N SER A 233 -16.25 28.35 -30.45
CA SER A 233 -16.91 28.69 -31.72
C SER A 233 -15.98 28.49 -32.92
N ALA A 234 -14.70 28.86 -32.78
CA ALA A 234 -13.68 28.58 -33.78
C ALA A 234 -13.46 27.07 -33.97
N GLY A 235 -13.48 26.28 -32.89
CA GLY A 235 -13.39 24.82 -32.97
C GLY A 235 -14.56 24.18 -33.71
N VAL A 236 -15.79 24.64 -33.45
CA VAL A 236 -17.00 24.18 -34.16
C VAL A 236 -16.96 24.55 -35.64
N ALA A 237 -16.44 25.74 -36.00
CA ALA A 237 -16.30 26.14 -37.39
C ALA A 237 -15.40 25.20 -38.21
N LEU A 238 -14.41 24.56 -37.57
CA LEU A 238 -13.55 23.55 -38.21
C LEU A 238 -14.17 22.15 -38.28
N LYS A 239 -15.26 21.90 -37.51
CA LYS A 239 -15.96 20.61 -37.45
C LYS A 239 -17.49 20.84 -37.38
N PRO A 240 -18.11 21.36 -38.45
CA PRO A 240 -19.51 21.80 -38.42
C PRO A 240 -20.51 20.65 -38.23
N ASP A 241 -20.15 19.43 -38.63
CA ASP A 241 -20.99 18.22 -38.53
C ASP A 241 -20.80 17.46 -37.20
N GLY A 242 -20.03 18.01 -36.25
CA GLY A 242 -19.79 17.39 -34.96
C GLY A 242 -20.96 17.48 -33.98
N GLU A 243 -21.00 16.58 -33.00
CA GLU A 243 -21.92 16.63 -31.86
C GLU A 243 -21.84 17.97 -31.10
N GLU A 244 -20.65 18.57 -31.07
CA GLU A 244 -20.36 19.88 -30.50
C GLU A 244 -21.13 21.02 -31.20
N SER A 245 -21.43 20.89 -32.48
CA SER A 245 -22.24 21.84 -33.26
C SER A 245 -23.73 21.72 -32.90
N ARG A 246 -24.25 20.49 -32.80
CA ARG A 246 -25.66 20.23 -32.48
C ARG A 246 -25.98 20.60 -31.03
N PHE A 247 -25.17 20.13 -30.08
CA PHE A 247 -25.46 20.20 -28.64
C PHE A 247 -24.61 21.22 -27.88
N GLY A 248 -23.65 21.88 -28.52
CA GLY A 248 -22.80 22.90 -27.90
C GLY A 248 -21.66 22.34 -27.05
N PRO A 249 -21.05 23.16 -26.16
CA PRO A 249 -19.92 22.78 -25.32
C PRO A 249 -20.16 21.55 -24.43
N GLY A 250 -21.42 21.29 -24.06
CA GLY A 250 -21.78 20.13 -23.24
C GLY A 250 -21.36 18.79 -23.86
N ALA A 251 -21.43 18.65 -25.20
CA ALA A 251 -21.01 17.42 -25.87
C ALA A 251 -19.51 17.16 -25.76
N TYR A 252 -18.69 18.21 -25.87
CA TYR A 252 -17.24 18.11 -25.68
C TYR A 252 -16.91 17.70 -24.24
N TYR A 253 -17.50 18.38 -23.25
CA TYR A 253 -17.25 18.07 -21.85
C TYR A 253 -17.72 16.67 -21.45
N GLN A 254 -18.85 16.21 -22.00
CA GLN A 254 -19.34 14.84 -21.85
C GLN A 254 -18.33 13.82 -22.40
N LEU A 255 -17.79 14.04 -23.60
CA LEU A 255 -16.78 13.17 -24.19
C LEU A 255 -15.51 13.07 -23.33
N LYS A 256 -15.12 14.17 -22.68
CA LYS A 256 -13.97 14.20 -21.75
C LYS A 256 -14.28 13.68 -20.34
N GLY A 257 -15.55 13.44 -20.01
CA GLY A 257 -15.98 13.03 -18.67
C GLY A 257 -16.06 14.17 -17.63
N ASN A 258 -16.03 15.43 -18.10
CA ASN A 258 -16.18 16.63 -17.29
C ASN A 258 -17.67 16.94 -17.06
N TRP A 259 -18.35 16.07 -16.31
CA TRP A 259 -19.80 16.10 -16.15
C TRP A 259 -20.38 17.39 -15.56
N ASP A 260 -19.69 18.06 -14.63
CA ASP A 260 -20.17 19.33 -14.06
C ASP A 260 -20.26 20.43 -15.14
N MET A 261 -19.19 20.63 -15.91
CA MET A 261 -19.19 21.57 -17.03
C MET A 261 -20.19 21.16 -18.13
N ALA A 262 -20.33 19.86 -18.38
CA ALA A 262 -21.33 19.34 -19.32
C ALA A 262 -22.76 19.69 -18.88
N SER A 263 -23.09 19.49 -17.60
CA SER A 263 -24.42 19.76 -17.04
C SER A 263 -24.79 21.24 -17.17
N LYS A 264 -23.88 22.14 -16.81
CA LYS A 264 -24.05 23.60 -16.93
C LYS A 264 -24.26 24.03 -18.38
N ALA A 265 -23.44 23.51 -19.30
CA ALA A 265 -23.53 23.84 -20.72
C ALA A 265 -24.84 23.32 -21.36
N TYR A 266 -25.28 22.10 -21.02
CA TYR A 266 -26.54 21.56 -21.51
C TYR A 266 -27.74 22.32 -20.95
N ASP A 267 -27.75 22.67 -19.66
CA ASP A 267 -28.85 23.45 -19.07
C ASP A 267 -28.99 24.83 -19.71
N LEU A 268 -27.88 25.50 -20.01
CA LEU A 268 -27.90 26.77 -20.73
C LEU A 268 -28.48 26.59 -22.15
N ARG A 269 -28.04 25.55 -22.86
CA ARG A 269 -28.51 25.26 -24.23
C ARG A 269 -30.00 24.89 -24.29
N LYS A 270 -30.46 24.13 -23.29
CA LYS A 270 -31.84 23.64 -23.14
C LYS A 270 -32.85 24.78 -23.01
N ARG A 271 -32.47 25.87 -22.35
CA ARG A 271 -33.30 27.09 -22.25
C ARG A 271 -33.69 27.68 -23.61
N ALA A 272 -32.85 27.50 -24.63
CA ALA A 272 -33.10 27.97 -25.99
C ALA A 272 -33.78 26.91 -26.90
N ARG A 273 -33.86 25.65 -26.46
CA ARG A 273 -34.37 24.51 -27.25
C ARG A 273 -35.24 23.58 -26.39
N LEU A 274 -36.32 24.12 -25.85
CA LEU A 274 -37.16 23.44 -24.86
C LEU A 274 -37.84 22.15 -25.35
N LEU A 275 -38.01 21.98 -26.66
CA LEU A 275 -38.67 20.81 -27.27
C LEU A 275 -37.68 19.74 -27.80
N ASP A 276 -36.37 19.88 -27.52
CA ASP A 276 -35.35 18.91 -27.95
C ASP A 276 -35.20 17.79 -26.89
N ALA A 277 -35.87 16.66 -27.12
CA ALA A 277 -35.93 15.53 -26.17
C ALA A 277 -34.54 14.94 -25.84
N GLU A 278 -33.68 14.79 -26.85
CA GLU A 278 -32.31 14.27 -26.68
C GLU A 278 -31.44 15.23 -25.85
N LEU A 279 -31.62 16.55 -26.01
CA LEU A 279 -30.91 17.52 -25.18
C LEU A 279 -31.33 17.45 -23.71
N HIS A 280 -32.64 17.26 -23.42
CA HIS A 280 -33.11 17.00 -22.06
C HIS A 280 -32.52 15.71 -21.49
N TYR A 281 -32.48 14.63 -22.28
CA TYR A 281 -31.85 13.38 -21.87
C TYR A 281 -30.36 13.54 -21.55
N ARG A 282 -29.59 14.25 -22.39
CA ARG A 282 -28.16 14.53 -22.16
C ARG A 282 -27.91 15.42 -20.95
N ALA A 283 -28.75 16.43 -20.73
CA ALA A 283 -28.71 17.22 -19.51
C ALA A 283 -28.97 16.34 -18.28
N GLY A 284 -29.98 15.46 -18.35
CA GLY A 284 -30.27 14.50 -17.29
C GLY A 284 -29.11 13.55 -17.01
N LEU A 285 -28.45 13.03 -18.06
CA LEU A 285 -27.27 12.19 -17.95
C LEU A 285 -26.07 12.91 -17.33
N ALA A 286 -25.85 14.18 -17.67
CA ALA A 286 -24.78 14.96 -17.06
C ALA A 286 -25.03 15.20 -15.56
N HIS A 287 -26.29 15.50 -15.18
CA HIS A 287 -26.68 15.64 -13.77
C HIS A 287 -26.58 14.32 -12.99
N ASP A 288 -27.04 13.20 -13.58
CA ASP A 288 -26.89 11.84 -13.05
C ASP A 288 -25.42 11.55 -12.73
N ARG A 289 -24.50 11.84 -13.67
CA ARG A 289 -23.07 11.64 -13.48
C ARG A 289 -22.43 12.59 -12.45
N CYS A 290 -23.09 13.70 -12.12
CA CYS A 290 -22.74 14.59 -11.00
C CYS A 290 -23.46 14.21 -9.70
N PHE A 291 -24.27 13.15 -9.71
CA PHE A 291 -25.07 12.66 -8.59
C PHE A 291 -26.17 13.66 -8.16
N ARG A 292 -26.54 14.56 -9.07
CA ARG A 292 -27.63 15.53 -8.90
C ARG A 292 -28.94 14.90 -9.38
N TRP A 293 -29.39 13.88 -8.64
CA TRP A 293 -30.45 12.98 -9.11
C TRP A 293 -31.81 13.66 -9.26
N LYS A 294 -32.07 14.72 -8.48
CA LYS A 294 -33.31 15.51 -8.60
C LYS A 294 -33.39 16.24 -9.94
N GLU A 295 -32.32 16.92 -10.33
CA GLU A 295 -32.18 17.61 -11.61
C GLU A 295 -32.14 16.61 -12.78
N ALA A 296 -31.52 15.45 -12.56
CA ALA A 296 -31.52 14.34 -13.51
C ALA A 296 -32.94 13.82 -13.77
N ALA A 297 -33.70 13.50 -12.71
CA ALA A 297 -35.07 13.01 -12.81
C ALA A 297 -35.98 14.00 -13.54
N ALA A 298 -35.89 15.30 -13.21
CA ALA A 298 -36.67 16.35 -13.90
C ALA A 298 -36.34 16.43 -15.41
N SER A 299 -35.06 16.33 -15.77
CA SER A 299 -34.63 16.37 -17.17
C SER A 299 -35.01 15.08 -17.91
N TYR A 300 -34.89 13.91 -17.28
CA TYR A 300 -35.35 12.64 -17.86
C TYR A 300 -36.85 12.59 -18.05
N LEU A 301 -37.63 13.07 -17.08
CA LEU A 301 -39.09 13.17 -17.18
C LEU A 301 -39.50 14.02 -18.39
N SER A 302 -38.80 15.15 -18.61
CA SER A 302 -39.04 16.01 -19.77
C SER A 302 -38.69 15.29 -21.08
N ALA A 303 -37.57 14.56 -21.13
CA ALA A 303 -37.17 13.78 -22.30
C ALA A 303 -38.19 12.69 -22.65
N VAL A 304 -38.62 11.87 -21.68
CA VAL A 304 -39.61 10.79 -21.92
C VAL A 304 -41.02 11.30 -22.17
N SER A 305 -41.36 12.51 -21.71
CA SER A 305 -42.65 13.15 -22.03
C SER A 305 -42.69 13.61 -23.49
N LEU A 306 -41.55 14.06 -24.03
CA LEU A 306 -41.42 14.46 -25.43
C LEU A 306 -41.29 13.25 -26.37
N GLU A 307 -40.61 12.19 -25.92
CA GLU A 307 -40.42 10.95 -26.70
C GLU A 307 -40.62 9.69 -25.82
N PRO A 308 -41.88 9.24 -25.62
CA PRO A 308 -42.19 8.13 -24.71
C PRO A 308 -41.67 6.77 -25.15
N SER A 309 -41.35 6.60 -26.43
CA SER A 309 -40.93 5.32 -27.02
C SER A 309 -39.48 4.94 -26.73
N GLN A 310 -38.74 5.74 -25.95
CA GLN A 310 -37.32 5.49 -25.65
C GLN A 310 -37.16 4.71 -24.32
N PRO A 311 -37.05 3.36 -24.35
CA PRO A 311 -37.07 2.54 -23.13
C PRO A 311 -35.90 2.83 -22.19
N TYR A 312 -34.71 3.13 -22.73
CA TYR A 312 -33.53 3.40 -21.91
C TYR A 312 -33.65 4.69 -21.09
N TRP A 313 -34.40 5.69 -21.60
CA TRP A 313 -34.61 6.94 -20.89
C TRP A 313 -35.54 6.75 -19.69
N HIS A 314 -36.57 5.90 -19.81
CA HIS A 314 -37.41 5.48 -18.68
C HIS A 314 -36.62 4.72 -17.63
N TYR A 315 -35.72 3.82 -18.04
CA TYR A 315 -34.80 3.16 -17.10
C TYR A 315 -33.93 4.17 -16.34
N LYS A 316 -33.43 5.21 -17.03
CA LYS A 316 -32.64 6.28 -16.39
C LYS A 316 -33.48 7.14 -15.45
N LEU A 317 -34.74 7.40 -15.78
CA LEU A 317 -35.70 8.04 -14.87
C LEU A 317 -35.93 7.20 -13.61
N GLY A 318 -36.18 5.89 -13.77
CA GLY A 318 -36.32 4.95 -12.66
C GLY A 318 -35.07 4.89 -11.77
N PHE A 319 -33.87 4.91 -12.37
CA PHE A 319 -32.61 5.01 -11.63
C PHE A 319 -32.51 6.30 -10.83
N ALA A 320 -32.85 7.45 -11.41
CA ALA A 320 -32.82 8.72 -10.69
C ALA A 320 -33.81 8.72 -9.50
N HIS A 321 -35.04 8.23 -9.71
CA HIS A 321 -36.02 8.06 -8.63
C HIS A 321 -35.54 7.10 -7.54
N GLU A 322 -34.93 5.98 -7.92
CA GLU A 322 -34.36 5.03 -6.98
C GLU A 322 -33.28 5.68 -6.10
N ARG A 323 -32.36 6.45 -6.70
CA ARG A 323 -31.31 7.16 -5.95
C ARG A 323 -31.87 8.25 -5.03
N MET A 324 -33.02 8.82 -5.37
CA MET A 324 -33.79 9.74 -4.53
C MET A 324 -34.64 9.03 -3.47
N GLN A 325 -34.67 7.69 -3.44
CA GLN A 325 -35.54 6.88 -2.60
C GLN A 325 -37.04 7.10 -2.86
N ALA A 326 -37.40 7.57 -4.05
CA ALA A 326 -38.77 7.66 -4.55
C ALA A 326 -39.18 6.28 -5.10
N TRP A 327 -39.38 5.32 -4.20
CA TRP A 327 -39.51 3.90 -4.56
C TRP A 327 -40.71 3.60 -5.46
N PRO A 328 -41.94 4.10 -5.21
CA PRO A 328 -43.08 3.86 -6.09
C PRO A 328 -42.84 4.36 -7.52
N GLU A 329 -42.32 5.58 -7.69
CA GLU A 329 -42.02 6.18 -8.98
C GLU A 329 -40.89 5.43 -9.71
N ALA A 330 -39.91 4.90 -8.96
CA ALA A 330 -38.86 4.06 -9.50
C ALA A 330 -39.43 2.74 -10.06
N VAL A 331 -40.34 2.09 -9.32
CA VAL A 331 -41.01 0.87 -9.78
C VAL A 331 -41.76 1.15 -11.09
N ASP A 332 -42.61 2.17 -11.12
CA ASP A 332 -43.41 2.50 -12.30
C ASP A 332 -42.54 2.78 -13.54
N ALA A 333 -41.48 3.57 -13.38
CA ALA A 333 -40.55 3.88 -14.48
C ALA A 333 -39.79 2.64 -14.97
N TYR A 334 -39.35 1.75 -14.06
CA TYR A 334 -38.66 0.52 -14.43
C TYR A 334 -39.58 -0.49 -15.13
N GLU A 335 -40.80 -0.68 -14.62
CA GLU A 335 -41.78 -1.57 -15.26
C GLU A 335 -42.19 -1.05 -16.64
N TYR A 336 -42.37 0.27 -16.78
CA TYR A 336 -42.66 0.85 -18.08
C TYR A 336 -41.50 0.65 -19.07
N ALA A 337 -40.26 0.91 -18.65
CA ALA A 337 -39.06 0.63 -19.45
C ALA A 337 -39.00 -0.85 -19.88
N ALA A 338 -39.26 -1.76 -18.95
CA ALA A 338 -39.24 -3.19 -19.18
C ALA A 338 -40.39 -3.66 -20.09
N SER A 339 -41.56 -3.01 -20.04
CA SER A 339 -42.68 -3.31 -20.94
C SER A 339 -42.38 -2.93 -22.40
N LEU A 340 -41.66 -1.83 -22.63
CA LEU A 340 -41.22 -1.40 -23.96
C LEU A 340 -40.09 -2.29 -24.52
N ARG A 341 -39.30 -2.92 -23.66
CA ARG A 341 -38.25 -3.87 -24.06
C ARG A 341 -38.22 -5.11 -23.15
N PRO A 342 -39.16 -6.06 -23.32
CA PRO A 342 -39.28 -7.22 -22.44
C PRO A 342 -38.06 -8.14 -22.39
N SER A 343 -37.18 -8.08 -23.39
CA SER A 343 -35.93 -8.84 -23.42
C SER A 343 -34.90 -8.39 -22.37
N ASN A 344 -35.03 -7.17 -21.83
CA ASN A 344 -34.10 -6.67 -20.80
C ASN A 344 -34.59 -7.00 -19.39
N ARG A 345 -34.27 -8.21 -18.94
CA ARG A 345 -34.64 -8.75 -17.63
C ARG A 345 -34.10 -7.96 -16.43
N TYR A 346 -32.99 -7.24 -16.60
CA TYR A 346 -32.40 -6.45 -15.50
C TYR A 346 -33.34 -5.34 -15.04
N TRP A 347 -34.14 -4.76 -15.93
CA TRP A 347 -35.08 -3.70 -15.57
C TRP A 347 -36.24 -4.23 -14.72
N TRP A 348 -36.73 -5.44 -14.99
CA TRP A 348 -37.68 -6.14 -14.11
C TRP A 348 -37.06 -6.44 -12.74
N TYR A 349 -35.78 -6.84 -12.70
CA TYR A 349 -35.07 -7.02 -11.42
C TYR A 349 -34.97 -5.71 -10.63
N ARG A 350 -34.71 -4.57 -11.29
CA ARG A 350 -34.71 -3.25 -10.63
C ARG A 350 -36.09 -2.86 -10.10
N ALA A 351 -37.16 -3.12 -10.87
CA ALA A 351 -38.52 -2.93 -10.40
C ALA A 351 -38.81 -3.78 -9.15
N GLY A 352 -38.39 -5.05 -9.15
CA GLY A 352 -38.47 -5.92 -7.98
C GLY A 352 -37.71 -5.35 -6.77
N TYR A 353 -36.46 -4.93 -6.97
CA TYR A 353 -35.65 -4.30 -5.92
C TYR A 353 -36.33 -3.06 -5.32
N ALA A 354 -36.80 -2.14 -6.17
CA ALA A 354 -37.50 -0.93 -5.74
C ALA A 354 -38.83 -1.27 -5.04
N GLY A 355 -39.55 -2.30 -5.49
CA GLY A 355 -40.77 -2.79 -4.84
C GLY A 355 -40.53 -3.30 -3.43
N VAL A 356 -39.44 -4.06 -3.20
CA VAL A 356 -39.04 -4.49 -1.84
C VAL A 356 -38.78 -3.28 -0.95
N LYS A 357 -38.11 -2.24 -1.46
CA LYS A 357 -37.86 -1.01 -0.71
C LYS A 357 -39.12 -0.16 -0.48
N ALA A 358 -40.09 -0.23 -1.39
CA ALA A 358 -41.41 0.40 -1.22
C ALA A 358 -42.30 -0.34 -0.20
N GLY A 359 -41.95 -1.58 0.17
CA GLY A 359 -42.76 -2.45 1.04
C GLY A 359 -43.87 -3.21 0.31
N ASP A 360 -43.97 -3.05 -1.02
CA ASP A 360 -44.92 -3.79 -1.87
C ASP A 360 -44.31 -5.13 -2.30
N LEU A 361 -44.29 -6.08 -1.36
CA LEU A 361 -43.65 -7.38 -1.56
C LEU A 361 -44.31 -8.22 -2.65
N GLU A 362 -45.62 -8.09 -2.83
CA GLU A 362 -46.36 -8.82 -3.87
C GLU A 362 -45.95 -8.34 -5.27
N ARG A 363 -46.01 -7.03 -5.51
CA ARG A 363 -45.55 -6.44 -6.78
C ARG A 363 -44.08 -6.75 -7.01
N ALA A 364 -43.24 -6.67 -5.98
CA ALA A 364 -41.82 -6.99 -6.07
C ALA A 364 -41.55 -8.43 -6.53
N CYS A 365 -42.19 -9.41 -5.88
CA CYS A 365 -42.08 -10.83 -6.26
C CYS A 365 -42.54 -11.05 -7.70
N LEU A 366 -43.66 -10.43 -8.13
CA LEU A 366 -44.13 -10.52 -9.52
C LEU A 366 -43.12 -9.94 -10.51
N SER A 367 -42.49 -8.79 -10.21
CA SER A 367 -41.43 -8.23 -11.06
C SER A 367 -40.21 -9.17 -11.12
N PHE A 368 -39.83 -9.84 -10.03
CA PHE A 368 -38.74 -10.82 -10.04
C PHE A 368 -39.05 -12.07 -10.88
N LEU A 369 -40.29 -12.56 -10.86
CA LEU A 369 -40.71 -13.65 -11.74
C LEU A 369 -40.58 -13.25 -13.22
N ARG A 370 -40.91 -11.99 -13.57
CA ARG A 370 -40.70 -11.46 -14.93
C ARG A 370 -39.23 -11.25 -15.28
N ALA A 371 -38.37 -11.04 -14.28
CA ALA A 371 -36.92 -10.94 -14.45
C ALA A 371 -36.25 -12.30 -14.69
N ALA A 372 -36.95 -13.41 -14.45
CA ALA A 372 -36.38 -14.76 -14.50
C ALA A 372 -35.88 -15.13 -15.91
N PRO A 373 -34.71 -15.77 -16.00
CA PRO A 373 -34.32 -16.50 -17.19
C PRO A 373 -35.31 -17.59 -17.59
N ALA A 374 -35.41 -17.88 -18.90
CA ALA A 374 -36.36 -18.85 -19.42
C ALA A 374 -36.09 -20.26 -18.90
N ASP A 375 -34.84 -20.57 -18.56
CA ASP A 375 -34.34 -21.81 -17.98
C ASP A 375 -34.53 -21.92 -16.45
N PHE A 376 -35.05 -20.89 -15.78
CA PHE A 376 -35.28 -20.89 -14.33
C PHE A 376 -36.69 -21.37 -13.95
N GLN A 377 -37.42 -22.02 -14.87
CA GLN A 377 -38.82 -22.42 -14.62
C GLN A 377 -38.95 -23.25 -13.34
N PRO A 378 -39.86 -22.88 -12.43
CA PRO A 378 -40.16 -23.69 -11.27
C PRO A 378 -40.87 -24.98 -11.70
N VAL A 379 -40.74 -26.03 -10.88
CA VAL A 379 -41.50 -27.26 -11.08
C VAL A 379 -42.92 -27.05 -10.57
N GLU A 380 -43.90 -27.18 -11.45
CA GLU A 380 -45.32 -26.95 -11.14
C GLU A 380 -46.02 -28.25 -10.69
N PRO A 381 -46.75 -28.26 -9.56
CA PRO A 381 -47.40 -29.45 -9.03
C PRO A 381 -48.35 -30.09 -10.06
N GLY A 382 -48.23 -31.40 -10.25
CA GLY A 382 -49.14 -32.19 -11.09
C GLY A 382 -49.08 -31.94 -12.61
N THR A 383 -48.23 -31.02 -13.10
CA THR A 383 -48.09 -30.72 -14.54
C THR A 383 -46.87 -31.36 -15.19
N GLN A 384 -45.83 -31.68 -14.39
CA GLN A 384 -44.65 -32.40 -14.83
C GLN A 384 -44.56 -33.74 -14.08
N PRO A 385 -44.31 -34.87 -14.76
CA PRO A 385 -44.07 -36.13 -14.07
C PRO A 385 -42.82 -35.96 -13.19
N VAL A 386 -42.96 -36.26 -11.89
CA VAL A 386 -41.82 -36.26 -10.97
C VAL A 386 -40.71 -37.09 -11.60
N SER A 387 -39.54 -36.49 -11.82
CA SER A 387 -38.39 -37.23 -12.33
C SER A 387 -38.20 -38.48 -11.49
N PRO A 388 -38.11 -39.69 -12.07
CA PRO A 388 -37.95 -40.92 -11.30
C PRO A 388 -36.80 -40.84 -10.29
N LYS A 389 -35.72 -40.13 -10.66
CA LYS A 389 -34.58 -39.83 -9.79
C LYS A 389 -34.95 -38.85 -8.67
N GLY A 390 -35.62 -37.74 -8.97
CA GLY A 390 -36.02 -36.73 -7.96
C GLY A 390 -37.07 -37.25 -6.96
N GLY A 391 -38.06 -38.00 -7.43
CA GLY A 391 -39.07 -38.64 -6.59
C GLY A 391 -38.46 -39.68 -5.65
N TYR A 392 -37.55 -40.52 -6.16
CA TYR A 392 -36.83 -41.49 -5.34
C TYR A 392 -35.94 -40.82 -4.29
N LEU A 393 -35.17 -39.80 -4.68
CA LEU A 393 -34.26 -39.11 -3.75
C LEU A 393 -35.01 -38.30 -2.68
N SER A 394 -36.13 -37.65 -3.01
CA SER A 394 -36.97 -36.95 -2.02
C SER A 394 -37.66 -37.92 -1.04
N GLN A 395 -38.06 -39.11 -1.51
CA GLN A 395 -38.54 -40.18 -0.64
C GLN A 395 -37.45 -40.68 0.32
N LEU A 396 -36.23 -40.91 -0.17
CA LEU A 396 -35.08 -41.26 0.69
C LEU A 396 -34.76 -40.15 1.70
N ALA A 397 -34.83 -38.88 1.27
CA ALA A 397 -34.63 -37.73 2.15
C ALA A 397 -35.65 -37.65 3.28
N SER A 398 -36.93 -37.88 2.97
CA SER A 398 -38.02 -37.92 3.95
C SER A 398 -37.84 -39.04 4.99
N GLN A 399 -37.18 -40.14 4.61
CA GLN A 399 -36.84 -41.26 5.48
C GLN A 399 -35.47 -41.10 6.18
N ARG A 400 -34.76 -39.98 5.95
CA ARG A 400 -33.39 -39.71 6.42
C ARG A 400 -32.35 -40.73 5.94
N LEU A 401 -32.55 -41.33 4.76
CA LEU A 401 -31.72 -42.39 4.17
C LEU A 401 -30.77 -41.90 3.05
N VAL A 402 -30.46 -40.59 3.00
CA VAL A 402 -29.61 -40.02 1.94
C VAL A 402 -28.14 -40.40 2.13
N LEU A 403 -27.49 -40.87 1.06
CA LEU A 403 -26.06 -41.18 1.05
C LEU A 403 -25.21 -39.93 1.31
N ARG A 404 -24.08 -40.11 2.00
CA ARG A 404 -23.16 -39.05 2.44
C ARG A 404 -22.76 -38.10 1.31
N ASP A 405 -22.40 -38.64 0.14
CA ASP A 405 -21.96 -37.85 -1.02
C ASP A 405 -23.10 -37.04 -1.65
N ILE A 406 -24.34 -37.57 -1.62
CA ILE A 406 -25.54 -36.91 -2.15
C ILE A 406 -25.93 -35.70 -1.28
N ALA A 407 -25.66 -35.76 0.03
CA ALA A 407 -26.01 -34.70 0.98
C ALA A 407 -25.23 -33.39 0.76
N LYS A 408 -24.09 -33.43 0.07
CA LYS A 408 -23.17 -32.30 -0.13
C LYS A 408 -23.04 -31.86 -1.58
N ASP A 409 -23.68 -32.53 -2.53
CA ASP A 409 -23.74 -32.12 -3.94
C ASP A 409 -24.89 -31.11 -4.16
N PRO A 410 -24.60 -29.88 -4.62
CA PRO A 410 -25.63 -28.84 -4.75
C PRO A 410 -26.69 -29.17 -5.81
N ASP A 411 -26.33 -29.79 -6.93
CA ASP A 411 -27.28 -30.13 -8.01
C ASP A 411 -28.20 -31.28 -7.59
N LEU A 412 -27.69 -32.25 -6.83
CA LEU A 412 -28.50 -33.32 -6.26
C LEU A 412 -29.43 -32.80 -5.15
N GLN A 413 -28.99 -31.87 -4.31
CA GLN A 413 -29.89 -31.20 -3.35
C GLN A 413 -30.99 -30.42 -4.07
N CYS A 414 -30.67 -29.71 -5.16
CA CYS A 414 -31.67 -29.06 -6.01
C CYS A 414 -32.65 -30.08 -6.61
N THR A 415 -32.16 -31.23 -7.07
CA THR A 415 -33.02 -32.30 -7.62
C THR A 415 -33.96 -32.90 -6.57
N ILE A 416 -33.51 -33.00 -5.30
CA ILE A 416 -34.35 -33.43 -4.18
C ILE A 416 -35.44 -32.40 -3.92
N ALA A 417 -35.08 -31.11 -3.88
CA ALA A 417 -36.01 -30.01 -3.69
C ALA A 417 -37.07 -29.94 -4.81
N ASP A 418 -36.67 -30.14 -6.06
CA ASP A 418 -37.57 -30.25 -7.22
C ASP A 418 -38.59 -31.39 -7.04
N GLY A 419 -38.19 -32.51 -6.42
CA GLY A 419 -39.08 -33.63 -6.08
C GLY A 419 -40.17 -33.25 -5.07
N PHE A 420 -39.79 -32.51 -4.01
CA PHE A 420 -40.76 -31.97 -3.05
C PHE A 420 -41.69 -30.93 -3.67
N ALA A 421 -41.16 -30.03 -4.51
CA ALA A 421 -41.94 -29.04 -5.25
C ALA A 421 -42.99 -29.70 -6.16
N ALA A 422 -42.61 -30.74 -6.91
CA ALA A 422 -43.52 -31.49 -7.76
C ALA A 422 -44.66 -32.17 -6.98
N ALA A 423 -44.40 -32.56 -5.73
CA ALA A 423 -45.39 -33.12 -4.80
C ALA A 423 -46.24 -32.05 -4.09
N GLY A 424 -45.95 -30.75 -4.28
CA GLY A 424 -46.62 -29.65 -3.61
C GLY A 424 -46.14 -29.36 -2.18
N ASP A 425 -45.09 -30.02 -1.70
CA ASP A 425 -44.47 -29.75 -0.40
C ASP A 425 -43.45 -28.61 -0.51
N TRP A 426 -43.98 -27.38 -0.58
CA TRP A 426 -43.18 -26.18 -0.77
C TRP A 426 -42.26 -25.84 0.40
N ALA A 427 -42.59 -26.28 1.62
CA ALA A 427 -41.76 -26.04 2.81
C ALA A 427 -40.46 -26.85 2.72
N SER A 428 -40.55 -28.15 2.45
CA SER A 428 -39.40 -29.02 2.24
C SER A 428 -38.60 -28.65 1.00
N ALA A 429 -39.28 -28.20 -0.07
CA ALA A 429 -38.62 -27.68 -1.26
C ALA A 429 -37.77 -26.44 -0.95
N ALA A 430 -38.30 -25.48 -0.19
CA ALA A 430 -37.57 -24.28 0.21
C ALA A 430 -36.32 -24.61 1.05
N GLU A 431 -36.41 -25.53 2.01
CA GLU A 431 -35.25 -26.00 2.78
C GLU A 431 -34.20 -26.66 1.88
N GLY A 432 -34.63 -27.51 0.94
CA GLY A 432 -33.74 -28.19 0.00
C GLY A 432 -32.99 -27.22 -0.94
N TYR A 433 -33.65 -26.19 -1.45
CA TYR A 433 -32.99 -25.17 -2.27
C TYR A 433 -32.02 -24.30 -1.46
N GLU A 434 -32.37 -23.92 -0.21
CA GLU A 434 -31.43 -23.23 0.69
C GLU A 434 -30.19 -24.11 0.92
N LYS A 435 -30.38 -25.41 1.16
CA LYS A 435 -29.28 -26.35 1.35
C LYS A 435 -28.40 -26.48 0.10
N ALA A 436 -28.98 -26.50 -1.10
CA ALA A 436 -28.23 -26.48 -2.35
C ALA A 436 -27.31 -25.25 -2.46
N ILE A 437 -27.78 -24.08 -2.03
CA ILE A 437 -26.98 -22.84 -1.98
C ILE A 437 -25.76 -23.01 -1.06
N TYR A 438 -25.95 -23.56 0.14
CA TYR A 438 -24.84 -23.79 1.10
C TYR A 438 -23.90 -24.93 0.71
N CYS A 439 -24.27 -25.77 -0.25
CA CYS A 439 -23.40 -26.79 -0.83
C CYS A 439 -22.64 -26.28 -2.08
N SER A 440 -22.94 -25.07 -2.57
CA SER A 440 -22.28 -24.50 -3.75
C SER A 440 -21.20 -23.49 -3.37
N ASN A 441 -20.02 -23.61 -3.96
CA ASN A 441 -18.95 -22.60 -3.87
C ASN A 441 -19.04 -21.51 -4.95
N ARG A 442 -20.05 -21.60 -5.82
CA ARG A 442 -20.31 -20.65 -6.91
C ARG A 442 -21.66 -19.98 -6.70
N HIS A 443 -21.75 -18.73 -7.14
CA HIS A 443 -23.04 -18.05 -7.21
C HIS A 443 -23.89 -18.65 -8.32
N GLU A 444 -24.91 -19.41 -7.96
CA GLU A 444 -25.85 -20.04 -8.89
C GLU A 444 -27.23 -19.35 -8.80
N PRO A 445 -27.52 -18.36 -9.66
CA PRO A 445 -28.76 -17.57 -9.58
C PRO A 445 -30.05 -18.40 -9.60
N ARG A 446 -30.01 -19.56 -10.27
CA ARG A 446 -31.15 -20.48 -10.38
C ARG A 446 -31.58 -21.00 -9.02
N PHE A 447 -30.65 -21.36 -8.13
CA PHE A 447 -30.99 -21.88 -6.80
C PHE A 447 -31.71 -20.83 -5.95
N TYR A 448 -31.23 -19.58 -5.98
CA TYR A 448 -31.89 -18.46 -5.30
C TYR A 448 -33.27 -18.16 -5.87
N PHE A 449 -33.44 -18.25 -7.19
CA PHE A 449 -34.73 -18.06 -7.83
C PHE A 449 -35.74 -19.15 -7.42
N LEU A 450 -35.34 -20.42 -7.48
CA LEU A 450 -36.20 -21.54 -7.08
C LEU A 450 -36.54 -21.50 -5.59
N TRP A 451 -35.57 -21.13 -4.74
CA TRP A 451 -35.79 -20.89 -3.33
C TRP A 451 -36.82 -19.77 -3.10
N GLY A 452 -36.66 -18.64 -3.80
CA GLY A 452 -37.60 -17.53 -3.73
C GLY A 452 -39.01 -17.91 -4.17
N HIS A 453 -39.13 -18.69 -5.25
CA HIS A 453 -40.40 -19.21 -5.71
C HIS A 453 -41.06 -20.13 -4.68
N ALA A 454 -40.33 -21.11 -4.14
CA ALA A 454 -40.85 -22.02 -3.12
C ALA A 454 -41.32 -21.27 -1.86
N LEU A 455 -40.55 -20.28 -1.40
CA LEU A 455 -40.95 -19.42 -0.28
C LEU A 455 -42.21 -18.60 -0.60
N MET A 456 -42.36 -18.12 -1.83
CA MET A 456 -43.56 -17.40 -2.26
C MET A 456 -44.80 -18.30 -2.19
N GLN A 457 -44.68 -19.57 -2.61
CA GLN A 457 -45.78 -20.55 -2.55
C GLN A 457 -46.19 -20.93 -1.12
N THR A 458 -45.29 -20.79 -0.14
CA THR A 458 -45.64 -20.95 1.29
C THR A 458 -46.27 -19.69 1.92
N GLY A 459 -46.41 -18.60 1.16
CA GLY A 459 -46.89 -17.31 1.64
C GLY A 459 -45.80 -16.45 2.31
N ASN A 460 -44.55 -16.91 2.37
CA ASN A 460 -43.42 -16.15 2.92
C ASN A 460 -42.86 -15.17 1.88
N LEU A 461 -43.62 -14.11 1.58
CA LEU A 461 -43.23 -13.09 0.60
C LEU A 461 -41.93 -12.35 0.97
N CYS A 462 -41.69 -12.13 2.27
CA CYS A 462 -40.45 -11.48 2.72
C CYS A 462 -39.21 -12.33 2.43
N GLY A 463 -39.27 -13.62 2.75
CA GLY A 463 -38.20 -14.57 2.44
C GLY A 463 -38.04 -14.75 0.93
N ALA A 464 -39.15 -14.81 0.18
CA ALA A 464 -39.14 -14.89 -1.27
C ALA A 464 -38.41 -13.71 -1.91
N ALA A 465 -38.76 -12.49 -1.48
CA ALA A 465 -38.10 -11.27 -1.93
C ALA A 465 -36.60 -11.25 -1.61
N ASP A 466 -36.19 -11.64 -0.39
CA ASP A 466 -34.78 -11.77 0.00
C ASP A 466 -34.02 -12.75 -0.91
N ALA A 467 -34.61 -13.91 -1.19
CA ALA A 467 -34.04 -14.90 -2.10
C ALA A 467 -33.93 -14.38 -3.53
N PHE A 468 -34.98 -13.75 -4.08
CA PHE A 468 -34.96 -13.20 -5.43
C PHE A 468 -33.94 -12.08 -5.62
N LEU A 469 -33.78 -11.21 -4.62
CA LEU A 469 -32.74 -10.17 -4.62
C LEU A 469 -31.36 -10.78 -4.83
N GLN A 470 -31.12 -11.92 -4.19
CA GLN A 470 -29.85 -12.64 -4.23
C GLN A 470 -29.63 -13.44 -5.53
N THR A 471 -30.55 -13.42 -6.51
CA THR A 471 -30.25 -13.96 -7.85
C THR A 471 -29.07 -13.25 -8.52
N ARG A 472 -28.70 -12.04 -8.05
CA ARG A 472 -27.50 -11.31 -8.49
C ARG A 472 -26.59 -11.06 -7.29
N ILE A 473 -25.28 -11.06 -7.54
CA ILE A 473 -24.29 -10.67 -6.52
C ILE A 473 -24.42 -9.18 -6.24
N PHE A 474 -24.32 -8.34 -7.29
CA PHE A 474 -24.46 -6.89 -7.19
C PHE A 474 -25.94 -6.49 -7.28
N MET A 475 -26.51 -6.17 -6.12
CA MET A 475 -27.91 -5.77 -5.93
C MET A 475 -28.06 -4.25 -6.04
N THR A 476 -27.05 -3.50 -5.60
CA THR A 476 -27.08 -2.03 -5.65
C THR A 476 -26.91 -1.51 -7.09
N PRO A 477 -27.57 -0.40 -7.47
CA PRO A 477 -27.35 0.22 -8.76
C PRO A 477 -26.17 1.21 -8.65
N ASP A 478 -25.14 1.00 -9.47
CA ASP A 478 -23.92 1.83 -9.43
C ASP A 478 -23.78 2.78 -10.64
N GLY A 479 -24.61 2.62 -11.67
CA GLY A 479 -24.60 3.47 -12.87
C GLY A 479 -23.32 3.43 -13.70
N ILE A 480 -22.34 2.57 -13.36
CA ILE A 480 -21.03 2.48 -14.00
C ILE A 480 -20.77 1.07 -14.56
N ASP A 481 -19.67 0.91 -15.29
CA ASP A 481 -19.29 -0.36 -15.91
C ASP A 481 -18.59 -1.28 -14.88
N VAL A 482 -19.37 -2.08 -14.16
CA VAL A 482 -18.87 -3.02 -13.14
C VAL A 482 -17.79 -3.98 -13.66
N PRO A 483 -17.96 -4.68 -14.81
CA PRO A 483 -16.93 -5.56 -15.38
C PRO A 483 -15.53 -4.93 -15.51
N LYS A 484 -15.45 -3.61 -15.73
CA LYS A 484 -14.17 -2.88 -15.78
C LYS A 484 -13.35 -3.03 -14.49
N TYR A 485 -14.01 -3.11 -13.34
CA TYR A 485 -13.39 -3.15 -12.01
C TYR A 485 -13.17 -4.57 -11.46
N LEU A 486 -13.77 -5.59 -12.07
CA LEU A 486 -13.69 -6.98 -11.60
C LEU A 486 -12.55 -7.80 -12.26
N LYS A 487 -11.66 -7.15 -13.02
CA LYS A 487 -10.54 -7.83 -13.71
C LYS A 487 -9.45 -8.32 -12.76
N ASN A 488 -9.22 -7.59 -11.66
CA ASN A 488 -8.26 -7.99 -10.63
C ASN A 488 -8.96 -8.86 -9.59
N THR A 489 -8.42 -10.05 -9.33
CA THR A 489 -9.02 -11.04 -8.42
C THR A 489 -9.17 -10.53 -6.98
N ALA A 490 -8.16 -9.86 -6.42
CA ALA A 490 -8.24 -9.30 -5.07
C ALA A 490 -9.29 -8.18 -4.97
N GLN A 491 -9.36 -7.32 -5.99
CA GLN A 491 -10.38 -6.28 -6.09
C GLN A 491 -11.78 -6.88 -6.23
N LYS A 492 -11.93 -7.92 -7.05
CA LYS A 492 -13.18 -8.65 -7.21
C LYS A 492 -13.66 -9.23 -5.88
N HIS A 493 -12.79 -9.94 -5.15
CA HIS A 493 -13.16 -10.51 -3.83
C HIS A 493 -13.56 -9.42 -2.85
N SER A 494 -12.80 -8.33 -2.77
CA SER A 494 -13.14 -7.20 -1.89
C SER A 494 -14.49 -6.57 -2.22
N MET A 495 -14.79 -6.39 -3.51
CA MET A 495 -16.07 -5.81 -3.97
C MET A 495 -17.25 -6.75 -3.71
N GLN A 496 -17.10 -8.05 -3.96
CA GLN A 496 -18.15 -9.04 -3.71
C GLN A 496 -18.42 -9.22 -2.22
N TYR A 497 -17.36 -9.32 -1.39
CA TYR A 497 -17.48 -9.36 0.06
C TYR A 497 -18.23 -8.14 0.59
N LEU A 498 -17.84 -6.95 0.14
CA LEU A 498 -18.47 -5.72 0.57
C LEU A 498 -19.94 -5.63 0.15
N GLU A 499 -20.26 -6.07 -1.07
CA GLU A 499 -21.66 -6.13 -1.51
C GLU A 499 -22.48 -6.99 -0.56
N TYR A 500 -22.01 -8.20 -0.21
CA TYR A 500 -22.68 -9.05 0.78
C TYR A 500 -22.75 -8.43 2.17
N TYR A 501 -21.68 -7.78 2.61
CA TYR A 501 -21.60 -7.08 3.90
C TYR A 501 -22.69 -6.01 4.04
N GLU A 502 -23.03 -5.30 2.97
CA GLU A 502 -23.97 -4.18 3.03
C GLU A 502 -25.42 -4.56 2.68
N THR A 503 -25.60 -5.57 1.83
CA THR A 503 -26.91 -5.85 1.22
C THR A 503 -27.60 -7.09 1.77
N VAL A 504 -26.86 -8.05 2.32
CA VAL A 504 -27.43 -9.28 2.89
C VAL A 504 -27.54 -9.13 4.40
N ALA A 505 -28.64 -9.58 5.02
CA ALA A 505 -28.81 -9.55 6.46
C ALA A 505 -27.87 -10.54 7.19
N LEU A 506 -27.52 -10.23 8.44
CA LEU A 506 -26.83 -11.20 9.30
C LEU A 506 -27.71 -12.44 9.52
N ARG A 507 -27.09 -13.61 9.45
CA ARG A 507 -27.72 -14.91 9.65
C ARG A 507 -27.49 -15.35 11.10
N PRO A 508 -28.51 -15.28 11.97
CA PRO A 508 -28.38 -15.78 13.33
C PRO A 508 -28.11 -17.29 13.30
N LYS A 509 -27.50 -17.81 14.37
CA LYS A 509 -27.16 -19.24 14.51
C LYS A 509 -26.30 -19.81 13.38
N THR A 510 -25.50 -18.97 12.72
CA THR A 510 -24.48 -19.41 11.75
C THR A 510 -23.09 -19.13 12.30
N ILE A 511 -22.22 -20.15 12.28
CA ILE A 511 -20.82 -20.07 12.72
C ILE A 511 -19.90 -20.38 11.54
N LEU A 512 -18.97 -19.48 11.25
CA LEU A 512 -17.84 -19.74 10.33
C LEU A 512 -16.62 -20.20 11.13
N TRP A 513 -16.09 -21.35 10.75
CA TRP A 513 -14.89 -21.96 11.32
C TRP A 513 -13.76 -21.91 10.30
N GLU A 514 -12.60 -21.40 10.68
CA GLU A 514 -11.40 -21.42 9.83
C GLU A 514 -10.17 -21.76 10.66
N SER A 515 -9.43 -22.79 10.25
CA SER A 515 -8.13 -23.12 10.85
C SER A 515 -7.01 -23.02 9.82
N ASN A 516 -5.93 -22.31 10.15
CA ASN A 516 -4.72 -22.17 9.34
C ASN A 516 -5.03 -21.76 7.88
N HIS A 517 -5.84 -20.72 7.69
CA HIS A 517 -6.31 -20.26 6.37
C HIS A 517 -7.02 -21.34 5.53
N GLY A 518 -7.75 -22.22 6.21
CA GLY A 518 -8.47 -23.35 5.60
C GLY A 518 -7.57 -24.50 5.17
N ALA A 519 -6.29 -24.52 5.53
CA ALA A 519 -5.42 -25.66 5.25
C ALA A 519 -5.76 -26.89 6.10
N THR A 520 -6.34 -26.69 7.29
CA THR A 520 -6.72 -27.76 8.23
C THR A 520 -8.17 -27.64 8.67
N VAL A 521 -8.72 -28.77 9.11
CA VAL A 521 -9.77 -28.82 10.14
C VAL A 521 -9.14 -29.41 11.39
N GLY A 522 -8.71 -28.57 12.34
CA GLY A 522 -7.92 -28.98 13.50
C GLY A 522 -7.68 -27.83 14.48
N CYS A 523 -6.76 -28.04 15.43
CA CYS A 523 -6.40 -27.06 16.48
C CYS A 523 -7.62 -26.69 17.37
N HIS A 524 -7.56 -25.56 18.07
CA HIS A 524 -8.63 -25.12 18.97
C HIS A 524 -10.01 -25.04 18.30
N PRO A 525 -10.16 -24.57 17.04
CA PRO A 525 -11.47 -24.52 16.39
C PRO A 525 -12.16 -25.89 16.26
N LEU A 526 -11.41 -26.98 16.00
CA LEU A 526 -11.99 -28.32 15.90
C LEU A 526 -12.45 -28.83 17.27
N ALA A 527 -11.65 -28.61 18.31
CA ALA A 527 -12.02 -29.01 19.67
C ALA A 527 -13.28 -28.29 20.14
N LEU A 528 -13.34 -26.97 19.92
CA LEU A 528 -14.53 -26.17 20.21
C LEU A 528 -15.74 -26.65 19.40
N PHE A 529 -15.59 -26.88 18.10
CA PHE A 529 -16.68 -27.42 17.28
C PHE A 529 -17.24 -28.73 17.84
N ARG A 530 -16.36 -29.69 18.19
CA ARG A 530 -16.77 -30.98 18.76
C ARG A 530 -17.51 -30.80 20.09
N HIS A 531 -16.97 -29.97 20.98
CA HIS A 531 -17.61 -29.65 22.25
C HIS A 531 -19.01 -29.04 22.06
N LEU A 532 -19.13 -28.01 21.23
CA LEU A 532 -20.43 -27.36 20.96
C LEU A 532 -21.41 -28.31 20.27
N ALA A 533 -20.94 -29.17 19.38
CA ALA A 533 -21.80 -30.07 18.62
C ALA A 533 -22.45 -31.18 19.48
N ASP A 534 -21.99 -31.35 20.72
CA ASP A 534 -22.58 -32.25 21.72
C ASP A 534 -23.54 -31.52 22.68
N LEU A 535 -23.60 -30.18 22.62
CA LEU A 535 -24.50 -29.36 23.43
C LEU A 535 -25.87 -29.15 22.74
N PRO A 536 -27.01 -29.40 23.42
CA PRO A 536 -28.34 -29.29 22.83
C PRO A 536 -28.68 -27.91 22.25
N GLU A 537 -28.18 -26.84 22.86
CA GLU A 537 -28.47 -25.46 22.44
C GLU A 537 -27.89 -25.11 21.06
N PHE A 538 -26.81 -25.79 20.66
CA PHE A 538 -26.15 -25.59 19.37
C PHE A 538 -26.68 -26.52 18.27
N SER A 539 -27.62 -27.42 18.57
CA SER A 539 -28.21 -28.34 17.58
C SER A 539 -28.87 -27.63 16.39
N GLY A 540 -29.41 -26.42 16.61
CA GLY A 540 -30.02 -25.58 15.58
C GLY A 540 -29.04 -24.64 14.85
N TYR A 541 -27.74 -24.73 15.13
CA TYR A 541 -26.74 -23.90 14.47
C TYR A 541 -26.29 -24.51 13.14
N ARG A 542 -25.99 -23.63 12.19
CA ARG A 542 -25.35 -23.93 10.92
C ARG A 542 -23.85 -23.71 11.06
N HIS A 543 -23.06 -24.75 10.81
CA HIS A 543 -21.60 -24.69 10.91
C HIS A 543 -21.00 -24.69 9.51
N VAL A 544 -20.28 -23.64 9.14
CA VAL A 544 -19.59 -23.56 7.86
C VAL A 544 -18.10 -23.62 8.12
N TRP A 545 -17.41 -24.61 7.56
CA TRP A 545 -15.96 -24.73 7.63
C TRP A 545 -15.32 -24.17 6.36
N ALA A 546 -14.38 -23.24 6.53
CA ALA A 546 -13.52 -22.78 5.47
C ALA A 546 -12.39 -23.79 5.24
N VAL A 547 -12.37 -24.48 4.09
CA VAL A 547 -11.42 -25.56 3.82
C VAL A 547 -10.93 -25.50 2.37
N ASN A 548 -9.62 -25.58 2.17
CA ASN A 548 -8.98 -25.59 0.84
C ASN A 548 -9.16 -26.93 0.11
N ASP A 549 -9.13 -28.04 0.86
CA ASP A 549 -9.28 -29.40 0.35
C ASP A 549 -10.25 -30.21 1.24
N PRO A 550 -11.41 -30.63 0.73
CA PRO A 550 -12.36 -31.45 1.50
C PRO A 550 -11.79 -32.78 2.01
N ALA A 551 -10.69 -33.29 1.44
CA ALA A 551 -10.07 -34.54 1.86
C ALA A 551 -9.47 -34.47 3.28
N VAL A 552 -9.17 -33.27 3.79
CA VAL A 552 -8.58 -33.10 5.12
C VAL A 552 -9.63 -32.99 6.24
N VAL A 553 -10.91 -33.15 5.93
CA VAL A 553 -12.02 -33.01 6.90
C VAL A 553 -12.29 -34.35 7.59
N PRO A 554 -12.23 -34.43 8.93
CA PRO A 554 -12.59 -35.64 9.68
C PRO A 554 -14.03 -36.10 9.47
N ASP A 555 -14.27 -37.41 9.47
CA ASP A 555 -15.59 -38.03 9.27
C ASP A 555 -16.65 -37.52 10.25
N ASP A 556 -16.28 -37.37 11.52
CA ASP A 556 -17.18 -36.91 12.59
C ASP A 556 -17.64 -35.45 12.41
N VAL A 557 -16.92 -34.67 11.61
CA VAL A 557 -17.29 -33.31 11.18
C VAL A 557 -18.06 -33.37 9.87
N ARG A 558 -17.53 -34.12 8.89
CA ARG A 558 -18.05 -34.22 7.52
C ARG A 558 -19.48 -34.79 7.45
N ASP A 559 -19.75 -35.80 8.27
CA ASP A 559 -21.00 -36.56 8.21
C ASP A 559 -22.18 -35.84 8.88
N ARG A 560 -21.95 -34.70 9.56
CA ARG A 560 -23.00 -33.94 10.21
C ARG A 560 -23.84 -33.15 9.19
N GLY A 561 -25.17 -33.21 9.35
CA GLY A 561 -26.14 -32.64 8.40
C GLY A 561 -26.20 -31.10 8.38
N ASN A 562 -25.83 -30.46 9.49
CA ASN A 562 -25.79 -29.01 9.67
C ASN A 562 -24.40 -28.39 9.41
N VAL A 563 -23.45 -29.18 8.90
CA VAL A 563 -22.09 -28.75 8.54
C VAL A 563 -21.97 -28.51 7.04
N PHE A 564 -21.35 -27.41 6.62
CA PHE A 564 -21.14 -27.04 5.22
C PHE A 564 -19.68 -26.64 4.99
N PHE A 565 -19.21 -26.70 3.75
CA PHE A 565 -17.82 -26.44 3.39
C PHE A 565 -17.72 -25.32 2.37
N ALA A 566 -16.97 -24.28 2.72
CA ALA A 566 -16.67 -23.16 1.84
C ALA A 566 -15.18 -23.15 1.50
N VAL A 567 -14.84 -23.06 0.21
CA VAL A 567 -13.46 -22.85 -0.21
C VAL A 567 -13.10 -21.38 0.05
N PRO A 568 -11.96 -21.04 0.68
CA PRO A 568 -11.55 -19.65 0.86
C PRO A 568 -11.61 -18.84 -0.43
N HIS A 569 -12.14 -17.61 -0.33
CA HIS A 569 -12.42 -16.71 -1.46
C HIS A 569 -13.50 -17.16 -2.46
N SER A 570 -14.18 -18.29 -2.24
CA SER A 570 -15.38 -18.67 -3.00
C SER A 570 -16.57 -17.75 -2.71
N ASP A 571 -17.62 -17.83 -3.54
CA ASP A 571 -18.83 -17.04 -3.33
C ASP A 571 -19.45 -17.29 -1.94
N LEU A 572 -19.58 -18.56 -1.57
CA LEU A 572 -20.10 -18.99 -0.28
C LEU A 572 -19.22 -18.49 0.87
N TYR A 573 -17.90 -18.56 0.73
CA TYR A 573 -16.99 -18.06 1.76
C TYR A 573 -17.17 -16.56 2.00
N LEU A 574 -17.16 -15.75 0.93
CA LEU A 574 -17.32 -14.29 1.05
C LEU A 574 -18.68 -13.94 1.67
N ARG A 575 -19.74 -14.63 1.27
CA ARG A 575 -21.11 -14.46 1.79
C ARG A 575 -21.21 -14.83 3.25
N VAL A 576 -20.72 -16.01 3.65
CA VAL A 576 -20.78 -16.48 5.04
C VAL A 576 -19.90 -15.61 5.94
N LEU A 577 -18.70 -15.24 5.51
CA LEU A 577 -17.84 -14.31 6.25
C LEU A 577 -18.52 -12.96 6.52
N ALA A 578 -19.31 -12.47 5.56
CA ALA A 578 -20.06 -11.21 5.68
C ALA A 578 -21.34 -11.31 6.53
N THR A 579 -21.90 -12.52 6.70
CA THR A 579 -23.27 -12.70 7.23
C THR A 579 -23.37 -13.59 8.46
N ALA A 580 -22.42 -14.47 8.72
CA ALA A 580 -22.45 -15.35 9.89
C ALA A 580 -22.41 -14.53 11.19
N SER A 581 -23.29 -14.85 12.13
CA SER A 581 -23.32 -14.22 13.46
C SER A 581 -22.03 -14.44 14.28
N HIS A 582 -21.38 -15.59 14.10
CA HIS A 582 -20.18 -15.99 14.85
C HIS A 582 -19.06 -16.40 13.90
N LEU A 583 -17.85 -15.94 14.18
CA LEU A 583 -16.63 -16.23 13.42
C LEU A 583 -15.57 -16.79 14.37
N VAL A 584 -14.93 -17.89 14.01
CA VAL A 584 -13.85 -18.52 14.79
C VAL A 584 -12.65 -18.74 13.87
N ASN A 585 -11.49 -18.16 14.21
CA ASN A 585 -10.25 -18.28 13.43
C ASN A 585 -9.03 -18.32 14.36
N ASN A 586 -8.04 -19.17 14.06
CA ASN A 586 -6.81 -19.32 14.86
C ASN A 586 -5.59 -18.56 14.31
N VAL A 587 -5.76 -17.86 13.18
CA VAL A 587 -4.75 -16.99 12.54
C VAL A 587 -5.41 -15.64 12.19
N SER A 588 -5.83 -15.43 10.94
CA SER A 588 -6.42 -14.18 10.48
C SER A 588 -7.30 -14.40 9.25
N PHE A 589 -8.37 -13.62 9.10
CA PHE A 589 -9.11 -13.52 7.85
C PHE A 589 -8.35 -12.65 6.82
N PRO A 590 -8.69 -12.74 5.51
CA PRO A 590 -8.04 -11.95 4.46
C PRO A 590 -8.15 -10.41 4.63
N PRO A 591 -7.27 -9.62 4.00
CA PRO A 591 -7.20 -8.16 4.20
C PRO A 591 -8.47 -7.34 3.93
N TYR A 592 -9.41 -7.87 3.13
CA TYR A 592 -10.69 -7.20 2.85
C TYR A 592 -11.74 -7.40 3.96
N PHE A 593 -11.53 -8.36 4.87
CA PHE A 593 -12.49 -8.69 5.95
C PHE A 593 -12.70 -7.51 6.88
N MET A 594 -13.93 -7.17 7.23
CA MET A 594 -14.26 -6.18 8.27
C MET A 594 -15.34 -6.77 9.16
N ARG A 595 -15.16 -6.76 10.49
CA ARG A 595 -16.20 -7.29 11.37
C ARG A 595 -17.45 -6.41 11.27
N ARG A 596 -18.59 -6.99 10.93
CA ARG A 596 -19.87 -6.27 10.91
C ARG A 596 -20.39 -6.07 12.33
N VAL A 597 -21.07 -4.94 12.57
CA VAL A 597 -21.82 -4.74 13.80
C VAL A 597 -22.83 -5.88 13.95
N GLY A 598 -22.84 -6.55 15.11
CA GLY A 598 -23.65 -7.74 15.38
C GLY A 598 -22.93 -9.08 15.13
N GLN A 599 -21.76 -9.09 14.48
CA GLN A 599 -20.90 -10.28 14.44
C GLN A 599 -20.02 -10.36 15.69
N ARG A 600 -19.86 -11.58 16.21
CA ARG A 600 -18.84 -11.94 17.20
C ARG A 600 -17.71 -12.70 16.50
N TYR A 601 -16.48 -12.29 16.75
CA TYR A 601 -15.27 -12.93 16.22
C TYR A 601 -14.36 -13.34 17.38
N LEU A 602 -14.14 -14.65 17.51
CA LEU A 602 -13.15 -15.27 18.40
C LEU A 602 -11.86 -15.53 17.62
N ASN A 603 -10.78 -14.87 18.00
CA ASN A 603 -9.45 -15.30 17.62
C ASN A 603 -8.93 -16.29 18.67
N THR A 604 -8.63 -17.51 18.24
CA THR A 604 -8.18 -18.57 19.15
C THR A 604 -6.66 -18.64 19.30
N TRP A 605 -5.91 -18.01 18.38
CA TRP A 605 -4.49 -18.28 18.21
C TRP A 605 -4.18 -19.80 18.11
N HIS A 606 -2.93 -20.22 17.98
CA HIS A 606 -2.62 -21.63 17.69
C HIS A 606 -1.54 -22.27 18.58
N GLY A 607 -0.98 -21.56 19.56
CA GLY A 607 -0.06 -22.18 20.52
C GLY A 607 0.81 -21.18 21.26
N THR A 608 1.63 -21.67 22.19
CA THR A 608 2.54 -20.82 22.97
C THR A 608 3.73 -20.36 22.12
N PRO A 609 4.00 -19.05 22.01
CA PRO A 609 5.04 -18.53 21.13
C PRO A 609 6.43 -18.68 21.72
N LEU A 610 7.25 -19.55 21.11
CA LEU A 610 8.69 -19.61 21.35
C LEU A 610 9.46 -18.59 20.48
N LYS A 611 8.97 -18.37 19.26
CA LYS A 611 9.60 -17.53 18.23
C LYS A 611 9.12 -16.10 18.38
N THR A 612 9.97 -15.15 17.97
CA THR A 612 9.57 -13.74 17.91
C THR A 612 8.34 -13.55 17.01
N LEU A 613 7.41 -12.72 17.47
CA LEU A 613 6.17 -12.38 16.76
C LEU A 613 6.06 -10.86 16.63
N GLY A 614 5.11 -10.42 15.81
CA GLY A 614 4.79 -9.01 15.71
C GLY A 614 6.01 -8.17 15.31
N ARG A 615 6.24 -7.08 16.03
CA ARG A 615 7.34 -6.12 15.78
C ARG A 615 8.74 -6.71 15.93
N ASP A 616 8.90 -7.81 16.65
CA ASP A 616 10.21 -8.42 16.93
C ASP A 616 10.67 -9.39 15.83
N MET A 617 9.81 -9.67 14.83
CA MET A 617 10.14 -10.55 13.70
C MET A 617 11.30 -9.97 12.88
N ARG A 618 12.31 -10.80 12.57
CA ARG A 618 13.51 -10.39 11.81
C ARG A 618 13.36 -10.34 10.29
N GLY A 619 12.14 -10.53 9.78
CA GLY A 619 11.82 -10.46 8.35
C GLY A 619 11.64 -9.02 7.84
N PRO A 620 11.16 -8.84 6.59
CA PRO A 620 10.66 -7.56 6.10
C PRO A 620 9.78 -6.84 7.13
N ALA A 621 9.91 -5.51 7.19
CA ALA A 621 9.22 -4.71 8.20
C ALA A 621 7.69 -4.88 8.07
N MET A 622 7.02 -5.04 9.21
CA MET A 622 5.55 -5.08 9.31
C MET A 622 4.86 -6.26 8.60
N GLU A 623 5.53 -7.41 8.41
CA GLU A 623 4.92 -8.61 7.80
C GLU A 623 3.65 -9.11 8.50
N HIS A 624 3.55 -8.93 9.82
CA HIS A 624 2.42 -9.34 10.64
C HIS A 624 1.19 -8.40 10.55
N SER A 625 1.22 -7.36 9.71
CA SER A 625 0.20 -6.30 9.67
C SER A 625 -1.24 -6.82 9.52
N ASN A 626 -1.48 -7.85 8.69
CA ASN A 626 -2.84 -8.39 8.53
C ASN A 626 -3.32 -9.13 9.80
N LEU A 627 -2.41 -9.79 10.51
CA LEU A 627 -2.69 -10.47 11.76
C LEU A 627 -3.04 -9.46 12.85
N ALA A 628 -2.20 -8.45 13.08
CA ALA A 628 -2.45 -7.36 14.03
C ALA A 628 -3.81 -6.68 13.77
N ARG A 629 -4.08 -6.35 12.50
CA ARG A 629 -5.37 -5.82 12.06
C ARG A 629 -6.54 -6.75 12.42
N ASN A 630 -6.41 -8.06 12.23
CA ASN A 630 -7.48 -9.01 12.56
C ASN A 630 -7.75 -9.05 14.06
N PHE A 631 -6.74 -8.89 14.92
CA PHE A 631 -6.96 -8.74 16.36
C PHE A 631 -7.82 -7.50 16.67
N LEU A 632 -7.58 -6.35 16.03
CA LEU A 632 -8.41 -5.14 16.19
C LEU A 632 -9.88 -5.32 15.74
N HIS A 633 -10.14 -6.29 14.85
CA HIS A 633 -11.48 -6.68 14.42
C HIS A 633 -12.08 -7.78 15.29
N SER A 634 -11.27 -8.51 16.07
CA SER A 634 -11.78 -9.56 16.96
C SER A 634 -12.60 -8.94 18.10
N SER A 635 -13.63 -9.66 18.52
CA SER A 635 -14.42 -9.29 19.70
C SER A 635 -13.87 -9.96 20.95
N HIS A 636 -13.26 -11.15 20.78
CA HIS A 636 -12.76 -12.00 21.84
C HIS A 636 -11.44 -12.59 21.36
N ILE A 637 -10.43 -12.54 22.21
CA ILE A 637 -9.16 -13.26 22.04
C ILE A 637 -9.07 -14.24 23.21
N MET A 638 -8.97 -15.53 22.92
CA MET A 638 -8.57 -16.49 23.95
C MET A 638 -7.05 -16.67 23.91
N SER A 639 -6.47 -16.96 25.06
CA SER A 639 -5.05 -17.20 25.20
C SER A 639 -4.78 -18.44 26.06
N PRO A 640 -3.84 -19.32 25.68
CA PRO A 640 -3.46 -20.47 26.50
C PRO A 640 -2.89 -20.10 27.87
N ASN A 641 -2.05 -19.06 27.93
CA ASN A 641 -1.29 -18.68 29.13
C ASN A 641 -0.91 -17.18 29.12
N ALA A 642 -0.31 -16.71 30.21
CA ALA A 642 0.10 -15.31 30.35
C ALA A 642 1.16 -14.90 29.31
N HIS A 643 2.16 -15.76 29.05
CA HIS A 643 3.21 -15.52 28.04
C HIS A 643 2.64 -15.28 26.64
N THR A 644 1.66 -16.09 26.24
CA THR A 644 0.97 -15.91 24.96
C THR A 644 0.19 -14.62 24.92
N SER A 645 -0.48 -14.24 26.02
CA SER A 645 -1.22 -12.98 26.10
C SER A 645 -0.30 -11.78 25.92
N TRP A 646 0.85 -11.78 26.61
CA TRP A 646 1.90 -10.78 26.46
C TRP A 646 2.37 -10.65 25.00
N ALA A 647 2.73 -11.77 24.37
CA ALA A 647 3.21 -11.78 22.98
C ALA A 647 2.15 -11.31 21.97
N LEU A 648 0.88 -11.67 22.19
CA LEU A 648 -0.20 -11.25 21.30
C LEU A 648 -0.55 -9.77 21.47
N ILE A 649 -0.54 -9.25 22.70
CA ILE A 649 -0.97 -7.88 22.97
C ILE A 649 0.16 -6.88 22.77
N GLU A 650 1.28 -7.04 23.46
CA GLU A 650 2.36 -6.04 23.43
C GLU A 650 3.11 -6.07 22.09
N ARG A 651 3.49 -7.28 21.64
CA ARG A 651 4.38 -7.40 20.47
C ARG A 651 3.65 -7.13 19.15
N HIS A 652 2.31 -7.10 19.14
CA HIS A 652 1.50 -6.68 17.99
C HIS A 652 0.88 -5.29 18.15
N ASP A 653 1.34 -4.49 19.11
CA ASP A 653 0.86 -3.12 19.33
C ASP A 653 -0.65 -3.02 19.56
N LEU A 654 -1.20 -3.90 20.40
CA LEU A 654 -2.65 -3.90 20.67
C LEU A 654 -3.03 -3.15 21.94
N GLU A 655 -2.07 -2.80 22.79
CA GLU A 655 -2.33 -2.11 24.04
C GLU A 655 -3.01 -0.75 23.80
N GLY A 656 -4.19 -0.53 24.39
CA GLY A 656 -5.02 0.67 24.17
C GLY A 656 -5.76 0.72 22.82
N LEU A 657 -5.27 -0.01 21.80
CA LEU A 657 -5.91 -0.11 20.49
C LEU A 657 -7.03 -1.16 20.45
N PHE A 658 -6.80 -2.34 21.04
CA PHE A 658 -7.79 -3.40 21.09
C PHE A 658 -8.91 -3.07 22.08
N ARG A 659 -10.17 -3.23 21.64
CA ARG A 659 -11.39 -2.96 22.42
C ARG A 659 -12.28 -4.17 22.67
N GLY A 660 -11.83 -5.36 22.26
CA GLY A 660 -12.51 -6.60 22.59
C GLY A 660 -12.13 -7.11 23.98
N LYS A 661 -12.60 -8.32 24.31
CA LYS A 661 -12.23 -9.03 25.54
C LYS A 661 -11.05 -9.97 25.27
N ILE A 662 -10.13 -10.09 26.21
CA ILE A 662 -9.09 -11.14 26.21
C ILE A 662 -9.16 -11.93 27.50
N ARG A 663 -9.02 -13.26 27.42
CA ARG A 663 -9.04 -14.14 28.59
C ARG A 663 -8.03 -15.27 28.43
N VAL A 664 -7.29 -15.55 29.50
CA VAL A 664 -6.50 -16.78 29.60
C VAL A 664 -7.45 -17.93 29.90
N THR A 665 -7.54 -18.92 29.02
CA THR A 665 -8.53 -20.02 29.11
C THR A 665 -7.91 -21.41 29.17
N GLY A 666 -6.60 -21.53 28.97
CA GLY A 666 -5.98 -22.79 28.55
C GLY A 666 -6.30 -23.12 27.09
N SER A 667 -5.95 -24.32 26.66
CA SER A 667 -5.96 -24.74 25.27
C SER A 667 -7.07 -25.74 24.97
N PRO A 668 -8.20 -25.33 24.34
CA PRO A 668 -9.28 -26.25 23.94
C PRO A 668 -8.83 -27.54 23.24
N ARG A 669 -7.76 -27.47 22.42
CA ARG A 669 -7.23 -28.63 21.71
C ARG A 669 -6.63 -29.71 22.62
N LEU A 670 -6.20 -29.34 23.83
CA LEU A 670 -5.54 -30.24 24.78
C LEU A 670 -6.53 -30.94 25.72
N ASP A 671 -7.78 -30.46 25.82
CA ASP A 671 -8.76 -31.05 26.75
C ASP A 671 -8.88 -32.57 26.58
N ARG A 672 -9.03 -33.04 25.34
CA ARG A 672 -9.12 -34.48 25.02
C ARG A 672 -7.85 -35.25 25.39
N MET A 673 -6.68 -34.64 25.29
CA MET A 673 -5.41 -35.27 25.69
C MET A 673 -5.35 -35.43 27.21
N VAL A 674 -5.75 -34.39 27.95
CA VAL A 674 -5.74 -34.36 29.41
C VAL A 674 -6.79 -35.30 30.00
N THR A 675 -8.02 -35.30 29.46
CA THR A 675 -9.13 -36.10 30.01
C THR A 675 -9.28 -37.49 29.38
N GLY A 676 -8.82 -37.69 28.14
CA GLY A 676 -9.08 -38.89 27.34
C GLY A 676 -8.38 -40.15 27.82
N GLY A 677 -7.34 -40.01 28.65
CA GLY A 677 -6.69 -41.10 29.38
C GLY A 677 -6.25 -42.29 28.53
N GLY A 678 -6.35 -43.50 29.11
CA GLY A 678 -5.97 -44.76 28.47
C GLY A 678 -6.74 -45.10 27.18
N PRO A 679 -8.06 -44.86 27.07
CA PRO A 679 -8.81 -45.17 25.85
C PRO A 679 -8.35 -44.43 24.60
N LEU A 680 -8.12 -43.11 24.67
CA LEU A 680 -7.63 -42.32 23.54
C LEU A 680 -6.22 -42.78 23.15
N ARG A 681 -5.35 -42.94 24.16
CA ARG A 681 -4.00 -43.48 23.98
C ARG A 681 -4.00 -44.83 23.25
N ASN A 682 -4.84 -45.77 23.70
CA ASN A 682 -4.93 -47.11 23.10
C ASN A 682 -5.47 -47.07 21.68
N HIS A 683 -6.45 -46.20 21.41
CA HIS A 683 -6.97 -46.00 20.07
C HIS A 683 -5.89 -45.51 19.11
N ILE A 684 -5.15 -44.45 19.49
CA ILE A 684 -4.07 -43.90 18.67
C ILE A 684 -2.93 -44.92 18.47
N ARG A 685 -2.51 -45.63 19.52
CA ARG A 685 -1.50 -46.70 19.41
C ARG A 685 -1.92 -47.78 18.43
N LYS A 686 -3.19 -48.21 18.49
CA LYS A 686 -3.75 -49.21 17.58
C LYS A 686 -3.76 -48.71 16.13
N THR A 687 -4.18 -47.47 15.89
CA THR A 687 -4.19 -46.86 14.56
C THR A 687 -2.78 -46.74 13.97
N LEU A 688 -1.77 -46.47 14.81
CA LEU A 688 -0.36 -46.39 14.42
C LEU A 688 0.33 -47.78 14.36
N ASN A 689 -0.38 -48.87 14.62
CA ASN A 689 0.16 -50.24 14.71
C ASN A 689 1.34 -50.39 15.70
N VAL A 690 1.30 -49.66 16.82
CA VAL A 690 2.32 -49.73 17.88
C VAL A 690 2.15 -51.05 18.66
N PRO A 691 3.21 -51.87 18.82
CA PRO A 691 3.18 -53.03 19.71
C PRO A 691 2.79 -52.68 21.15
N GLU A 692 2.07 -53.56 21.85
CA GLU A 692 1.50 -53.25 23.18
C GLU A 692 2.57 -52.94 24.24
N ASP A 693 3.79 -53.48 24.13
CA ASP A 693 4.87 -53.36 25.11
C ASP A 693 5.93 -52.29 24.79
N LEU A 694 5.85 -51.61 23.64
CA LEU A 694 6.88 -50.65 23.23
C LEU A 694 6.54 -49.20 23.57
N PRO A 695 7.46 -48.42 24.18
CA PRO A 695 7.26 -46.98 24.30
C PRO A 695 7.25 -46.31 22.92
N VAL A 696 6.55 -45.18 22.79
CA VAL A 696 6.45 -44.41 21.54
C VAL A 696 7.32 -43.15 21.64
N VAL A 697 8.28 -43.01 20.73
CA VAL A 697 9.07 -41.80 20.57
C VAL A 697 8.53 -41.04 19.36
N LEU A 698 8.11 -39.79 19.55
CA LEU A 698 7.65 -38.93 18.47
C LEU A 698 8.75 -37.96 18.07
N TYR A 699 9.17 -37.99 16.81
CA TYR A 699 9.97 -36.92 16.21
C TYR A 699 9.07 -35.95 15.43
N ALA A 700 9.01 -34.69 15.89
CA ALA A 700 8.18 -33.63 15.32
C ALA A 700 8.97 -32.31 15.17
N PRO A 701 9.87 -32.21 14.18
CA PRO A 701 10.69 -31.02 13.97
C PRO A 701 9.94 -29.89 13.26
N THR A 702 10.43 -28.66 13.40
CA THR A 702 10.00 -27.47 12.68
C THR A 702 10.53 -27.52 11.24
N TRP A 703 9.73 -27.06 10.27
CA TRP A 703 10.18 -26.95 8.89
C TRP A 703 11.29 -25.89 8.70
N ARG A 704 12.31 -26.24 7.90
CA ARG A 704 13.40 -25.34 7.48
C ARG A 704 13.14 -24.79 6.07
N GLY A 705 13.27 -23.47 5.90
CA GLY A 705 13.10 -22.77 4.62
C GLY A 705 12.40 -21.41 4.73
N SER A 706 12.71 -20.50 3.79
CA SER A 706 11.90 -19.31 3.53
C SER A 706 10.71 -19.71 2.64
N THR A 707 9.62 -18.92 2.59
CA THR A 707 8.48 -19.17 1.69
C THR A 707 8.85 -19.36 0.21
N THR A 708 10.07 -18.98 -0.18
CA THR A 708 10.61 -19.03 -1.54
C THR A 708 11.55 -20.21 -1.82
N ASP A 709 12.24 -20.79 -0.83
CA ASP A 709 13.21 -21.87 -1.05
C ASP A 709 12.73 -23.20 -0.47
N ARG A 710 12.47 -24.17 -1.36
CA ARG A 710 11.96 -25.51 -1.04
C ARG A 710 13.06 -26.56 -1.16
N VAL A 711 13.94 -26.67 -0.16
CA VAL A 711 14.95 -27.74 -0.12
C VAL A 711 14.78 -28.54 1.17
N LEU A 712 14.42 -29.82 1.03
CA LEU A 712 14.46 -30.79 2.11
C LEU A 712 15.79 -31.55 1.99
N ASP A 713 16.64 -31.49 3.01
CA ASP A 713 17.83 -32.34 3.08
C ASP A 713 17.41 -33.75 3.51
N ARG A 714 17.20 -34.61 2.51
CA ARG A 714 16.75 -36.00 2.71
C ARG A 714 17.78 -36.81 3.49
N ASP A 715 19.07 -36.65 3.18
CA ASP A 715 20.11 -37.49 3.75
C ASP A 715 20.33 -37.14 5.22
N ALA A 716 20.26 -35.85 5.57
CA ALA A 716 20.25 -35.42 6.97
C ALA A 716 19.05 -35.97 7.75
N LEU A 717 17.83 -35.90 7.19
CA LEU A 717 16.63 -36.43 7.85
C LEU A 717 16.72 -37.95 8.07
N LEU A 718 17.17 -38.71 7.08
CA LEU A 718 17.35 -40.17 7.22
C LEU A 718 18.37 -40.51 8.31
N ALA A 719 19.50 -39.79 8.34
CA ALA A 719 20.51 -39.98 9.38
C ALA A 719 19.99 -39.63 10.79
N ASP A 720 19.15 -38.59 10.93
CA ASP A 720 18.49 -38.27 12.21
C ASP A 720 17.54 -39.39 12.65
N LEU A 721 16.72 -39.91 11.72
CA LEU A 721 15.78 -41.00 11.99
C LEU A 721 16.52 -42.30 12.37
N GLU A 722 17.64 -42.61 11.70
CA GLU A 722 18.50 -43.75 12.06
C GLU A 722 19.10 -43.60 13.47
N ALA A 723 19.58 -42.41 13.82
CA ALA A 723 20.10 -42.14 15.16
C ALA A 723 19.02 -42.31 16.25
N LEU A 724 17.79 -41.86 15.96
CA LEU A 724 16.64 -42.02 16.84
C LEU A 724 16.19 -43.46 17.00
N ALA A 725 16.27 -44.29 15.95
CA ALA A 725 15.83 -45.69 15.97
C ALA A 725 16.76 -46.65 16.75
N SER A 726 17.78 -46.13 17.46
CA SER A 726 18.85 -46.92 18.08
C SER A 726 18.47 -47.69 19.36
N THR A 727 17.25 -47.55 19.89
CA THR A 727 16.81 -48.20 21.15
C THR A 727 15.47 -48.93 20.99
N ARG A 728 15.08 -49.74 21.99
CA ARG A 728 13.85 -50.58 21.95
C ARG A 728 12.59 -49.72 22.16
N HIS A 729 12.12 -49.06 21.11
CA HIS A 729 10.89 -48.28 21.08
C HIS A 729 10.27 -48.26 19.68
N GLN A 730 9.05 -47.74 19.57
CA GLN A 730 8.43 -47.42 18.29
C GLN A 730 8.70 -45.95 17.95
N LEU A 731 9.52 -45.71 16.93
CA LEU A 731 9.75 -44.36 16.40
C LEU A 731 8.61 -43.97 15.47
N VAL A 732 8.04 -42.80 15.73
CA VAL A 732 6.95 -42.20 14.96
C VAL A 732 7.40 -40.82 14.49
N PHE A 733 7.19 -40.51 13.21
CA PHE A 733 7.60 -39.24 12.61
C PHE A 733 6.39 -38.44 12.14
N ARG A 734 6.26 -37.19 12.62
CA ARG A 734 5.27 -36.24 12.13
C ARG A 734 5.93 -35.28 11.15
N ALA A 735 5.76 -35.55 9.86
CA ALA A 735 6.23 -34.65 8.81
C ALA A 735 5.47 -33.30 8.86
N HIS A 736 6.16 -32.21 8.52
CA HIS A 736 5.49 -30.95 8.24
C HIS A 736 4.76 -31.02 6.89
N ARG A 737 3.63 -30.33 6.75
CA ARG A 737 2.76 -30.40 5.56
C ARG A 737 3.45 -30.04 4.24
N LEU A 738 4.35 -29.06 4.31
CA LEU A 738 5.15 -28.63 3.14
C LEU A 738 6.11 -29.74 2.67
N THR A 739 6.48 -30.66 3.56
CA THR A 739 7.38 -31.78 3.30
C THR A 739 6.64 -33.10 3.04
N GLU A 740 5.37 -33.25 3.43
CA GLU A 740 4.59 -34.48 3.17
C GLU A 740 4.55 -34.88 1.68
N LYS A 741 4.40 -33.90 0.77
CA LYS A 741 4.45 -34.16 -0.68
C LYS A 741 5.85 -34.57 -1.17
N LEU A 742 6.89 -34.05 -0.53
CA LEU A 742 8.28 -34.37 -0.86
C LEU A 742 8.68 -35.75 -0.33
N LEU A 743 7.99 -36.22 0.71
CA LEU A 743 8.20 -37.51 1.36
C LEU A 743 7.30 -38.62 0.82
N ALA A 744 6.31 -38.29 -0.02
CA ALA A 744 5.37 -39.25 -0.57
C ALA A 744 6.10 -40.32 -1.42
N GLY A 745 5.98 -41.59 -1.00
CA GLY A 745 6.61 -42.73 -1.66
C GLY A 745 8.05 -43.04 -1.21
N LEU A 746 8.61 -42.30 -0.25
CA LEU A 746 9.87 -42.65 0.41
C LEU A 746 9.59 -43.61 1.57
N ASP A 747 10.33 -44.72 1.60
CA ASP A 747 10.43 -45.56 2.80
C ASP A 747 11.47 -44.94 3.73
N LEU A 748 11.00 -44.38 4.84
CA LEU A 748 11.84 -43.74 5.86
C LEU A 748 12.24 -44.70 6.99
N GLY A 749 11.83 -45.98 6.92
CA GLY A 749 12.11 -46.96 7.98
C GLY A 749 11.39 -46.69 9.32
N VAL A 750 10.46 -45.73 9.36
CA VAL A 750 9.74 -45.28 10.56
C VAL A 750 8.24 -45.15 10.29
N THR A 751 7.42 -45.20 11.35
CA THR A 751 5.97 -44.97 11.20
C THR A 751 5.70 -43.49 10.99
N ILE A 752 5.29 -43.11 9.77
CA ILE A 752 4.83 -41.75 9.48
C ILE A 752 3.41 -41.58 10.02
N VAL A 753 3.17 -40.52 10.81
CA VAL A 753 1.83 -40.26 11.36
C VAL A 753 0.87 -39.90 10.23
N PRO A 754 -0.28 -40.60 10.09
CA PRO A 754 -1.29 -40.24 9.11
C PRO A 754 -1.83 -38.81 9.31
N PRO A 755 -2.03 -38.02 8.23
CA PRO A 755 -2.43 -36.61 8.32
C PRO A 755 -3.79 -36.40 8.99
N GLU A 756 -4.67 -37.40 8.99
CA GLU A 756 -5.98 -37.41 9.65
C GLU A 756 -5.90 -37.49 11.18
N ILE A 757 -4.78 -37.97 11.75
CA ILE A 757 -4.58 -37.96 13.20
C ILE A 757 -4.22 -36.53 13.62
N ASP A 758 -5.05 -35.92 14.45
CA ASP A 758 -4.77 -34.60 15.04
C ASP A 758 -3.56 -34.69 15.98
N THR A 759 -2.69 -33.67 15.94
CA THR A 759 -1.45 -33.66 16.72
C THR A 759 -1.71 -33.69 18.23
N SER A 760 -2.78 -33.05 18.72
CA SER A 760 -3.13 -33.06 20.15
C SER A 760 -3.52 -34.47 20.61
N ASP A 761 -4.33 -35.18 19.81
CA ASP A 761 -4.73 -36.56 20.10
C ASP A 761 -3.50 -37.50 20.03
N LEU A 762 -2.58 -37.29 19.06
CA LEU A 762 -1.33 -38.04 18.93
C LEU A 762 -0.49 -37.99 20.21
N LEU A 763 -0.31 -36.80 20.80
CA LEU A 763 0.52 -36.58 21.99
C LEU A 763 0.08 -37.44 23.18
N SER A 764 -1.21 -37.81 23.29
CA SER A 764 -1.69 -38.72 24.35
C SER A 764 -0.99 -40.08 24.34
N ALA A 765 -0.55 -40.53 23.15
CA ALA A 765 0.11 -41.81 22.93
C ALA A 765 1.64 -41.75 22.95
N VAL A 766 2.24 -40.57 23.09
CA VAL A 766 3.69 -40.37 23.06
C VAL A 766 4.28 -40.56 24.45
N ASP A 767 5.36 -41.34 24.53
CA ASP A 767 6.11 -41.56 25.77
C ASP A 767 7.32 -40.62 25.87
N VAL A 768 7.99 -40.29 24.76
CA VAL A 768 9.05 -39.26 24.67
C VAL A 768 8.84 -38.40 23.43
N LEU A 769 8.88 -37.08 23.59
CA LEU A 769 8.80 -36.13 22.49
C LEU A 769 10.20 -35.65 22.11
N VAL A 770 10.57 -35.82 20.84
CA VAL A 770 11.75 -35.21 20.23
C VAL A 770 11.27 -34.10 19.30
N THR A 771 11.66 -32.86 19.58
CA THR A 771 11.26 -31.69 18.80
C THR A 771 12.37 -30.66 18.78
N ASP A 772 12.14 -29.49 18.22
CA ASP A 772 13.08 -28.38 18.15
C ASP A 772 12.36 -27.09 18.60
N TYR A 773 12.37 -26.03 17.80
CA TYR A 773 11.66 -24.78 18.02
C TYR A 773 10.13 -24.84 17.86
N SER A 774 9.52 -26.02 17.94
CA SER A 774 8.08 -26.20 17.71
C SER A 774 7.28 -25.92 18.99
N SER A 775 6.14 -25.24 18.87
CA SER A 775 5.25 -24.98 20.01
C SER A 775 4.62 -26.25 20.58
N VAL A 776 4.77 -27.40 19.90
CA VAL A 776 4.28 -28.71 20.36
C VAL A 776 4.91 -29.14 21.69
N ALA A 777 6.09 -28.62 22.04
CA ALA A 777 6.71 -28.85 23.35
C ALA A 777 5.80 -28.36 24.48
N PHE A 778 5.23 -27.16 24.37
CA PHE A 778 4.30 -26.62 25.36
C PHE A 778 3.00 -27.43 25.44
N ASP A 779 2.52 -27.94 24.30
CA ASP A 779 1.34 -28.80 24.26
C ASP A 779 1.56 -30.13 24.99
N PHE A 780 2.82 -30.58 25.09
CA PHE A 780 3.17 -31.84 25.74
C PHE A 780 3.49 -31.69 27.24
N LEU A 781 3.81 -30.47 27.72
CA LEU A 781 4.09 -30.19 29.13
C LEU A 781 3.03 -30.73 30.12
N PRO A 782 1.70 -30.64 29.84
CA PRO A 782 0.69 -31.18 30.76
C PRO A 782 0.84 -32.68 31.06
N THR A 783 1.47 -33.44 30.15
CA THR A 783 1.71 -34.88 30.33
C THR A 783 2.81 -35.17 31.36
N LYS A 784 3.68 -34.18 31.64
CA LYS A 784 4.90 -34.32 32.46
C LYS A 784 5.83 -35.45 32.00
N ARG A 785 5.79 -35.77 30.71
CA ARG A 785 6.64 -36.77 30.07
C ARG A 785 7.89 -36.12 29.44
N PRO A 786 8.94 -36.89 29.15
CA PRO A 786 10.22 -36.36 28.71
C PRO A 786 10.17 -35.66 27.34
N ILE A 787 10.86 -34.52 27.24
CA ILE A 787 11.08 -33.74 26.01
C ILE A 787 12.58 -33.67 25.72
N VAL A 788 12.96 -33.91 24.47
CA VAL A 788 14.32 -33.71 23.94
C VAL A 788 14.25 -32.68 22.80
N TYR A 789 14.97 -31.56 22.96
CA TYR A 789 15.09 -30.49 21.97
C TYR A 789 16.30 -30.74 21.07
N TYR A 790 16.10 -31.32 19.90
CA TYR A 790 17.13 -31.50 18.88
C TYR A 790 17.28 -30.23 18.04
N ALA A 791 18.21 -29.37 18.43
CA ALA A 791 18.42 -28.01 17.91
C ALA A 791 19.81 -27.86 17.28
N TYR A 792 20.13 -28.71 16.30
CA TYR A 792 21.45 -28.76 15.63
C TYR A 792 21.89 -27.46 14.95
N ASP A 793 20.96 -26.53 14.71
CA ASP A 793 21.16 -25.26 14.02
C ASP A 793 20.79 -24.03 14.88
N TYR A 794 20.93 -24.13 16.22
CA TYR A 794 20.53 -23.09 17.18
C TYR A 794 20.98 -21.68 16.82
N GLU A 795 22.28 -21.50 16.58
CA GLU A 795 22.85 -20.18 16.29
C GLU A 795 22.24 -19.57 15.02
N GLN A 796 22.14 -20.36 13.95
CA GLN A 796 21.55 -19.91 12.69
C GLN A 796 20.05 -19.60 12.84
N TYR A 797 19.30 -20.51 13.46
CA TYR A 797 17.85 -20.38 13.62
C TYR A 797 17.49 -19.16 14.47
N SER A 798 18.18 -18.97 15.60
CA SER A 798 17.98 -17.83 16.49
C SER A 798 18.32 -16.50 15.79
N ALA A 799 19.40 -16.48 15.00
CA ALA A 799 19.80 -15.30 14.24
C ALA A 799 18.78 -14.90 13.16
N GLU A 800 18.18 -15.87 12.45
CA GLU A 800 17.24 -15.62 11.35
C GLU A 800 15.79 -15.42 11.82
N ARG A 801 15.33 -16.18 12.82
CA ARG A 801 13.92 -16.18 13.24
C ARG A 801 13.65 -15.41 14.53
N GLY A 802 14.64 -15.26 15.41
CA GLY A 802 14.49 -14.71 16.75
C GLY A 802 13.66 -15.61 17.68
N LEU A 803 14.06 -15.70 18.96
CA LEU A 803 13.39 -16.47 20.01
C LEU A 803 13.08 -15.56 21.21
N TYR A 804 11.96 -15.81 21.90
CA TYR A 804 11.60 -15.15 23.16
C TYR A 804 12.15 -15.86 24.40
N LEU A 805 12.35 -17.17 24.30
CA LEU A 805 12.87 -18.01 25.38
C LEU A 805 14.10 -18.76 24.85
N ASP A 806 15.14 -18.85 25.68
CA ASP A 806 16.30 -19.68 25.38
C ASP A 806 15.92 -21.16 25.57
N LEU A 807 16.43 -22.06 24.70
CA LEU A 807 16.15 -23.49 24.83
C LEU A 807 16.71 -24.08 26.13
N GLY A 808 17.79 -23.53 26.69
CA GLY A 808 18.34 -23.96 27.97
C GLY A 808 17.45 -23.64 29.18
N GLU A 809 16.48 -22.74 29.02
CA GLU A 809 15.48 -22.41 30.05
C GLU A 809 14.21 -23.26 29.92
N MET A 810 14.08 -24.03 28.85
CA MET A 810 12.90 -24.85 28.57
C MET A 810 12.94 -26.19 29.32
N PRO A 811 11.80 -26.71 29.82
CA PRO A 811 11.77 -28.03 30.46
C PRO A 811 12.10 -29.14 29.46
N GLY A 812 13.21 -29.85 29.69
CA GLY A 812 13.68 -30.95 28.86
C GLY A 812 15.20 -30.90 28.63
N GLU A 813 15.70 -31.86 27.84
CA GLU A 813 17.11 -31.94 27.48
C GLU A 813 17.37 -31.29 26.12
N VAL A 814 18.44 -30.49 26.01
CA VAL A 814 18.83 -29.84 24.75
C VAL A 814 19.95 -30.64 24.08
N CYS A 815 19.74 -31.02 22.83
CA CYS A 815 20.64 -31.81 22.01
C CYS A 815 21.06 -30.99 20.79
N LEU A 816 22.36 -30.67 20.69
CA LEU A 816 22.90 -29.85 19.60
C LEU A 816 23.57 -30.69 18.50
N THR A 817 23.76 -31.99 18.72
CA THR A 817 24.45 -32.87 17.78
C THR A 817 23.71 -34.18 17.58
N ARG A 818 23.83 -34.79 16.40
CA ARG A 818 23.15 -36.05 16.09
C ARG A 818 23.68 -37.20 16.96
N GLU A 819 24.97 -37.17 17.29
CA GLU A 819 25.65 -38.19 18.08
C GLU A 819 25.10 -38.33 19.50
N GLU A 820 24.59 -37.23 20.07
CA GLU A 820 23.97 -37.18 21.41
C GLU A 820 22.51 -37.64 21.42
N LEU A 821 21.85 -37.64 20.26
CA LEU A 821 20.40 -37.83 20.13
C LEU A 821 19.93 -39.22 20.60
N GLY A 822 20.58 -40.28 20.13
CA GLY A 822 20.27 -41.66 20.54
C GLY A 822 20.46 -41.90 22.05
N PRO A 823 21.63 -41.56 22.62
CA PRO A 823 21.88 -41.63 24.06
C PRO A 823 20.84 -40.89 24.92
N LEU A 824 20.48 -39.66 24.57
CA LEU A 824 19.50 -38.85 25.32
C LEU A 824 18.10 -39.47 25.30
N VAL A 825 17.65 -39.98 24.14
CA VAL A 825 16.36 -40.68 24.04
C VAL A 825 16.36 -41.98 24.86
N SER A 826 17.48 -42.73 24.85
CA SER A 826 17.65 -43.92 25.68
C SER A 826 17.52 -43.60 27.18
N ASP A 827 18.18 -42.54 27.62
CA ASP A 827 18.16 -42.09 29.01
C ASP A 827 16.74 -41.66 29.44
N ALA A 828 16.07 -40.86 28.62
CA ALA A 828 14.69 -40.44 28.82
C ALA A 828 13.72 -41.63 29.01
N LEU A 829 13.87 -42.68 28.19
CA LEU A 829 13.07 -43.92 28.25
C LEU A 829 13.37 -44.78 29.49
N SER A 830 14.60 -44.74 30.00
CA SER A 830 15.05 -45.59 31.11
C SER A 830 14.85 -44.99 32.51
N GLY A 831 14.39 -43.74 32.60
CA GLY A 831 14.05 -43.07 33.87
C GLY A 831 14.83 -41.78 34.17
N GLY A 832 15.71 -41.33 33.26
CA GLY A 832 16.49 -40.10 33.41
C GLY A 832 15.66 -38.82 33.55
N HIS A 833 14.40 -38.84 33.12
CA HIS A 833 13.46 -37.74 33.26
C HIS A 833 13.09 -37.37 34.70
N THR A 834 13.39 -38.23 35.68
CA THR A 834 13.20 -37.94 37.11
C THR A 834 14.00 -36.71 37.54
N ALA A 835 15.16 -36.45 36.93
CA ALA A 835 15.99 -35.26 37.18
C ALA A 835 15.32 -33.94 36.75
N PHE A 836 14.31 -34.02 35.86
CA PHE A 836 13.64 -32.87 35.27
C PHE A 836 12.21 -32.66 35.79
N GLN A 837 11.74 -33.47 36.75
CA GLN A 837 10.36 -33.36 37.24
C GLN A 837 10.01 -31.98 37.81
N ASP A 838 10.94 -31.36 38.54
CA ASP A 838 10.75 -30.01 39.08
C ASP A 838 10.68 -28.97 37.95
N GLN A 839 11.49 -29.12 36.90
CA GLN A 839 11.46 -28.24 35.72
C GLN A 839 10.15 -28.41 34.93
N TYR A 840 9.68 -29.65 34.73
CA TYR A 840 8.38 -29.89 34.08
C TYR A 840 7.22 -29.34 34.92
N ALA A 841 7.28 -29.44 36.25
CA ALA A 841 6.27 -28.86 37.13
C ALA A 841 6.24 -27.32 37.02
N ALA A 842 7.40 -26.67 37.12
CA ALA A 842 7.52 -25.21 36.99
C ALA A 842 7.09 -24.73 35.59
N GLY A 843 7.53 -25.42 34.52
CA GLY A 843 7.14 -25.09 33.16
C GLY A 843 5.64 -25.30 32.90
N ALA A 844 5.03 -26.34 33.48
CA ALA A 844 3.58 -26.54 33.40
C ALA A 844 2.81 -25.46 34.16
N GLU A 845 3.28 -25.03 35.33
CA GLU A 845 2.68 -23.91 36.07
C GLU A 845 2.76 -22.59 35.27
N GLN A 846 3.88 -22.34 34.59
CA GLN A 846 4.07 -21.12 33.80
C GLN A 846 3.29 -21.12 32.47
N PHE A 847 3.36 -22.22 31.72
CA PHE A 847 2.88 -22.27 30.32
C PHE A 847 1.62 -23.11 30.11
N ALA A 848 1.24 -23.94 31.07
CA ALA A 848 0.04 -24.78 31.03
C ALA A 848 -0.82 -24.75 32.32
N PRO A 849 -0.99 -23.60 33.02
CA PRO A 849 -1.67 -23.56 34.31
C PRO A 849 -3.15 -23.94 34.25
N TYR A 850 -3.76 -23.85 33.06
CA TYR A 850 -5.19 -24.10 32.82
C TYR A 850 -5.44 -25.34 31.95
N GLU A 851 -4.48 -26.24 31.82
CA GLU A 851 -4.66 -27.48 31.05
C GLU A 851 -5.26 -28.59 31.94
N ASP A 852 -6.46 -28.33 32.45
CA ASP A 852 -7.24 -29.15 33.39
C ASP A 852 -8.37 -29.97 32.71
N GLY A 853 -8.50 -29.86 31.39
CA GLY A 853 -9.57 -30.49 30.62
C GLY A 853 -10.86 -29.67 30.49
N GLY A 854 -10.90 -28.45 31.03
CA GLY A 854 -12.05 -27.56 31.04
C GLY A 854 -11.98 -26.38 30.06
N ALA A 855 -10.99 -26.32 29.16
CA ALA A 855 -10.74 -25.13 28.36
C ALA A 855 -11.86 -24.85 27.33
N CYS A 856 -12.45 -25.89 26.71
CA CYS A 856 -13.59 -25.74 25.80
C CYS A 856 -14.82 -25.13 26.49
N ALA A 857 -15.10 -25.53 27.73
CA ALA A 857 -16.21 -24.98 28.51
C ALA A 857 -15.97 -23.51 28.83
N ARG A 858 -14.77 -23.17 29.34
CA ARG A 858 -14.38 -21.78 29.62
C ARG A 858 -14.49 -20.87 28.39
N VAL A 859 -14.05 -21.33 27.23
CA VAL A 859 -14.16 -20.56 25.97
C VAL A 859 -15.61 -20.44 25.52
N THR A 860 -16.43 -21.48 25.71
CA THR A 860 -17.86 -21.44 25.37
C THR A 860 -18.59 -20.38 26.20
N ASP A 861 -18.34 -20.37 27.50
CA ASP A 861 -18.88 -19.40 28.44
C ASP A 861 -18.39 -17.97 28.17
N PHE A 862 -17.11 -17.82 27.80
CA PHE A 862 -16.52 -16.54 27.42
C PHE A 862 -17.08 -16.00 26.10
N PHE A 863 -17.14 -16.81 25.04
CA PHE A 863 -17.43 -16.33 23.68
C PHE A 863 -18.88 -16.50 23.22
N PHE A 864 -19.66 -17.45 23.75
CA PHE A 864 -21.05 -17.63 23.34
C PHE A 864 -22.02 -17.10 24.40
N HIS A 865 -21.72 -17.28 25.68
CA HIS A 865 -22.57 -16.81 26.79
C HIS A 865 -22.24 -15.39 27.28
N ASP A 866 -21.06 -14.87 26.93
CA ASP A 866 -20.57 -13.56 27.39
C ASP A 866 -20.59 -13.43 28.92
N SER A 867 -20.31 -14.54 29.61
CA SER A 867 -20.34 -14.60 31.07
C SER A 867 -19.12 -13.86 31.64
N ASP A 868 -19.41 -12.74 32.31
CA ASP A 868 -18.48 -11.98 33.15
C ASP A 868 -18.44 -12.57 34.57
N SER A 869 -18.74 -13.87 34.76
CA SER A 869 -18.82 -14.48 36.08
C SER A 869 -17.44 -14.69 36.71
N ASP A 870 -16.86 -13.57 37.15
CA ASP A 870 -15.87 -13.46 38.22
C ASP A 870 -16.59 -13.40 39.59
N SER A 871 -17.63 -14.22 39.80
CA SER A 871 -18.23 -14.36 41.14
C SER A 871 -17.37 -15.21 42.09
N ASP A 872 -16.23 -15.74 41.64
CA ASP A 872 -15.21 -16.37 42.47
C ASP A 872 -13.90 -15.58 42.41
N SER A 873 -13.93 -14.34 42.92
CA SER A 873 -12.71 -13.58 43.22
C SER A 873 -11.82 -14.22 44.31
N ASP A 874 -12.20 -15.39 44.83
CA ASP A 874 -11.44 -16.17 45.83
C ASP A 874 -10.71 -17.40 45.25
N SER A 875 -10.90 -17.78 43.97
CA SER A 875 -10.24 -18.97 43.40
C SER A 875 -9.02 -18.69 42.50
N GLY A 876 -8.72 -17.43 42.16
CA GLY A 876 -7.48 -17.07 41.44
C GLY A 876 -7.33 -17.63 40.00
N THR A 877 -8.40 -18.17 39.39
CA THR A 877 -8.33 -18.96 38.13
C THR A 877 -8.71 -18.19 36.86
N GLY A 878 -8.77 -16.87 36.86
CA GLY A 878 -9.12 -16.09 35.67
C GLY A 878 -8.47 -14.72 35.67
N ILE A 879 -7.34 -14.57 34.97
CA ILE A 879 -6.83 -13.22 34.67
C ILE A 879 -7.67 -12.70 33.49
N GLY A 880 -8.77 -12.02 33.78
CA GLY A 880 -9.34 -11.06 32.86
C GLY A 880 -8.39 -9.88 32.77
N ILE A 881 -7.79 -9.63 31.59
CA ILE A 881 -7.09 -8.35 31.38
C ILE A 881 -8.20 -7.34 31.07
N GLU A 882 -8.48 -6.43 32.00
CA GLU A 882 -9.49 -5.39 31.81
C GLU A 882 -9.17 -4.56 30.55
N PRO A 883 -10.11 -4.42 29.61
CA PRO A 883 -9.93 -3.52 28.49
C PRO A 883 -10.32 -2.11 28.90
N ALA A 884 -9.42 -1.38 29.56
CA ALA A 884 -9.56 0.08 29.68
C ALA A 884 -8.21 0.80 29.88
N ALA A 885 -7.16 0.40 29.14
CA ALA A 885 -6.14 1.38 28.82
C ALA A 885 -6.81 2.56 28.09
N GLU A 886 -6.57 3.79 28.57
CA GLU A 886 -7.06 5.01 27.93
C GLU A 886 -6.80 4.96 26.41
N PRO A 887 -7.68 5.49 25.56
CA PRO A 887 -7.39 5.56 24.13
C PRO A 887 -6.03 6.21 23.86
N PRO A 888 -5.27 5.72 22.85
CA PRO A 888 -4.08 6.39 22.43
C PRO A 888 -4.37 7.87 22.18
N ALA A 889 -3.47 8.71 22.65
CA ALA A 889 -3.64 10.16 22.59
C ALA A 889 -3.69 10.63 21.13
N ALA A 890 -2.82 10.09 20.28
CA ALA A 890 -2.75 10.49 18.88
C ALA A 890 -2.47 9.31 17.94
N LEU A 891 -3.26 9.24 16.86
CA LEU A 891 -2.91 8.51 15.65
C LEU A 891 -2.27 9.47 14.64
N PHE A 892 -1.07 9.16 14.19
CA PHE A 892 -0.35 9.89 13.16
C PHE A 892 -0.37 9.15 11.83
N HIS A 893 -0.58 9.91 10.76
CA HIS A 893 -0.09 9.54 9.43
C HIS A 893 1.20 10.31 9.13
N HIS A 894 2.21 9.59 8.62
CA HIS A 894 3.48 10.12 8.13
C HIS A 894 4.04 9.22 7.02
N SER A 895 4.52 9.78 5.91
CA SER A 895 5.02 9.02 4.74
C SER A 895 6.43 8.45 4.88
N LEU A 896 7.17 8.90 5.90
CA LEU A 896 8.57 8.60 6.22
C LEU A 896 9.57 8.93 5.10
N ILE A 897 9.21 9.85 4.19
CA ILE A 897 10.12 10.30 3.12
C ILE A 897 11.32 11.01 3.76
N PRO A 898 12.58 10.66 3.44
CA PRO A 898 13.76 11.21 4.10
C PRO A 898 13.97 12.71 3.75
N ASN A 899 13.31 13.58 4.50
CA ASN A 899 13.28 15.03 4.34
C ASN A 899 13.09 15.70 5.72
N GLY A 900 13.00 17.04 5.74
CA GLY A 900 12.82 17.81 6.98
C GLY A 900 11.55 17.46 7.77
N ILE A 901 10.47 17.05 7.10
CA ILE A 901 9.20 16.66 7.75
C ILE A 901 9.38 15.35 8.53
N SER A 902 10.12 14.37 8.00
CA SER A 902 10.48 13.15 8.74
C SER A 902 11.32 13.43 9.98
N SER A 903 12.31 14.32 9.87
CA SER A 903 13.11 14.72 11.03
C SER A 903 12.27 15.42 12.10
N SER A 904 11.37 16.33 11.68
CA SER A 904 10.45 16.99 12.60
C SER A 904 9.52 16.00 13.31
N PHE A 905 9.01 15.00 12.60
CA PHE A 905 8.14 13.98 13.20
C PHE A 905 8.89 13.14 14.23
N ARG A 906 10.13 12.71 13.94
CA ARG A 906 10.93 11.94 14.91
C ARG A 906 11.23 12.73 16.17
N ASN A 907 11.61 14.01 16.03
CA ASN A 907 11.85 14.87 17.18
C ASN A 907 10.57 14.99 18.02
N LEU A 908 9.41 15.18 17.38
CA LEU A 908 8.13 15.22 18.08
C LEU A 908 7.82 13.90 18.80
N ALA A 909 7.90 12.79 18.08
CA ALA A 909 7.63 11.46 18.63
C ALA A 909 8.54 11.14 19.83
N GLY A 910 9.84 11.46 19.73
CA GLY A 910 10.83 11.27 20.79
C GLY A 910 10.62 12.20 21.98
N SER A 911 10.29 13.48 21.75
CA SER A 911 10.01 14.44 22.83
C SER A 911 8.80 14.04 23.68
N LEU A 912 7.87 13.29 23.08
CA LEU A 912 6.65 12.80 23.72
C LEU A 912 6.83 11.36 24.26
N SER A 913 8.04 10.79 24.22
CA SER A 913 8.29 9.41 24.67
C SER A 913 8.01 9.26 26.16
N GLY A 914 7.20 8.26 26.51
CA GLY A 914 6.72 8.06 27.89
C GLY A 914 5.66 9.05 28.38
N GLU A 915 5.39 10.17 27.68
CA GLU A 915 4.34 11.12 28.06
C GLU A 915 2.96 10.70 27.57
N ILE A 916 2.86 10.29 26.30
CA ILE A 916 1.61 9.86 25.67
C ILE A 916 1.79 8.60 24.83
N ARG A 917 0.71 7.81 24.69
CA ARG A 917 0.66 6.70 23.73
C ARG A 917 0.42 7.22 22.32
N LYS A 918 1.36 6.91 21.42
CA LYS A 918 1.41 7.39 20.03
C LYS A 918 1.27 6.21 19.10
N VAL A 919 0.43 6.35 18.07
CA VAL A 919 0.26 5.32 17.05
C VAL A 919 0.66 5.89 15.69
N LEU A 920 1.49 5.19 14.94
CA LEU A 920 1.81 5.53 13.55
C LEU A 920 1.20 4.52 12.60
N VAL A 921 0.41 5.00 11.62
CA VAL A 921 -0.04 4.14 10.52
C VAL A 921 1.01 4.09 9.41
N VAL A 922 1.35 2.88 8.97
CA VAL A 922 2.42 2.61 7.99
C VAL A 922 1.85 1.83 6.81
N GLU A 923 2.38 2.05 5.60
CA GLU A 923 2.10 1.23 4.41
C GLU A 923 3.26 0.27 4.14
N PRO A 924 3.23 -1.00 4.60
CA PRO A 924 4.38 -1.90 4.55
C PRO A 924 4.93 -2.11 3.13
N HIS A 925 4.05 -2.13 2.13
CA HIS A 925 4.45 -2.29 0.73
C HIS A 925 5.24 -1.09 0.19
N VAL A 926 4.93 0.12 0.65
CA VAL A 926 5.63 1.34 0.25
C VAL A 926 6.95 1.44 1.02
N LEU A 927 6.91 1.13 2.32
CA LEU A 927 8.08 1.12 3.21
C LEU A 927 9.18 0.20 2.70
N ASN A 928 8.88 -1.10 2.50
CA ASN A 928 9.88 -2.10 2.13
C ASN A 928 10.43 -1.93 0.69
N LYS A 929 9.85 -1.05 -0.13
CA LYS A 929 10.33 -0.75 -1.49
C LYS A 929 11.26 0.46 -1.57
N ASP A 930 11.32 1.27 -0.51
CA ASP A 930 12.07 2.53 -0.48
C ASP A 930 13.08 2.50 0.68
N PRO A 931 14.37 2.24 0.40
CA PRO A 931 15.41 2.18 1.44
C PRO A 931 15.50 3.47 2.27
N GLY A 932 15.18 4.62 1.68
CA GLY A 932 15.16 5.90 2.36
C GLY A 932 14.06 5.98 3.42
N ARG A 933 12.87 5.43 3.14
CA ARG A 933 11.79 5.35 4.15
C ARG A 933 12.10 4.31 5.22
N LEU A 934 12.69 3.18 4.82
CA LEU A 934 13.07 2.12 5.76
C LEU A 934 14.09 2.62 6.79
N SER A 935 15.06 3.44 6.37
CA SER A 935 16.01 4.05 7.32
C SER A 935 15.32 5.02 8.28
N GLN A 936 14.34 5.80 7.83
CA GLN A 936 13.57 6.67 8.73
C GLN A 936 12.72 5.86 9.73
N PHE A 937 12.16 4.74 9.29
CA PHE A 937 11.38 3.83 10.13
C PHE A 937 12.23 3.18 11.24
N GLN A 938 13.46 2.78 10.94
CA GLN A 938 14.40 2.20 11.92
C GLN A 938 14.85 3.18 13.00
N LEU A 939 14.68 4.49 12.76
CA LEU A 939 15.02 5.56 13.70
C LEU A 939 13.84 6.02 14.54
N LEU A 940 12.68 5.35 14.46
CA LEU A 940 11.52 5.69 15.29
C LEU A 940 11.77 5.29 16.75
N PRO A 941 11.28 6.08 17.73
CA PRO A 941 11.30 5.68 19.13
C PRO A 941 10.56 4.35 19.35
N GLU A 942 11.08 3.49 20.25
CA GLU A 942 10.52 2.15 20.51
C GLU A 942 9.07 2.18 21.04
N ASP A 943 8.69 3.27 21.73
CA ASP A 943 7.36 3.44 22.32
C ASP A 943 6.29 3.94 21.32
N VAL A 944 6.64 4.10 20.04
CA VAL A 944 5.67 4.32 18.95
C VAL A 944 5.01 2.99 18.58
N GLN A 945 3.69 2.90 18.78
CA GLN A 945 2.90 1.76 18.32
C GLN A 945 2.66 1.82 16.81
N LEU A 946 2.64 0.67 16.13
CA LEU A 946 2.58 0.61 14.67
C LEU A 946 1.30 -0.09 14.18
N VAL A 947 0.60 0.53 13.23
CA VAL A 947 -0.54 -0.09 12.54
C VAL A 947 -0.28 -0.15 11.04
N GLY A 948 -0.31 -1.36 10.47
CA GLY A 948 -0.09 -1.56 9.04
C GLY A 948 -1.36 -1.45 8.18
N ARG A 949 -1.35 -0.60 7.16
CA ARG A 949 -2.38 -0.59 6.11
C ARG A 949 -2.05 -1.62 5.02
N VAL A 950 -2.84 -2.70 4.98
CA VAL A 950 -2.68 -3.81 4.02
C VAL A 950 -3.93 -4.05 3.18
N GLY A 951 -3.75 -4.68 2.02
CA GLY A 951 -4.83 -5.02 1.09
C GLY A 951 -5.33 -3.86 0.23
N ILE A 952 -6.33 -4.15 -0.61
CA ILE A 952 -7.00 -3.16 -1.45
C ILE A 952 -8.12 -2.50 -0.65
N HIS A 953 -8.41 -1.23 -0.92
CA HIS A 953 -9.52 -0.50 -0.30
C HIS A 953 -10.84 -1.24 -0.45
N ALA A 954 -11.64 -1.25 0.62
CA ALA A 954 -12.99 -1.82 0.57
C ALA A 954 -13.97 -0.80 -0.06
N PHE A 955 -13.95 -0.68 -1.39
CA PHE A 955 -14.86 0.17 -2.17
C PHE A 955 -15.74 -0.65 -3.11
N ARG A 956 -17.02 -0.31 -3.19
CA ARG A 956 -17.94 -0.71 -4.26
C ARG A 956 -17.48 -0.10 -5.60
N PRO A 957 -17.97 -0.60 -6.74
CA PRO A 957 -17.65 -0.02 -8.04
C PRO A 957 -17.89 1.50 -8.10
N GLU A 958 -19.06 1.99 -7.67
CA GLU A 958 -19.42 3.42 -7.67
C GLU A 958 -18.42 4.27 -6.86
N GLU A 959 -18.11 3.82 -5.64
CA GLU A 959 -17.18 4.50 -4.74
C GLU A 959 -15.75 4.48 -5.28
N ARG A 960 -15.33 3.38 -5.92
CA ARG A 960 -14.01 3.28 -6.55
C ARG A 960 -13.91 4.25 -7.72
N TRP A 961 -14.92 4.31 -8.58
CA TRP A 961 -14.98 5.26 -9.68
C TRP A 961 -14.91 6.70 -9.17
N LEU A 962 -15.64 7.01 -8.09
CA LEU A 962 -15.66 8.33 -7.49
C LEU A 962 -14.31 8.68 -6.86
N HIS A 963 -13.67 7.74 -6.16
CA HIS A 963 -12.33 7.92 -5.60
C HIS A 963 -11.28 8.14 -6.70
N ASP A 964 -11.32 7.34 -7.78
CA ASP A 964 -10.43 7.51 -8.93
C ASP A 964 -10.70 8.85 -9.68
N ARG A 965 -11.93 9.38 -9.63
CA ARG A 965 -12.27 10.71 -10.13
C ARG A 965 -11.72 11.81 -9.21
N PHE A 966 -11.90 11.68 -7.90
CA PHE A 966 -11.39 12.62 -6.90
C PHE A 966 -9.87 12.77 -7.02
N ASN A 967 -9.13 11.66 -7.12
CA ASN A 967 -7.68 11.70 -7.27
C ASN A 967 -7.21 12.36 -8.57
N ARG A 968 -7.99 12.26 -9.65
CA ARG A 968 -7.64 12.84 -10.97
C ARG A 968 -8.08 14.29 -11.15
N SER A 969 -9.22 14.68 -10.58
CA SER A 969 -9.83 16.00 -10.77
C SER A 969 -9.70 16.92 -9.56
N HIS A 970 -9.21 16.37 -8.44
CA HIS A 970 -9.05 17.03 -7.14
C HIS A 970 -10.36 17.59 -6.56
N ARG A 971 -11.51 17.12 -7.06
CA ARG A 971 -12.83 17.70 -6.77
C ARG A 971 -13.92 16.63 -6.71
N LEU A 972 -14.91 16.92 -5.87
CA LEU A 972 -16.23 16.30 -5.86
C LEU A 972 -17.24 17.39 -6.24
N ASP A 973 -18.13 17.10 -7.19
CA ASP A 973 -18.98 18.08 -7.87
C ASP A 973 -20.35 18.28 -7.18
N SER A 974 -20.67 17.47 -6.18
CA SER A 974 -21.93 17.54 -5.43
C SER A 974 -21.80 17.07 -3.98
N PRO A 975 -22.69 17.53 -3.09
CA PRO A 975 -22.78 17.02 -1.71
C PRO A 975 -23.01 15.50 -1.65
N GLU A 976 -23.76 14.94 -2.59
CA GLU A 976 -24.03 13.51 -2.69
C GLU A 976 -22.75 12.70 -2.97
N GLN A 977 -21.88 13.21 -3.83
CA GLN A 977 -20.56 12.62 -4.06
C GLN A 977 -19.71 12.67 -2.78
N GLN A 978 -19.67 13.80 -2.08
CA GLN A 978 -18.95 13.93 -0.81
C GLN A 978 -19.47 12.95 0.24
N LYS A 979 -20.79 12.79 0.36
CA LYS A 979 -21.41 11.83 1.28
C LYS A 979 -20.99 10.39 0.99
N ILE A 980 -21.02 9.97 -0.28
CA ILE A 980 -20.64 8.59 -0.67
C ILE A 980 -19.15 8.35 -0.48
N HIS A 981 -18.31 9.31 -0.87
CA HIS A 981 -16.85 9.21 -0.70
C HIS A 981 -16.49 9.16 0.79
N SER A 982 -17.04 10.06 1.61
CA SER A 982 -16.83 10.07 3.07
C SER A 982 -17.31 8.78 3.73
N ALA A 983 -18.48 8.24 3.35
CA ALA A 983 -18.95 6.95 3.85
C ALA A 983 -17.99 5.80 3.51
N ALA A 984 -17.45 5.79 2.28
CA ALA A 984 -16.45 4.82 1.86
C ALA A 984 -15.13 4.97 2.64
N MET A 985 -14.67 6.19 2.89
CA MET A 985 -13.48 6.47 3.71
C MET A 985 -13.69 6.07 5.17
N LYS A 986 -14.86 6.32 5.75
CA LYS A 986 -15.21 5.88 7.11
C LYS A 986 -15.16 4.36 7.24
N ARG A 987 -15.64 3.64 6.23
CA ARG A 987 -15.56 2.18 6.18
C ARG A 987 -14.12 1.69 6.00
N GLU A 988 -13.32 2.36 5.18
CA GLU A 988 -11.88 2.06 5.05
C GLU A 988 -11.11 2.34 6.34
N PHE A 989 -11.44 3.40 7.08
CA PHE A 989 -10.88 3.69 8.39
C PHE A 989 -11.19 2.55 9.38
N TYR A 990 -12.46 2.13 9.46
CA TYR A 990 -12.87 0.99 10.26
C TYR A 990 -12.20 -0.32 9.80
N ARG A 991 -11.96 -0.50 8.50
CA ARG A 991 -11.19 -1.64 7.98
C ARG A 991 -9.78 -1.64 8.58
N ILE A 992 -9.08 -0.51 8.59
CA ILE A 992 -7.69 -0.46 9.04
C ILE A 992 -7.59 -0.58 10.57
N PHE A 993 -8.40 0.19 11.30
CA PHE A 993 -8.25 0.35 12.75
C PHE A 993 -9.24 -0.49 13.59
N GLY A 994 -10.19 -1.18 12.95
CA GLY A 994 -11.20 -1.96 13.65
C GLY A 994 -12.02 -1.09 14.60
N SER A 995 -12.17 -1.55 15.84
CA SER A 995 -12.91 -0.84 16.89
C SER A 995 -12.06 0.16 17.70
N SER A 996 -10.83 0.43 17.28
CA SER A 996 -9.93 1.37 17.97
C SER A 996 -10.53 2.78 18.02
N VAL A 997 -10.28 3.47 19.14
CA VAL A 997 -10.68 4.86 19.38
C VAL A 997 -9.44 5.66 19.74
N PHE A 998 -9.37 6.90 19.26
CA PHE A 998 -8.26 7.82 19.44
C PHE A 998 -8.79 9.13 20.00
N GLN A 999 -8.00 9.85 20.80
CA GLN A 999 -8.33 11.20 21.26
C GLN A 999 -8.11 12.23 20.13
N SER A 1000 -7.04 12.04 19.36
CA SER A 1000 -6.68 12.90 18.22
C SER A 1000 -6.24 12.09 16.99
N LEU A 1001 -6.59 12.57 15.80
CA LEU A 1001 -6.08 12.11 14.49
C LEU A 1001 -5.23 13.23 13.90
N VAL A 1002 -3.99 12.91 13.55
CA VAL A 1002 -3.00 13.87 13.06
C VAL A 1002 -2.54 13.46 11.67
N GLU A 1003 -2.92 14.23 10.66
CA GLU A 1003 -2.24 14.20 9.38
C GLU A 1003 -0.98 15.06 9.48
N PHE A 1004 0.15 14.43 9.80
CA PHE A 1004 1.39 15.15 10.02
C PHE A 1004 2.05 15.63 8.72
N ASP A 1005 1.84 14.96 7.59
CA ASP A 1005 2.50 15.37 6.34
C ASP A 1005 1.78 16.56 5.70
N GLY A 1006 0.46 16.48 5.54
CA GLY A 1006 -0.37 17.53 4.98
C GLY A 1006 -0.45 17.56 3.44
N TYR A 1007 0.02 16.51 2.75
CA TYR A 1007 0.12 16.47 1.29
C TYR A 1007 -0.72 15.39 0.60
N SER A 1008 -1.25 14.39 1.32
CA SER A 1008 -1.89 13.22 0.70
C SER A 1008 -3.43 13.32 0.67
N PRO A 1009 -4.07 13.44 -0.50
CA PRO A 1009 -5.54 13.47 -0.60
C PRO A 1009 -6.21 12.23 0.01
N PHE A 1010 -5.57 11.05 -0.11
CA PHE A 1010 -6.12 9.82 0.47
C PHE A 1010 -6.10 9.87 1.99
N TRP A 1011 -4.96 10.23 2.61
CA TRP A 1011 -4.83 10.24 4.07
C TRP A 1011 -5.65 11.37 4.70
N THR A 1012 -5.66 12.55 4.07
CA THR A 1012 -6.57 13.64 4.48
C THR A 1012 -8.02 13.19 4.45
N ALA A 1013 -8.48 12.52 3.38
CA ALA A 1013 -9.87 12.03 3.31
C ALA A 1013 -10.18 10.91 4.31
N LEU A 1014 -9.22 10.00 4.53
CA LEU A 1014 -9.37 8.90 5.48
C LEU A 1014 -9.51 9.41 6.92
N LEU A 1015 -8.64 10.34 7.34
CA LEU A 1015 -8.66 10.90 8.69
C LEU A 1015 -9.83 11.88 8.89
N ALA A 1016 -10.21 12.65 7.86
CA ALA A 1016 -11.43 13.47 7.89
C ALA A 1016 -12.70 12.65 8.15
N ALA A 1017 -12.78 11.45 7.56
CA ALA A 1017 -13.92 10.54 7.76
C ALA A 1017 -13.80 9.66 9.03
N GLY A 1018 -12.63 9.65 9.67
CA GLY A 1018 -12.27 8.79 10.78
C GLY A 1018 -12.61 9.37 12.16
N GLY A 1019 -12.78 8.48 13.14
CA GLY A 1019 -12.99 8.84 14.56
C GLY A 1019 -14.37 9.41 14.88
N ARG A 1020 -15.01 8.89 15.93
CA ARG A 1020 -16.20 9.51 16.54
C ARG A 1020 -15.70 10.34 17.70
N GLU A 1021 -16.09 11.62 17.75
CA GLU A 1021 -15.72 12.53 18.86
C GLU A 1021 -14.19 12.66 19.03
N THR A 1022 -13.44 12.49 17.95
CA THR A 1022 -11.98 12.59 17.89
C THR A 1022 -11.58 13.93 17.29
N LYS A 1023 -10.62 14.63 17.92
CA LYS A 1023 -10.04 15.86 17.34
C LYS A 1023 -9.24 15.53 16.08
N ARG A 1024 -9.36 16.34 15.04
CA ARG A 1024 -8.68 16.13 13.76
C ARG A 1024 -7.80 17.32 13.44
N THR A 1025 -6.53 17.03 13.27
CA THR A 1025 -5.51 18.03 13.00
C THR A 1025 -4.75 17.70 11.74
N ILE A 1026 -4.41 18.72 10.96
CA ILE A 1026 -3.48 18.62 9.83
C ILE A 1026 -2.35 19.63 10.01
N TYR A 1027 -1.11 19.18 9.79
CA TYR A 1027 0.07 20.03 9.85
C TYR A 1027 0.35 20.68 8.49
N LEU A 1028 0.73 21.95 8.53
CA LEU A 1028 1.09 22.76 7.37
C LEU A 1028 2.57 23.16 7.47
N HIS A 1029 3.42 22.43 6.76
CA HIS A 1029 4.89 22.57 6.86
C HIS A 1029 5.48 23.71 6.04
N ASN A 1030 4.69 24.37 5.18
CA ASN A 1030 5.16 25.41 4.26
C ASN A 1030 4.03 26.37 3.88
N ASP A 1031 4.31 27.35 3.01
CA ASP A 1031 3.27 28.12 2.31
C ASP A 1031 2.55 27.17 1.35
N MET A 1032 1.39 26.69 1.80
CA MET A 1032 0.66 25.64 1.12
C MET A 1032 0.08 26.13 -0.21
N LEU A 1033 -0.30 27.42 -0.31
CA LEU A 1033 -0.83 27.97 -1.56
C LEU A 1033 0.26 28.03 -2.63
N ASN A 1034 1.49 28.40 -2.25
CA ASN A 1034 2.63 28.40 -3.16
C ASN A 1034 3.01 26.97 -3.58
N GLU A 1035 3.05 26.03 -2.64
CA GLU A 1035 3.30 24.61 -2.93
C GLU A 1035 2.28 24.03 -3.93
N TRP A 1036 1.00 24.40 -3.81
CA TRP A 1036 -0.05 24.01 -4.76
C TRP A 1036 0.20 24.56 -6.17
N LYS A 1037 0.48 25.86 -6.29
CA LYS A 1037 0.70 26.52 -7.59
C LYS A 1037 1.98 26.04 -8.27
N MET A 1038 3.00 25.72 -7.49
CA MET A 1038 4.34 25.45 -7.99
C MET A 1038 4.61 23.96 -8.20
N LYS A 1039 4.17 23.07 -7.30
CA LYS A 1039 4.64 21.68 -7.25
C LYS A 1039 3.53 20.64 -7.20
N PHE A 1040 2.52 20.84 -6.35
CA PHE A 1040 1.58 19.79 -5.93
C PHE A 1040 0.13 20.16 -6.24
N ALA A 1041 -0.31 19.98 -7.49
CA ALA A 1041 -1.69 20.25 -7.90
C ALA A 1041 -2.73 19.47 -7.08
N ASN A 1042 -2.36 18.30 -6.55
CA ASN A 1042 -3.19 17.48 -5.69
C ASN A 1042 -3.55 18.14 -4.35
N LEU A 1043 -2.83 19.18 -3.90
CA LEU A 1043 -3.18 19.93 -2.71
C LEU A 1043 -4.55 20.61 -2.82
N GLU A 1044 -5.07 20.86 -4.04
CA GLU A 1044 -6.45 21.30 -4.22
C GLU A 1044 -7.45 20.35 -3.55
N ALA A 1045 -7.23 19.03 -3.63
CA ALA A 1045 -8.09 18.05 -2.98
C ALA A 1045 -7.97 18.10 -1.46
N VAL A 1046 -6.77 18.35 -0.94
CA VAL A 1046 -6.47 18.47 0.49
C VAL A 1046 -7.14 19.72 1.07
N PHE A 1047 -7.01 20.88 0.42
CA PHE A 1047 -7.61 22.14 0.87
C PHE A 1047 -9.13 22.08 0.93
N ARG A 1048 -9.75 21.36 0.00
CA ARG A 1048 -11.21 21.15 0.00
C ARG A 1048 -11.70 20.29 1.15
N LEU A 1049 -10.82 19.53 1.79
CA LEU A 1049 -11.12 18.71 2.96
C LEU A 1049 -10.77 19.40 4.28
N TYR A 1050 -10.07 20.54 4.28
CA TYR A 1050 -9.76 21.31 5.49
C TYR A 1050 -10.98 21.64 6.36
N PRO A 1051 -12.18 21.95 5.81
CA PRO A 1051 -13.37 22.17 6.63
C PRO A 1051 -13.83 20.97 7.46
N GLU A 1052 -13.32 19.76 7.19
CA GLU A 1052 -13.63 18.53 7.95
C GLU A 1052 -12.69 18.32 9.16
N PHE A 1053 -11.72 19.21 9.34
CA PHE A 1053 -10.73 19.19 10.44
C PHE A 1053 -11.05 20.27 11.48
N ASP A 1054 -10.65 20.02 12.73
CA ASP A 1054 -10.84 20.95 13.85
C ASP A 1054 -9.74 22.00 13.90
N ARG A 1055 -8.51 21.65 13.48
CA ARG A 1055 -7.34 22.54 13.45
C ARG A 1055 -6.44 22.31 12.24
N LEU A 1056 -5.94 23.41 11.70
CA LEU A 1056 -4.91 23.46 10.65
C LEU A 1056 -3.67 24.12 11.26
N LEU A 1057 -2.67 23.33 11.67
CA LEU A 1057 -1.54 23.83 12.44
C LEU A 1057 -0.33 24.06 11.55
N SER A 1058 0.04 25.33 11.35
CA SER A 1058 1.31 25.66 10.70
C SER A 1058 2.48 25.49 11.66
N VAL A 1059 3.66 25.17 11.14
CA VAL A 1059 4.86 24.93 11.96
C VAL A 1059 5.48 26.20 12.58
N SER A 1060 4.88 27.37 12.34
CA SER A 1060 5.21 28.64 12.99
C SER A 1060 4.02 29.60 12.95
N GLU A 1061 4.02 30.62 13.81
CA GLU A 1061 2.92 31.58 13.95
C GLU A 1061 2.74 32.45 12.69
N SER A 1062 3.81 33.04 12.17
CA SER A 1062 3.77 33.86 10.96
C SER A 1062 3.29 33.08 9.75
N LEU A 1063 3.70 31.81 9.62
CA LEU A 1063 3.23 30.92 8.57
C LEU A 1063 1.75 30.59 8.73
N GLY A 1064 1.27 30.41 9.97
CA GLY A 1064 -0.14 30.25 10.30
C GLY A 1064 -0.98 31.42 9.77
N HIS A 1065 -0.56 32.65 10.05
CA HIS A 1065 -1.21 33.86 9.54
C HIS A 1065 -1.18 33.94 8.00
N GLU A 1066 -0.08 33.53 7.36
CA GLU A 1066 0.04 33.52 5.91
C GLU A 1066 -0.87 32.48 5.26
N ASN A 1067 -0.87 31.24 5.75
CA ASN A 1067 -1.75 30.18 5.26
C ASN A 1067 -3.24 30.54 5.46
N ALA A 1068 -3.61 31.12 6.61
CA ALA A 1068 -4.97 31.60 6.87
C ALA A 1068 -5.40 32.70 5.88
N ARG A 1069 -4.47 33.59 5.50
CA ARG A 1069 -4.73 34.65 4.52
C ARG A 1069 -4.83 34.09 3.11
N ASN A 1070 -3.83 33.32 2.69
CA ASN A 1070 -3.63 32.88 1.32
C ASN A 1070 -4.58 31.72 0.97
N VAL A 1071 -4.46 30.60 1.68
CA VAL A 1071 -5.30 29.41 1.44
C VAL A 1071 -6.73 29.68 1.88
N GLY A 1072 -6.91 30.26 3.07
CA GLY A 1072 -8.24 30.57 3.61
C GLY A 1072 -9.09 31.41 2.66
N SER A 1073 -8.51 32.45 2.05
CA SER A 1073 -9.23 33.28 1.08
C SER A 1073 -9.42 32.60 -0.28
N ALA A 1074 -8.42 31.83 -0.76
CA ALA A 1074 -8.49 31.18 -2.08
C ALA A 1074 -9.51 30.03 -2.12
N PHE A 1075 -9.73 29.34 -0.99
CA PHE A 1075 -10.63 28.18 -0.88
C PHE A 1075 -11.86 28.43 -0.01
N ASN A 1076 -12.04 29.66 0.49
CA ASN A 1076 -13.15 30.05 1.37
C ASN A 1076 -13.25 29.16 2.63
N ILE A 1077 -12.13 29.04 3.34
CA ILE A 1077 -11.99 28.25 4.56
C ILE A 1077 -12.01 29.20 5.75
N ASP A 1078 -12.68 28.80 6.82
CA ASP A 1078 -12.75 29.58 8.06
C ASP A 1078 -11.34 29.83 8.62
N ARG A 1079 -11.04 31.09 8.94
CA ARG A 1079 -9.73 31.51 9.43
C ARG A 1079 -9.48 31.01 10.86
N ASP A 1080 -10.53 30.77 11.64
CA ASP A 1080 -10.43 30.30 13.02
C ASP A 1080 -9.92 28.85 13.12
N LEU A 1081 -9.98 28.09 12.02
CA LEU A 1081 -9.38 26.76 11.93
C LEU A 1081 -7.85 26.81 11.90
N PHE A 1082 -7.25 27.91 11.43
CA PHE A 1082 -5.80 28.04 11.30
C PHE A 1082 -5.17 28.40 12.64
N GLY A 1083 -4.13 27.66 13.02
CA GLY A 1083 -3.29 27.93 14.17
C GLY A 1083 -1.84 27.61 13.86
N TYR A 1084 -1.04 27.50 14.92
CA TYR A 1084 0.36 27.09 14.81
C TYR A 1084 0.75 26.14 15.93
N CYS A 1085 1.74 25.30 15.64
CA CYS A 1085 2.41 24.43 16.59
C CYS A 1085 3.86 24.29 16.13
N ASN A 1086 4.79 24.84 16.90
CA ASN A 1086 6.20 24.83 16.54
C ASN A 1086 6.78 23.41 16.49
N ASN A 1087 7.75 23.17 15.60
CA ASN A 1087 8.43 21.88 15.54
C ASN A 1087 9.31 21.65 16.77
N GLN A 1088 9.40 20.38 17.16
CA GLN A 1088 10.28 19.93 18.22
C GLN A 1088 11.75 19.86 17.77
N ILE A 1089 12.66 20.09 18.73
CA ILE A 1089 14.11 20.04 18.53
C ILE A 1089 14.73 18.97 19.42
N ASP A 1090 15.81 18.35 18.95
CA ASP A 1090 16.63 17.42 19.72
C ASP A 1090 18.03 18.01 19.90
N ALA A 1091 18.16 18.87 20.90
CA ALA A 1091 19.41 19.59 21.14
C ALA A 1091 20.54 18.69 21.64
N GLU A 1092 20.22 17.64 22.38
CA GLU A 1092 21.20 16.67 22.86
C GLU A 1092 21.80 15.88 21.70
N ALA A 1093 20.97 15.37 20.78
CA ALA A 1093 21.47 14.67 19.60
C ALA A 1093 22.32 15.57 18.70
N VAL A 1094 21.94 16.84 18.51
CA VAL A 1094 22.74 17.81 17.74
C VAL A 1094 24.11 18.02 18.40
N MET A 1095 24.14 18.26 19.71
CA MET A 1095 25.39 18.44 20.47
C MET A 1095 26.27 17.19 20.41
N GLN A 1096 25.71 16.00 20.67
CA GLN A 1096 26.44 14.74 20.64
C GLN A 1096 27.06 14.47 19.26
N ARG A 1097 26.25 14.60 18.20
CA ARG A 1097 26.70 14.32 16.82
C ARG A 1097 27.66 15.38 16.28
N SER A 1098 27.62 16.60 16.81
CA SER A 1098 28.60 17.65 16.46
C SER A 1098 30.03 17.34 16.94
N GLY A 1099 30.17 16.50 17.97
CA GLY A 1099 31.47 16.06 18.48
C GLY A 1099 32.18 14.99 17.64
N ALA A 1100 31.54 14.48 16.59
CA ALA A 1100 32.16 13.54 15.66
C ALA A 1100 33.26 14.23 14.81
N SER A 1101 34.24 13.45 14.33
CA SER A 1101 35.24 13.95 13.40
C SER A 1101 34.59 14.41 12.08
N LEU A 1102 35.10 15.51 11.52
CA LEU A 1102 34.70 15.98 10.20
C LEU A 1102 35.15 14.98 9.12
N ASP A 1103 34.37 14.83 8.05
CA ASP A 1103 34.74 13.96 6.93
C ASP A 1103 36.11 14.37 6.36
N PRO A 1104 36.97 13.42 5.94
CA PRO A 1104 38.35 13.73 5.54
C PRO A 1104 38.48 14.81 4.45
N ASP A 1105 37.57 14.82 3.48
CA ASP A 1105 37.53 15.81 2.40
C ASP A 1105 37.15 17.21 2.90
N LEU A 1106 36.23 17.30 3.85
CA LEU A 1106 35.84 18.55 4.49
C LEU A 1106 36.89 19.04 5.51
N ALA A 1107 37.60 18.12 6.17
CA ALA A 1107 38.66 18.47 7.13
C ALA A 1107 39.81 19.25 6.46
N GLU A 1108 40.26 18.80 5.29
CA GLU A 1108 41.28 19.51 4.51
C GLU A 1108 40.75 20.87 4.01
N TRP A 1109 39.51 20.91 3.53
CA TRP A 1109 38.87 22.14 3.04
C TRP A 1109 38.69 23.21 4.12
N PHE A 1110 38.20 22.82 5.30
CA PHE A 1110 37.99 23.74 6.43
C PHE A 1110 39.31 24.23 7.02
N ALA A 1111 40.38 23.43 6.95
CA ALA A 1111 41.72 23.85 7.37
C ALA A 1111 42.34 24.87 6.41
N ALA A 1112 41.94 24.88 5.13
CA ALA A 1112 42.46 25.79 4.11
C ALA A 1112 41.88 27.21 4.18
N GLY A 1113 40.76 27.43 4.87
CA GLY A 1113 40.12 28.74 5.02
C GLY A 1113 40.06 29.19 6.48
N GLU A 1114 40.47 30.42 6.77
CA GLU A 1114 40.36 30.98 8.13
C GLU A 1114 38.92 31.33 8.51
N GLN A 1115 38.06 31.60 7.52
CA GLN A 1115 36.64 31.88 7.72
C GLN A 1115 35.77 30.96 6.86
N ASN A 1116 35.10 29.98 7.47
CA ASN A 1116 34.29 28.98 6.77
C ASN A 1116 32.80 29.32 6.86
N VAL A 1117 32.22 29.87 5.79
CA VAL A 1117 30.78 30.11 5.67
C VAL A 1117 30.08 28.85 5.19
N LEU A 1118 29.00 28.46 5.86
CA LEU A 1118 28.30 27.22 5.58
C LEU A 1118 26.85 27.50 5.16
N ALA A 1119 26.36 26.74 4.18
CA ALA A 1119 24.93 26.60 3.90
C ALA A 1119 24.56 25.12 3.86
N ILE A 1120 23.41 24.76 4.42
CA ILE A 1120 22.93 23.37 4.45
C ILE A 1120 21.52 23.34 3.86
N GLY A 1121 21.32 22.60 2.78
CA GLY A 1121 20.04 22.55 2.10
C GLY A 1121 20.06 21.83 0.76
N ARG A 1122 18.87 21.43 0.30
CA ARG A 1122 18.69 20.78 -1.01
C ARG A 1122 19.00 21.75 -2.15
N LEU A 1123 19.78 21.34 -3.15
CA LEU A 1123 20.10 22.14 -4.34
C LEU A 1123 18.88 22.28 -5.25
N SER A 1124 18.00 23.23 -4.92
CA SER A 1124 16.65 23.35 -5.48
C SER A 1124 16.23 24.83 -5.61
N PRO A 1125 15.28 25.15 -6.52
CA PRO A 1125 14.90 26.54 -6.78
C PRO A 1125 14.47 27.31 -5.52
N GLU A 1126 13.78 26.65 -4.59
CA GLU A 1126 13.33 27.25 -3.35
C GLU A 1126 14.46 27.66 -2.39
N LYS A 1127 15.60 26.95 -2.39
CA LYS A 1127 16.76 27.26 -1.53
C LYS A 1127 17.66 28.34 -2.12
N ASP A 1128 17.57 28.55 -3.43
CA ASP A 1128 18.21 29.65 -4.17
C ASP A 1128 19.70 29.87 -3.80
N HIS A 1129 20.46 28.77 -3.79
CA HIS A 1129 21.90 28.82 -3.53
C HIS A 1129 22.66 29.62 -4.58
N ALA A 1130 22.10 29.83 -5.78
CA ALA A 1130 22.70 30.65 -6.82
C ALA A 1130 22.91 32.10 -6.35
N LYS A 1131 21.92 32.66 -5.64
CA LYS A 1131 22.00 33.99 -5.03
C LYS A 1131 23.08 34.07 -3.96
N LEU A 1132 23.24 33.02 -3.15
CA LEU A 1132 24.31 32.94 -2.15
C LEU A 1132 25.69 32.92 -2.81
N ILE A 1133 25.87 32.12 -3.86
CA ILE A 1133 27.14 32.01 -4.59
C ILE A 1133 27.54 33.38 -5.15
N SER A 1134 26.63 34.09 -5.82
CA SER A 1134 26.91 35.44 -6.36
C SER A 1134 27.30 36.44 -5.26
N ALA A 1135 26.55 36.47 -4.16
CA ALA A 1135 26.86 37.35 -3.02
C ALA A 1135 28.21 37.01 -2.38
N PHE A 1136 28.56 35.72 -2.28
CA PHE A 1136 29.81 35.27 -1.68
C PHE A 1136 31.03 35.59 -2.55
N ILE A 1137 30.92 35.49 -3.89
CA ILE A 1137 32.00 35.88 -4.81
C ILE A 1137 32.38 37.36 -4.59
N ARG A 1138 31.38 38.24 -4.44
CA ARG A 1138 31.62 39.66 -4.13
C ARG A 1138 32.24 39.86 -2.74
N TYR A 1139 31.78 39.10 -1.75
CA TYR A 1139 32.32 39.15 -0.39
C TYR A 1139 33.81 38.76 -0.33
N ARG A 1140 34.20 37.75 -1.11
CA ARG A 1140 35.57 37.24 -1.24
C ARG A 1140 36.56 38.32 -1.69
N GLU A 1141 36.14 39.28 -2.51
CA GLU A 1141 37.01 40.36 -3.01
C GLU A 1141 37.69 41.15 -1.88
N ASN A 1142 37.02 41.27 -0.72
CA ASN A 1142 37.54 41.98 0.45
C ASN A 1142 37.97 41.04 1.59
N ASN A 1143 37.80 39.72 1.42
CA ASN A 1143 38.05 38.69 2.45
C ASN A 1143 38.75 37.47 1.83
N PRO A 1144 40.07 37.56 1.54
CA PRO A 1144 40.84 36.57 0.77
C PRO A 1144 41.18 35.27 1.53
N ASP A 1145 40.68 35.07 2.76
CA ASP A 1145 40.77 33.81 3.51
C ASP A 1145 39.41 33.12 3.85
N ALA A 1146 38.29 33.67 3.36
CA ALA A 1146 36.95 33.07 3.46
C ALA A 1146 36.61 31.97 2.42
N ASN A 1147 36.10 30.83 2.88
CA ASN A 1147 35.57 29.75 2.05
C ASN A 1147 34.05 29.60 2.22
N LEU A 1148 33.34 29.22 1.16
CA LEU A 1148 31.93 28.83 1.20
C LEU A 1148 31.78 27.33 0.98
N THR A 1149 31.10 26.66 1.91
CA THR A 1149 30.70 25.26 1.77
C THR A 1149 29.18 25.15 1.70
N ILE A 1150 28.66 24.41 0.71
CA ILE A 1150 27.24 24.11 0.59
C ILE A 1150 27.06 22.59 0.73
N ILE A 1151 26.44 22.16 1.82
CA ILE A 1151 26.12 20.74 2.10
C ILE A 1151 24.70 20.45 1.64
N GLY A 1152 24.57 19.46 0.75
CA GLY A 1152 23.32 19.00 0.19
C GLY A 1152 23.44 18.63 -1.27
N ASP A 1153 22.40 17.98 -1.79
CA ASP A 1153 22.32 17.60 -3.20
C ASP A 1153 20.95 17.99 -3.77
N GLY A 1154 20.80 17.98 -5.09
CA GLY A 1154 19.53 18.30 -5.73
C GLY A 1154 19.61 18.61 -7.22
N PRO A 1155 18.44 18.82 -7.85
CA PRO A 1155 18.33 19.00 -9.30
C PRO A 1155 19.11 20.19 -9.86
N LEU A 1156 19.45 21.19 -9.04
CA LEU A 1156 20.23 22.36 -9.47
C LEU A 1156 21.74 22.17 -9.33
N ARG A 1157 22.23 21.01 -8.90
CA ARG A 1157 23.66 20.78 -8.69
C ARG A 1157 24.51 21.22 -9.88
N ALA A 1158 24.18 20.71 -11.07
CA ALA A 1158 24.92 21.03 -12.30
C ALA A 1158 24.86 22.52 -12.67
N ASP A 1159 23.74 23.20 -12.39
CA ASP A 1159 23.59 24.65 -12.65
C ASP A 1159 24.52 25.46 -11.73
N LEU A 1160 24.60 25.07 -10.46
CA LEU A 1160 25.44 25.72 -9.45
C LEU A 1160 26.94 25.44 -9.66
N GLU A 1161 27.30 24.19 -10.02
CA GLU A 1161 28.68 23.83 -10.40
C GLU A 1161 29.17 24.69 -11.57
N GLN A 1162 28.31 24.91 -12.57
CA GLN A 1162 28.64 25.77 -13.71
C GLN A 1162 28.79 27.24 -13.30
N GLN A 1163 27.93 27.76 -12.42
CA GLN A 1163 28.05 29.13 -11.92
C GLN A 1163 29.39 29.35 -11.21
N ILE A 1164 29.81 28.40 -10.38
CA ILE A 1164 31.10 28.42 -9.66
C ILE A 1164 32.26 28.34 -10.66
N HIS A 1165 32.16 27.48 -11.67
CA HIS A 1165 33.19 27.34 -12.69
C HIS A 1165 33.34 28.62 -13.53
N ASN A 1166 32.25 29.16 -14.05
CA ASN A 1166 32.25 30.36 -14.90
C ASN A 1166 32.77 31.61 -14.18
N SER A 1167 32.62 31.68 -12.86
CA SER A 1167 33.14 32.76 -12.03
C SER A 1167 34.58 32.54 -11.58
N GLY A 1168 35.19 31.38 -11.86
CA GLY A 1168 36.52 31.03 -11.37
C GLY A 1168 36.58 30.81 -9.85
N ALA A 1169 35.43 30.54 -9.21
CA ALA A 1169 35.29 30.51 -7.75
C ALA A 1169 35.54 29.13 -7.11
N GLY A 1170 35.91 28.13 -7.90
CA GLY A 1170 36.07 26.74 -7.45
C GLY A 1170 37.18 26.52 -6.40
N GLU A 1171 38.12 27.45 -6.27
CA GLU A 1171 39.18 27.38 -5.26
C GLU A 1171 38.70 27.74 -3.84
N TYR A 1172 37.52 28.36 -3.71
CA TYR A 1172 36.99 28.84 -2.43
C TYR A 1172 35.47 28.63 -2.25
N ILE A 1173 34.80 27.96 -3.19
CA ILE A 1173 33.41 27.51 -3.07
C ILE A 1173 33.31 26.01 -3.34
N LEU A 1174 32.81 25.26 -2.35
CA LEU A 1174 32.65 23.81 -2.42
C LEU A 1174 31.18 23.40 -2.32
N LEU A 1175 30.69 22.65 -3.32
CA LEU A 1175 29.45 21.88 -3.21
C LEU A 1175 29.79 20.49 -2.68
N ALA A 1176 29.61 20.30 -1.37
CA ALA A 1176 30.05 19.08 -0.69
C ALA A 1176 29.20 17.85 -1.05
N GLY A 1177 27.95 18.04 -1.49
CA GLY A 1177 26.98 16.94 -1.62
C GLY A 1177 26.28 16.62 -0.30
N GLN A 1178 25.42 15.61 -0.29
CA GLN A 1178 24.72 15.19 0.93
C GLN A 1178 25.69 14.53 1.93
N ARG A 1179 25.50 14.81 3.22
CA ARG A 1179 26.25 14.21 4.34
C ARG A 1179 25.30 13.56 5.32
N GLU A 1180 25.72 12.42 5.88
CA GLU A 1180 24.96 11.71 6.91
C GLU A 1180 24.91 12.51 8.22
N ASN A 1181 26.02 13.17 8.57
CA ASN A 1181 26.16 14.02 9.75
C ASN A 1181 26.76 15.39 9.38
N PRO A 1182 25.94 16.45 9.19
CA PRO A 1182 26.45 17.78 8.85
C PRO A 1182 26.91 18.60 10.07
N TYR A 1183 26.64 18.14 11.30
CA TYR A 1183 26.86 18.93 12.52
C TYR A 1183 28.32 19.26 12.83
N PRO A 1184 29.33 18.39 12.57
CA PRO A 1184 30.72 18.76 12.76
C PRO A 1184 31.14 19.95 11.88
N ALA A 1185 30.66 19.99 10.63
CA ALA A 1185 30.91 21.11 9.72
C ALA A 1185 30.23 22.39 10.23
N LEU A 1186 28.99 22.27 10.71
CA LEU A 1186 28.25 23.39 11.28
C LEU A 1186 28.91 23.95 12.54
N ALA A 1187 29.38 23.09 13.45
CA ALA A 1187 30.07 23.49 14.68
C ALA A 1187 31.37 24.28 14.41
N LEU A 1188 32.06 23.96 13.31
CA LEU A 1188 33.30 24.64 12.89
C LEU A 1188 33.04 25.87 12.00
N ALA A 1189 31.82 26.07 11.51
CA ALA A 1189 31.50 27.18 10.63
C ALA A 1189 31.59 28.54 11.35
N SER A 1190 32.10 29.55 10.63
CA SER A 1190 32.12 30.94 11.06
C SER A 1190 30.73 31.57 11.04
N ALA A 1191 29.88 31.14 10.11
CA ALA A 1191 28.45 31.46 10.09
C ALA A 1191 27.67 30.45 9.23
N LEU A 1192 26.41 30.24 9.58
CA LEU A 1192 25.41 29.62 8.72
C LEU A 1192 24.72 30.71 7.88
N VAL A 1193 24.55 30.47 6.57
CA VAL A 1193 23.76 31.31 5.68
C VAL A 1193 22.57 30.56 5.11
N LEU A 1194 21.37 31.10 5.31
CA LEU A 1194 20.13 30.60 4.71
C LEU A 1194 19.66 31.58 3.62
N SER A 1195 19.80 31.18 2.35
CA SER A 1195 19.53 32.01 1.16
C SER A 1195 18.13 31.83 0.56
N SER A 1196 17.27 31.07 1.22
CA SER A 1196 16.03 30.53 0.67
C SER A 1196 15.04 31.62 0.19
N LEU A 1197 14.17 31.25 -0.75
CA LEU A 1197 13.05 32.08 -1.23
C LEU A 1197 11.79 31.89 -0.39
N HIS A 1198 11.55 30.67 0.10
CA HIS A 1198 10.41 30.31 0.95
C HIS A 1198 10.84 29.20 1.91
N GLU A 1199 10.40 29.29 3.17
CA GLU A 1199 10.65 28.29 4.22
C GLU A 1199 9.47 28.27 5.20
N GLY A 1200 9.13 27.09 5.72
CA GLY A 1200 8.19 26.96 6.83
C GLY A 1200 8.86 27.23 8.16
N GLN A 1201 9.52 26.22 8.73
CA GLN A 1201 10.36 26.37 9.92
C GLN A 1201 11.68 25.62 9.70
N PRO A 1202 12.74 26.30 9.21
CA PRO A 1202 13.98 25.64 8.82
C PRO A 1202 14.78 25.15 10.03
N MET A 1203 14.78 23.84 10.27
CA MET A 1203 15.43 23.19 11.42
C MET A 1203 16.92 23.54 11.56
N VAL A 1204 17.61 23.76 10.44
CA VAL A 1204 19.03 24.16 10.41
C VAL A 1204 19.32 25.44 11.20
N LEU A 1205 18.34 26.35 11.33
CA LEU A 1205 18.51 27.54 12.16
C LEU A 1205 18.60 27.18 13.65
N PHE A 1206 17.73 26.28 14.13
CA PHE A 1206 17.82 25.78 15.50
C PHE A 1206 19.11 25.00 15.74
N GLU A 1207 19.55 24.17 14.79
CA GLU A 1207 20.80 23.43 14.87
C GLU A 1207 22.01 24.38 15.04
N ALA A 1208 22.05 25.47 14.28
CA ALA A 1208 23.08 26.51 14.42
C ALA A 1208 22.98 27.25 15.77
N MET A 1209 21.77 27.58 16.22
CA MET A 1209 21.53 28.23 17.51
C MET A 1209 21.96 27.34 18.69
N ILE A 1210 21.67 26.04 18.64
CA ILE A 1210 22.12 25.03 19.64
C ILE A 1210 23.65 24.99 19.70
N LEU A 1211 24.32 25.01 18.55
CA LEU A 1211 25.78 25.02 18.46
C LEU A 1211 26.40 26.41 18.65
N GLN A 1212 25.59 27.44 18.93
CA GLN A 1212 25.98 28.84 19.12
C GLN A 1212 26.77 29.41 17.94
N ARG A 1213 26.35 29.08 16.71
CA ARG A 1213 26.96 29.59 15.47
C ARG A 1213 26.23 30.85 14.99
N PRO A 1214 26.94 31.88 14.50
CA PRO A 1214 26.30 33.04 13.90
C PRO A 1214 25.44 32.67 12.67
N ILE A 1215 24.34 33.39 12.47
CA ILE A 1215 23.38 33.12 11.39
C ILE A 1215 23.15 34.38 10.56
N ILE A 1216 23.12 34.22 9.24
CA ILE A 1216 22.62 35.21 8.27
C ILE A 1216 21.48 34.56 7.50
N CYS A 1217 20.30 35.18 7.50
CA CYS A 1217 19.11 34.61 6.86
C CYS A 1217 18.37 35.65 6.02
N THR A 1218 17.88 35.24 4.85
CA THR A 1218 16.97 36.06 4.06
C THR A 1218 15.64 36.29 4.80
N ASN A 1219 15.02 37.43 4.52
CA ASN A 1219 13.82 37.89 5.21
C ASN A 1219 12.57 37.09 4.82
N LEU A 1220 12.28 36.03 5.58
CA LEU A 1220 11.18 35.08 5.36
C LEU A 1220 10.30 34.94 6.63
N PRO A 1221 8.99 34.61 6.51
CA PRO A 1221 8.08 34.46 7.65
C PRO A 1221 8.62 33.55 8.76
N GLY A 1222 8.90 32.27 8.47
CA GLY A 1222 9.41 31.31 9.44
C GLY A 1222 10.68 31.76 10.18
N PRO A 1223 11.76 32.11 9.46
CA PRO A 1223 12.97 32.65 10.05
C PRO A 1223 12.80 33.91 10.92
N ARG A 1224 11.82 34.78 10.64
CA ARG A 1224 11.52 35.93 11.53
C ARG A 1224 11.11 35.47 12.91
N ASP A 1225 10.24 34.46 12.99
CA ASP A 1225 9.74 33.94 14.26
C ASP A 1225 10.85 33.22 15.06
N ILE A 1226 11.78 32.55 14.35
CA ILE A 1226 12.90 31.83 14.96
C ILE A 1226 13.96 32.82 15.49
N LEU A 1227 14.41 33.74 14.64
CA LEU A 1227 15.58 34.57 14.95
C LEU A 1227 15.22 35.82 15.77
N GLN A 1228 14.03 36.40 15.57
CA GLN A 1228 13.50 37.57 16.29
C GLN A 1228 14.45 38.76 16.37
N ASP A 1229 15.35 38.93 15.38
CA ASP A 1229 16.48 39.88 15.38
C ASP A 1229 17.44 39.75 16.59
N ARG A 1230 17.38 38.63 17.32
CA ARG A 1230 18.15 38.33 18.55
C ARG A 1230 19.23 37.26 18.34
N TYR A 1231 18.88 36.18 17.64
CA TYR A 1231 19.73 34.99 17.49
C TYR A 1231 20.49 34.93 16.15
N GLY A 1232 20.11 35.78 15.20
CA GLY A 1232 20.73 35.84 13.87
C GLY A 1232 20.34 37.10 13.12
N LEU A 1233 21.09 37.42 12.08
CA LEU A 1233 20.86 38.60 11.25
C LEU A 1233 19.87 38.27 10.12
N ILE A 1234 18.74 38.98 10.09
CA ILE A 1234 17.80 38.95 8.97
C ILE A 1234 18.19 40.02 7.95
N VAL A 1235 18.32 39.63 6.69
CA VAL A 1235 18.69 40.51 5.56
C VAL A 1235 17.62 40.49 4.47
N GLU A 1236 17.59 41.53 3.63
CA GLU A 1236 16.72 41.55 2.45
C GLU A 1236 16.91 40.27 1.63
N ASN A 1237 15.81 39.73 1.06
CA ASN A 1237 15.86 38.55 0.20
C ASN A 1237 16.39 38.90 -1.20
N SER A 1238 17.64 39.36 -1.25
CA SER A 1238 18.36 39.83 -2.42
C SER A 1238 19.84 39.45 -2.32
N GLU A 1239 20.56 39.46 -3.45
CA GLU A 1239 22.00 39.25 -3.46
C GLU A 1239 22.72 40.30 -2.59
N ASP A 1240 22.32 41.57 -2.73
CA ASP A 1240 22.86 42.69 -1.95
C ASP A 1240 22.60 42.54 -0.44
N GLY A 1241 21.43 42.02 -0.07
CA GLY A 1241 21.11 41.71 1.32
C GLY A 1241 22.06 40.67 1.93
N ILE A 1242 22.29 39.55 1.24
CA ILE A 1242 23.22 38.50 1.68
C ILE A 1242 24.65 39.04 1.75
N HIS A 1243 25.11 39.75 0.73
CA HIS A 1243 26.44 40.37 0.71
C HIS A 1243 26.63 41.33 1.89
N GLY A 1244 25.66 42.21 2.15
CA GLY A 1244 25.67 43.11 3.30
C GLY A 1244 25.72 42.37 4.63
N GLY A 1245 25.01 41.23 4.75
CA GLY A 1245 25.08 40.35 5.92
C GLY A 1245 26.46 39.73 6.12
N LEU A 1246 27.09 39.24 5.05
CA LEU A 1246 28.44 38.69 5.08
C LEU A 1246 29.48 39.76 5.47
N MET A 1247 29.35 41.00 5.01
CA MET A 1247 30.23 42.09 5.45
C MET A 1247 30.12 42.34 6.96
N ARG A 1248 28.92 42.24 7.55
CA ARG A 1248 28.74 42.34 9.01
C ARG A 1248 29.35 41.17 9.78
N LEU A 1249 29.44 39.99 9.17
CA LEU A 1249 30.19 38.86 9.72
C LEU A 1249 31.68 39.20 9.86
N ALA A 1250 32.30 39.78 8.81
CA ALA A 1250 33.69 40.22 8.84
C ALA A 1250 33.96 41.25 9.96
N ASP A 1251 33.02 42.17 10.18
CA ASP A 1251 33.11 43.16 11.26
C ASP A 1251 32.81 42.60 12.67
N GLY A 1252 32.43 41.31 12.77
CA GLY A 1252 32.00 40.70 14.03
C GLY A 1252 30.65 41.21 14.57
N ASN A 1253 29.91 41.97 13.75
CA ASN A 1253 28.68 42.68 14.11
C ASN A 1253 27.42 41.85 13.82
N LEU A 1254 27.38 40.64 14.37
CA LEU A 1254 26.20 39.77 14.29
C LEU A 1254 25.54 39.60 15.67
N PRO A 1255 24.21 39.41 15.73
CA PRO A 1255 23.52 39.04 16.97
C PRO A 1255 24.11 37.74 17.55
N ARG A 1256 24.29 37.70 18.89
CA ARG A 1256 24.94 36.58 19.61
C ARG A 1256 24.22 36.20 20.91
N GLU A 1257 22.93 36.48 21.03
CA GLU A 1257 22.20 35.99 22.21
C GLU A 1257 22.23 34.46 22.28
N THR A 1258 22.32 33.92 23.49
CA THR A 1258 22.31 32.48 23.71
C THR A 1258 20.89 31.95 23.64
N PHE A 1259 20.67 30.95 22.79
CA PHE A 1259 19.41 30.24 22.69
C PHE A 1259 19.27 29.22 23.82
N ASP A 1260 18.10 29.15 24.45
CA ASP A 1260 17.76 28.12 25.44
C ASP A 1260 16.94 27.01 24.76
N PRO A 1261 17.59 25.91 24.32
CA PRO A 1261 16.88 24.83 23.64
C PRO A 1261 15.91 24.08 24.56
N ALA A 1262 16.18 24.03 25.87
CA ALA A 1262 15.32 23.31 26.82
C ALA A 1262 14.00 24.07 27.04
N ALA A 1263 14.08 25.39 27.19
CA ALA A 1263 12.88 26.23 27.28
C ALA A 1263 12.04 26.15 26.00
N TYR A 1264 12.68 26.19 24.82
CA TYR A 1264 11.97 26.06 23.54
C TYR A 1264 11.29 24.69 23.39
N ALA A 1265 12.00 23.59 23.64
CA ALA A 1265 11.44 22.23 23.50
C ALA A 1265 10.23 22.01 24.43
N LYS A 1266 10.31 22.54 25.66
CA LYS A 1266 9.21 22.51 26.62
C LYS A 1266 7.99 23.30 26.13
N GLU A 1267 8.20 24.50 25.61
CA GLU A 1267 7.13 25.34 25.07
C GLU A 1267 6.48 24.69 23.83
N ALA A 1268 7.29 24.19 22.89
CA ALA A 1268 6.78 23.48 21.71
C ALA A 1268 5.98 22.21 22.10
N GLY A 1269 6.39 21.53 23.18
CA GLY A 1269 5.70 20.34 23.69
C GLY A 1269 4.36 20.69 24.29
N TYR A 1270 4.32 21.74 25.10
CA TYR A 1270 3.09 22.28 25.66
C TYR A 1270 2.11 22.76 24.57
N GLN A 1271 2.62 23.40 23.51
CA GLN A 1271 1.83 23.79 22.34
C GLN A 1271 1.20 22.58 21.66
N PHE A 1272 1.98 21.51 21.42
CA PHE A 1272 1.45 20.27 20.84
C PHE A 1272 0.32 19.70 21.71
N LEU A 1273 0.59 19.48 23.00
CA LEU A 1273 -0.38 18.89 23.93
C LEU A 1273 -1.68 19.72 24.01
N THR A 1274 -1.58 21.05 23.93
CA THR A 1274 -2.76 21.94 24.01
C THR A 1274 -3.53 22.04 22.69
N ALA A 1275 -2.83 22.04 21.56
CA ALA A 1275 -3.43 22.23 20.24
C ALA A 1275 -4.02 20.95 19.65
N VAL A 1276 -3.44 19.79 20.00
CA VAL A 1276 -3.75 18.49 19.37
C VAL A 1276 -4.55 17.56 20.28
N LEU A 1277 -4.27 17.54 21.59
CA LEU A 1277 -4.99 16.72 22.58
C LEU A 1277 -6.07 17.55 23.28
#